data_AF-A0A9D5KCY4-F1
#
_entry.id   AF-A0A9D5KCY4-F1
#
_cell.length_a   1.000
_cell.length_b   1.000
_cell.length_c   1.000
_cell.angle_alpha   90.00
_cell.angle_beta   90.00
_cell.angle_gamma   90.00
#
_symmetry.space_group_name_H-M   'P 1'
#
loop_
_entity.id
_entity.type
_entity.pdbx_description
1 polymer ?
#
loop_
_entity_poly.entity_id
_entity_poly.type
_entity_poly.pdbx_seq_one_letter_code
_entity_poly.pdbx_strand_id
1 'polypeptide(L)'
;MKVTFIYPRFEKFLSALDELHVDRGLVEYFLGDFTTPPSLGIPIMASWTPPDVERELIDDNAGDPIDFDAPTDLVAINCFTPQATRAFEIADGYRARGKKVIMGGFFPSFMVDECLKHADAVNLGEVEPTWERILEDARRGELKKKYIGGNRFDVSKMRIPDRSMFYNKENYDWDEDLVQITRGCSYTCAMCSIPAHMGSRIRLRPIDKVIEEIRTLKFENVYLADDTLFFPQRRIAEYAAELFKRLEPLGKKYFVASTMALRWDKEFLDLAARAGICNFYCTMNVDPISIKALQGGARERQMLVDLVRMLEDRNIRFFGSFAIGRDWDDTGIADRILDLYIKAGIRTSEFFFFTPYPGSVHWERLERQGRIFDKDWRNYNGAHVVAEHPAMSVDQLREQFTKVWTEFFRLQKERHASHLEPLTYDKGQEIVGKPLQRKGVRGQAVVTGIGVLSPIGNDPATITASLQDGRTGIAPITKFDTSHFRTPFGGEIRGFNPADHLGPEEIRQYEDPYLQRAVTTARQALAHAGIQIHDGGVRRDIALVLGTCNGGLLSAEAEYSWKHGKTVKSFDEHMNLQAQYYGFGKALAHALGIGGEVWLVTTACSSTTGAIGLAQMLINRGYYDKVVLGGSDALCVANMSGFNGLKATSTDRVAPFSLPVGLNVGEACVFWVVEEMEKAMVRKAHCLARLAGHATTCDAYHPTAPDPRGDGVYRTLECALADAQLSVADIGCINSHGTGTEANDRAESKGIARLIGDTPVPVISLKSFFGHCMGSTGLLEATCGVLAMNEGFVPPTINFTEPRPGCTLDYVPNESRQARYDAFVSANYAFGGNNAAAVITKWDLPAIPRALERKRVVITGAGAVSSLGIGCNTHLAALRNGETGIGGIDPLQLEGMSSDRAGMVPEFRGADVDRRIDFDAMNRISRFAAAAAVGALAHAGLKVNRRNATDFGMAMGVCNGPPETEHMDSVFSSDTFEPNINSFSNIVANSTAGWVANALCLKGVNTTLAPGPHAGLQCMAYALEFLAGGRAKCILAAAADEIYPQTYYNYNLMGFLYQGNEEIDYRLRLSESKRKVIGEGAAALAMETLDAAAERKARILGEVLGYGMSADAGPFDAQCLGTEGLAHACERALERARVNAESIDLIVWAPQGNAQDQKVLSVVEQMVGRRDGAVPLVTTTFNTGYIESASILVSLGAVLAALEDGAGLWPQKTGVPGLDQRDFPPHPRHILALASTDVGYNFAVVLRSGPVSTESMPQIQGAGQVAGYAA
;
A
#
# COMPACT_ATOMS: atom_id res chain seq x y z
N MET A 1 12.57 53.48 8.65
CA MET A 1 11.17 53.30 9.06
C MET A 1 10.81 51.84 8.84
N LYS A 2 10.19 51.18 9.82
CA LYS A 2 9.70 49.80 9.72
C LYS A 2 8.18 49.76 9.84
N VAL A 3 7.54 49.04 8.92
CA VAL A 3 6.09 48.81 8.91
C VAL A 3 5.82 47.34 9.14
N THR A 4 5.02 47.04 10.16
CA THR A 4 4.53 45.69 10.45
C THR A 4 3.09 45.58 9.94
N PHE A 5 2.89 44.78 8.90
CA PHE A 5 1.58 44.43 8.39
C PHE A 5 1.02 43.27 9.20
N ILE A 6 -0.23 43.40 9.64
CA ILE A 6 -0.89 42.35 10.44
C ILE A 6 -2.15 41.90 9.73
N TYR A 7 -2.26 40.58 9.58
CA TYR A 7 -3.49 39.89 9.21
C TYR A 7 -4.05 39.15 10.44
N PRO A 8 -5.10 39.67 11.10
CA PRO A 8 -5.61 39.09 12.34
C PRO A 8 -6.25 37.71 12.13
N ARG A 9 -6.20 36.83 13.13
CA ARG A 9 -7.02 35.62 13.12
C ARG A 9 -8.50 35.95 13.34
N PHE A 10 -9.37 35.06 12.88
CA PHE A 10 -10.80 35.07 13.19
C PHE A 10 -11.24 33.64 13.50
N GLU A 11 -12.37 33.51 14.20
CA GLU A 11 -12.99 32.21 14.42
C GLU A 11 -13.50 31.69 13.08
N LYS A 12 -12.79 30.68 12.55
CA LYS A 12 -13.15 30.07 11.29
C LYS A 12 -14.55 29.48 11.40
N PHE A 13 -15.25 29.50 10.28
CA PHE A 13 -16.55 28.88 10.12
C PHE A 13 -16.58 27.43 10.69
N LEU A 14 -15.56 26.62 10.38
CA LEU A 14 -15.45 25.22 10.82
C LEU A 14 -15.22 25.06 12.33
N SER A 15 -14.52 26.00 12.97
CA SER A 15 -14.26 25.94 14.42
C SER A 15 -15.52 26.15 15.28
N ALA A 16 -16.58 26.70 14.70
CA ALA A 16 -17.87 26.88 15.37
C ALA A 16 -18.81 25.66 15.21
N LEU A 17 -18.42 24.64 14.43
CA LEU A 17 -19.27 23.46 14.19
C LEU A 17 -19.44 22.55 15.41
N ASP A 18 -18.48 22.55 16.33
CA ASP A 18 -18.55 21.77 17.58
C ASP A 18 -19.75 22.23 18.44
N GLU A 19 -20.09 23.53 18.40
CA GLU A 19 -21.26 24.11 19.06
C GLU A 19 -22.58 23.77 18.37
N LEU A 20 -22.53 23.34 17.11
CA LEU A 20 -23.67 23.02 16.26
C LEU A 20 -23.96 21.51 16.17
N HIS A 21 -23.21 20.69 16.92
CA HIS A 21 -23.30 19.22 16.94
C HIS A 21 -23.18 18.56 15.55
N VAL A 22 -22.43 19.18 14.64
CA VAL A 22 -22.08 18.59 13.34
C VAL A 22 -20.84 17.71 13.54
N ASP A 23 -20.81 16.51 12.96
CA ASP A 23 -19.63 15.64 12.99
C ASP A 23 -18.45 16.33 12.27
N ARG A 24 -17.50 16.81 13.07
CA ARG A 24 -16.32 17.51 12.60
C ARG A 24 -15.42 16.63 11.74
N GLY A 25 -15.36 15.34 12.02
CA GLY A 25 -14.63 14.36 11.22
C GLY A 25 -15.23 14.27 9.80
N LEU A 26 -16.56 14.29 9.67
CA LEU A 26 -17.22 14.37 8.36
C LEU A 26 -16.84 15.67 7.63
N VAL A 27 -16.89 16.82 8.29
CA VAL A 27 -16.67 18.10 7.60
C VAL A 27 -15.20 18.36 7.26
N GLU A 28 -14.28 18.14 8.20
CA GLU A 28 -12.85 18.23 7.97
C GLU A 28 -12.39 17.23 6.91
N TYR A 29 -13.06 16.10 6.78
CA TYR A 29 -12.74 15.14 5.74
C TYR A 29 -12.95 15.70 4.32
N PHE A 30 -14.00 16.52 4.10
CA PHE A 30 -14.34 17.05 2.77
C PHE A 30 -13.83 18.47 2.50
N LEU A 31 -13.71 19.29 3.55
CA LEU A 31 -13.26 20.68 3.44
C LEU A 31 -11.86 20.90 4.03
N GLY A 32 -11.37 20.05 4.93
CA GLY A 32 -10.07 20.25 5.60
C GLY A 32 -10.05 21.48 6.53
N ASP A 33 -8.95 21.65 7.27
CA ASP A 33 -8.68 22.87 8.05
C ASP A 33 -8.05 23.94 7.14
N PHE A 34 -8.87 24.55 6.26
CA PHE A 34 -8.40 25.51 5.26
C PHE A 34 -7.62 26.68 5.90
N THR A 35 -6.35 26.85 5.52
CA THR A 35 -5.61 28.11 5.71
C THR A 35 -5.40 28.76 4.35
N THR A 36 -6.21 29.76 4.00
CA THR A 36 -5.98 30.57 2.80
C THR A 36 -4.85 31.56 3.06
N PRO A 37 -4.00 31.90 2.07
CA PRO A 37 -3.06 33.01 2.18
C PRO A 37 -3.82 34.32 2.47
N PRO A 38 -3.16 35.32 3.06
CA PRO A 38 -3.82 36.59 3.37
C PRO A 38 -4.38 37.21 2.10
N SER A 39 -5.50 37.91 2.22
CA SER A 39 -6.08 38.66 1.09
C SER A 39 -5.01 39.51 0.38
N LEU A 40 -5.13 39.68 -0.94
CA LEU A 40 -4.16 40.44 -1.75
C LEU A 40 -3.94 41.89 -1.28
N GLY A 41 -4.78 42.42 -0.38
CA GLY A 41 -4.63 43.77 0.19
C GLY A 41 -3.23 44.05 0.77
N ILE A 42 -2.68 43.15 1.60
CA ILE A 42 -1.35 43.35 2.19
C ILE A 42 -0.24 43.24 1.13
N PRO A 43 -0.19 42.19 0.27
CA PRO A 43 0.77 42.12 -0.83
C PRO A 43 0.71 43.33 -1.78
N ILE A 44 -0.47 43.90 -2.02
CA ILE A 44 -0.63 45.15 -2.78
C ILE A 44 0.02 46.30 -2.01
N MET A 45 -0.32 46.52 -0.75
CA MET A 45 0.30 47.58 0.06
C MET A 45 1.82 47.46 0.14
N ALA A 46 2.33 46.24 0.27
CA ALA A 46 3.75 45.95 0.26
C ALA A 46 4.43 46.38 -1.05
N SER A 47 3.79 46.20 -2.21
CA SER A 47 4.34 46.63 -3.51
C SER A 47 4.29 48.14 -3.73
N TRP A 48 3.41 48.85 -3.02
CA TRP A 48 3.37 50.32 -2.96
C TRP A 48 4.30 50.91 -1.90
N THR A 49 4.88 50.09 -1.02
CA THR A 49 5.78 50.55 0.03
C THR A 49 7.17 50.82 -0.55
N PRO A 50 7.75 52.02 -0.34
CA PRO A 50 9.07 52.36 -0.86
C PRO A 50 10.18 51.41 -0.37
N PRO A 51 11.22 51.13 -1.18
CA PRO A 51 12.30 50.20 -0.80
C PRO A 51 13.11 50.59 0.45
N ASP A 52 13.09 51.86 0.85
CA ASP A 52 13.76 52.37 2.06
C ASP A 52 12.95 52.12 3.35
N VAL A 53 11.74 51.55 3.23
CA VAL A 53 10.90 51.14 4.36
C VAL A 53 11.03 49.64 4.56
N GLU A 54 11.44 49.23 5.76
CA GLU A 54 11.48 47.82 6.14
C GLU A 54 10.06 47.28 6.34
N ARG A 55 9.79 46.06 5.86
CA ARG A 55 8.45 45.47 5.79
C ARG A 55 8.45 44.10 6.46
N GLU A 56 7.47 43.87 7.31
CA GLU A 56 7.25 42.59 8.00
C GLU A 56 5.77 42.20 7.90
N LEU A 57 5.48 40.91 7.69
CA LEU A 57 4.13 40.36 7.76
C LEU A 57 4.03 39.47 9.00
N ILE A 58 3.05 39.75 9.85
CA ILE A 58 2.57 38.84 10.89
C ILE A 58 1.16 38.38 10.48
N ASP A 59 1.03 37.10 10.19
CA ASP A 59 -0.25 36.45 9.90
C ASP A 59 -0.68 35.63 11.12
N ASP A 60 -1.44 36.28 12.01
CA ASP A 60 -2.04 35.67 13.21
C ASP A 60 -3.00 34.54 12.81
N ASN A 61 -3.62 34.64 11.63
CA ASN A 61 -4.51 33.59 11.09
C ASN A 61 -3.75 32.33 10.68
N ALA A 62 -2.47 32.44 10.28
CA ALA A 62 -1.57 31.32 10.02
C ALA A 62 -0.79 30.87 11.28
N GLY A 63 -1.09 31.43 12.46
CA GLY A 63 -0.46 31.04 13.73
C GLY A 63 0.89 31.71 14.01
N ASP A 64 1.23 32.79 13.30
CA ASP A 64 2.43 33.56 13.63
C ASP A 64 2.31 34.20 15.03
N PRO A 65 3.36 34.14 15.88
CA PRO A 65 3.32 34.80 17.18
C PRO A 65 3.34 36.32 17.03
N ILE A 66 2.54 37.01 17.86
CA ILE A 66 2.54 38.47 17.93
C ILE A 66 3.42 38.92 19.09
N ASP A 67 4.59 39.49 18.78
CA ASP A 67 5.44 40.19 19.74
C ASP A 67 5.12 41.68 19.73
N PHE A 68 4.40 42.14 20.75
CA PHE A 68 4.01 43.54 20.89
C PHE A 68 5.19 44.47 21.18
N ASP A 69 6.32 43.95 21.65
CA ASP A 69 7.52 44.71 22.03
C ASP A 69 8.52 44.84 20.88
N ALA A 70 8.27 44.15 19.75
CA ALA A 70 9.12 44.20 18.56
C ALA A 70 9.33 45.64 18.04
N PRO A 71 10.53 45.95 17.51
CA PRO A 71 10.78 47.24 16.90
C PRO A 71 9.90 47.39 15.65
N THR A 72 9.04 48.40 15.65
CA THR A 72 8.19 48.83 14.54
C THR A 72 7.83 50.29 14.71
N ASP A 73 7.76 51.05 13.61
CA ASP A 73 7.40 52.47 13.60
C ASP A 73 5.90 52.67 13.29
N LEU A 74 5.31 51.77 12.51
CA LEU A 74 3.90 51.79 12.14
C LEU A 74 3.35 50.36 12.03
N VAL A 75 2.25 50.10 12.72
CA VAL A 75 1.49 48.86 12.61
C VAL A 75 0.30 49.08 11.70
N ALA A 76 0.22 48.33 10.60
CA ALA A 76 -0.86 48.41 9.62
C ALA A 76 -1.71 47.14 9.68
N ILE A 77 -2.92 47.26 10.20
CA ILE A 77 -3.85 46.14 10.36
C ILE A 77 -4.89 46.19 9.23
N ASN A 78 -4.91 45.15 8.39
CA ASN A 78 -5.95 44.96 7.39
C ASN A 78 -6.97 43.95 7.94
N CYS A 79 -8.23 44.34 8.08
CA CYS A 79 -9.26 43.43 8.59
C CYS A 79 -10.63 43.57 7.90
N PHE A 80 -11.38 42.48 7.91
CA PHE A 80 -12.80 42.43 7.61
C PHE A 80 -13.59 42.03 8.86
N THR A 81 -14.93 41.99 8.78
CA THR A 81 -15.82 41.98 9.95
C THR A 81 -15.50 40.89 11.00
N PRO A 82 -15.33 39.60 10.65
CA PRO A 82 -15.03 38.53 11.61
C PRO A 82 -13.71 38.70 12.37
N GLN A 83 -12.77 39.44 11.79
CA GLN A 83 -11.47 39.73 12.38
C GLN A 83 -11.49 40.94 13.31
N ALA A 84 -12.57 41.74 13.33
CA ALA A 84 -12.55 43.06 13.93
C ALA A 84 -12.22 43.03 15.43
N THR A 85 -12.84 42.14 16.22
CA THR A 85 -12.57 42.00 17.66
C THR A 85 -11.10 41.71 17.93
N ARG A 86 -10.52 40.73 17.22
CA ARG A 86 -9.10 40.40 17.35
C ARG A 86 -8.18 41.53 16.87
N ALA A 87 -8.57 42.22 15.79
CA ALA A 87 -7.85 43.38 15.28
C ALA A 87 -7.77 44.50 16.33
N PHE A 88 -8.83 44.71 17.12
CA PHE A 88 -8.85 45.67 18.22
C PHE A 88 -7.91 45.27 19.35
N GLU A 89 -7.94 44.00 19.78
CA GLU A 89 -7.01 43.48 20.81
C GLU A 89 -5.55 43.71 20.41
N ILE A 90 -5.22 43.42 19.15
CA ILE A 90 -3.87 43.60 18.62
C ILE A 90 -3.52 45.09 18.57
N ALA A 91 -4.42 45.93 18.06
CA ALA A 91 -4.23 47.38 17.98
C ALA A 91 -3.96 47.99 19.37
N ASP A 92 -4.78 47.63 20.36
CA ASP A 92 -4.63 48.13 21.74
C ASP A 92 -3.34 47.64 22.38
N GLY A 93 -2.94 46.38 22.14
CA GLY A 93 -1.68 45.82 22.63
C GLY A 93 -0.44 46.58 22.16
N TYR A 94 -0.43 47.01 20.89
CA TYR A 94 0.64 47.84 20.33
C TYR A 94 0.57 49.30 20.81
N ARG A 95 -0.63 49.89 20.90
CA ARG A 95 -0.80 51.27 21.40
C ARG A 95 -0.44 51.42 22.87
N ALA A 96 -0.71 50.41 23.69
CA ALA A 96 -0.28 50.37 25.09
C ALA A 96 1.25 50.50 25.23
N ARG A 97 2.01 50.13 24.20
CA ARG A 97 3.47 50.25 24.10
C ARG A 97 3.94 51.47 23.30
N GLY A 98 3.04 52.43 23.07
CA GLY A 98 3.33 53.68 22.37
C GLY A 98 3.54 53.55 20.86
N LYS A 99 3.24 52.40 20.25
CA LYS A 99 3.33 52.21 18.80
C LYS A 99 2.13 52.83 18.10
N LYS A 100 2.35 53.36 16.88
CA LYS A 100 1.28 53.92 16.04
C LYS A 100 0.58 52.84 15.26
N VAL A 101 -0.76 52.84 15.30
CA VAL A 101 -1.59 51.85 14.62
C VAL A 101 -2.52 52.51 13.61
N ILE A 102 -2.54 51.97 12.38
CA ILE A 102 -3.53 52.30 11.36
C ILE A 102 -4.34 51.06 10.99
N MET A 103 -5.65 51.22 10.85
CA MET A 103 -6.56 50.17 10.39
C MET A 103 -7.12 50.47 9.00
N GLY A 104 -7.26 49.43 8.18
CA GLY A 104 -7.85 49.50 6.84
C GLY A 104 -8.57 48.19 6.46
N GLY A 105 -9.31 48.23 5.36
CA GLY A 105 -10.10 47.08 4.88
C GLY A 105 -11.60 47.36 4.90
N PHE A 106 -12.40 46.31 4.68
CA PHE A 106 -13.85 46.42 4.57
C PHE A 106 -14.48 46.94 5.87
N PHE A 107 -14.17 46.32 7.00
CA PHE A 107 -14.78 46.68 8.28
C PHE A 107 -14.41 48.11 8.71
N PRO A 108 -13.12 48.50 8.74
CA PRO A 108 -12.74 49.87 9.12
C PRO A 108 -13.32 50.97 8.23
N SER A 109 -13.62 50.66 6.96
CA SER A 109 -14.24 51.62 6.04
C SER A 109 -15.68 51.97 6.38
N PHE A 110 -16.41 51.08 7.05
CA PHE A 110 -17.81 51.30 7.44
C PHE A 110 -17.99 51.59 8.94
N MET A 111 -17.10 51.07 9.78
CA MET A 111 -17.14 51.19 11.24
C MET A 111 -16.03 52.12 11.76
N VAL A 112 -15.90 53.29 11.13
CA VAL A 112 -14.77 54.22 11.35
C VAL A 112 -14.65 54.66 12.81
N ASP A 113 -15.76 55.06 13.41
CA ASP A 113 -15.75 55.58 14.78
C ASP A 113 -15.51 54.48 15.81
N GLU A 114 -15.83 53.22 15.48
CA GLU A 114 -15.47 52.06 16.29
C GLU A 114 -13.96 51.81 16.24
N CYS A 115 -13.39 51.73 15.03
CA CYS A 115 -11.95 51.52 14.83
C CYS A 115 -11.09 52.63 15.47
N LEU A 116 -11.55 53.88 15.47
CA LEU A 116 -10.81 55.01 16.07
C LEU A 116 -10.73 54.96 17.60
N LYS A 117 -11.49 54.09 18.27
CA LYS A 117 -11.28 53.80 19.70
C LYS A 117 -9.96 53.04 19.92
N HIS A 118 -9.60 52.19 18.95
CA HIS A 118 -8.50 51.23 19.03
C HIS A 118 -7.28 51.60 18.16
N ALA A 119 -7.40 52.53 17.21
CA ALA A 119 -6.32 52.93 16.30
C ALA A 119 -6.06 54.44 16.27
N ASP A 120 -4.85 54.86 15.90
CA ASP A 120 -4.50 56.28 15.70
C ASP A 120 -5.09 56.83 14.40
N ALA A 121 -5.24 55.99 13.39
CA ALA A 121 -5.73 56.36 12.07
C ALA A 121 -6.57 55.24 11.42
N VAL A 122 -7.49 55.63 10.54
CA VAL A 122 -8.27 54.71 9.71
C VAL A 122 -8.21 55.13 8.24
N ASN A 123 -7.98 54.17 7.34
CA ASN A 123 -8.11 54.37 5.90
C ASN A 123 -9.51 53.91 5.41
N LEU A 124 -10.22 54.81 4.75
CA LEU A 124 -11.56 54.58 4.22
C LEU A 124 -11.49 54.29 2.71
N GLY A 125 -11.88 53.07 2.34
CA GLY A 125 -11.88 52.58 0.96
C GLY A 125 -10.52 52.05 0.50
N GLU A 126 -10.24 52.19 -0.79
CA GLU A 126 -9.00 51.73 -1.44
C GLU A 126 -7.78 52.47 -0.88
N VAL A 127 -6.67 51.76 -0.61
CA VAL A 127 -5.51 52.32 0.12
C VAL A 127 -4.45 52.93 -0.78
N GLU A 128 -4.42 52.54 -2.05
CA GLU A 128 -3.40 52.98 -3.01
C GLU A 128 -3.30 54.51 -3.16
N PRO A 129 -4.41 55.27 -3.19
CA PRO A 129 -4.34 56.74 -3.28
C PRO A 129 -3.80 57.43 -2.02
N THR A 130 -3.72 56.73 -0.89
CA THR A 130 -3.42 57.32 0.42
C THR A 130 -2.14 56.77 1.06
N TRP A 131 -1.66 55.59 0.63
CA TRP A 131 -0.58 54.87 1.30
C TRP A 131 0.73 55.67 1.42
N GLU A 132 1.19 56.29 0.34
CA GLU A 132 2.42 57.09 0.36
C GLU A 132 2.32 58.26 1.34
N ARG A 133 1.18 58.97 1.35
CA ARG A 133 0.90 60.04 2.31
C ARG A 133 0.82 59.52 3.75
N ILE A 134 0.23 58.35 3.97
CA ILE A 134 0.16 57.72 5.30
C ILE A 134 1.58 57.46 5.83
N LEU A 135 2.48 56.93 4.99
CA LEU A 135 3.87 56.67 5.36
C LEU A 135 4.63 57.96 5.66
N GLU A 136 4.43 59.02 4.86
CA GLU A 136 5.03 60.34 5.11
C GLU A 136 4.53 60.96 6.43
N ASP A 137 3.22 60.95 6.67
CA ASP A 137 2.61 61.46 7.89
C ASP A 137 3.09 60.64 9.11
N ALA A 138 3.27 59.33 8.97
CA ALA A 138 3.86 58.48 10.01
C ALA A 138 5.32 58.83 10.32
N ARG A 139 6.16 59.05 9.29
CA ARG A 139 7.56 59.50 9.47
C ARG A 139 7.66 60.83 10.21
N ARG A 140 6.72 61.74 9.99
CA ARG A 140 6.64 63.04 10.67
C ARG A 140 6.00 62.98 12.05
N GLY A 141 5.37 61.87 12.43
CA GLY A 141 4.57 61.77 13.66
C GLY A 141 3.24 62.53 13.60
N GLU A 142 2.75 62.83 12.39
CA GLU A 142 1.59 63.70 12.11
C GLU A 142 0.39 62.91 11.54
N LEU A 143 0.24 61.64 11.93
CA LEU A 143 -0.86 60.79 11.42
C LEU A 143 -2.24 61.43 11.62
N LYS A 144 -2.99 61.56 10.53
CA LYS A 144 -4.39 62.01 10.57
C LYS A 144 -5.30 60.88 11.04
N LYS A 145 -6.37 61.24 11.76
CA LYS A 145 -7.39 60.28 12.19
C LYS A 145 -8.08 59.56 11.02
N LYS A 146 -8.35 60.25 9.91
CA LYS A 146 -9.07 59.68 8.76
C LYS A 146 -8.32 59.96 7.46
N TYR A 147 -8.05 58.91 6.70
CA TYR A 147 -7.55 58.98 5.32
C TYR A 147 -8.63 58.49 4.36
N ILE A 148 -8.99 59.32 3.37
CA ILE A 148 -10.04 58.98 2.40
C ILE A 148 -9.37 58.55 1.11
N GLY A 149 -9.40 57.25 0.83
CA GLY A 149 -8.91 56.71 -0.44
C GLY A 149 -10.01 56.52 -1.48
N GLY A 150 -11.26 56.37 -1.03
CA GLY A 150 -12.42 56.29 -1.91
C GLY A 150 -12.50 54.95 -2.65
N ASN A 151 -13.22 54.92 -3.78
CA ASN A 151 -13.55 53.67 -4.50
C ASN A 151 -13.39 53.78 -6.02
N ARG A 152 -12.47 54.66 -6.47
CA ARG A 152 -12.26 55.00 -7.88
C ARG A 152 -10.80 54.92 -8.32
N PHE A 153 -9.97 54.14 -7.64
CA PHE A 153 -8.60 53.87 -8.07
C PHE A 153 -8.55 53.37 -9.52
N ASP A 154 -7.56 53.83 -10.27
CA ASP A 154 -7.35 53.37 -11.64
C ASP A 154 -6.59 52.03 -11.62
N VAL A 155 -7.33 50.93 -11.79
CA VAL A 155 -6.79 49.56 -11.74
C VAL A 155 -5.71 49.29 -12.79
N SER A 156 -5.59 50.11 -13.84
CA SER A 156 -4.48 50.01 -14.80
C SER A 156 -3.12 50.37 -14.20
N LYS A 157 -3.10 51.11 -13.08
CA LYS A 157 -1.90 51.52 -12.34
C LYS A 157 -1.52 50.56 -11.21
N MET A 158 -2.28 49.48 -11.04
CA MET A 158 -2.01 48.49 -10.01
C MET A 158 -0.65 47.81 -10.24
N ARG A 159 0.22 47.84 -9.22
CA ARG A 159 1.52 47.15 -9.21
C ARG A 159 1.31 45.65 -9.00
N ILE A 160 2.26 44.83 -9.46
CA ILE A 160 2.29 43.39 -9.15
C ILE A 160 2.43 43.25 -7.62
N PRO A 161 1.50 42.54 -6.94
CA PRO A 161 1.56 42.35 -5.50
C PRO A 161 2.83 41.60 -5.05
N ASP A 162 3.42 42.02 -3.93
CA ASP A 162 4.64 41.41 -3.38
C ASP A 162 4.29 40.18 -2.52
N ARG A 163 4.32 39.00 -3.15
CA ARG A 163 3.99 37.70 -2.52
C ARG A 163 5.18 37.06 -1.79
N SER A 164 6.38 37.62 -1.94
CA SER A 164 7.58 37.11 -1.26
C SER A 164 7.42 37.11 0.27
N MET A 165 6.56 37.99 0.78
CA MET A 165 6.24 38.12 2.21
C MET A 165 5.59 36.89 2.85
N PHE A 166 4.99 35.99 2.06
CA PHE A 166 4.37 34.76 2.58
C PHE A 166 4.89 33.46 1.93
N TYR A 167 5.52 33.49 0.75
CA TYR A 167 6.06 32.28 0.11
C TYR A 167 7.11 31.50 0.92
N ASN A 168 7.75 32.17 1.89
CA ASN A 168 8.81 31.60 2.72
C ASN A 168 8.31 31.14 4.10
N LYS A 169 7.00 31.23 4.39
CA LYS A 169 6.45 30.80 5.67
C LYS A 169 6.00 29.35 5.60
N GLU A 170 6.44 28.56 6.58
CA GLU A 170 6.16 27.12 6.66
C GLU A 170 4.70 26.80 7.03
N ASN A 171 3.98 27.74 7.66
CA ASN A 171 2.62 27.53 8.17
C ASN A 171 1.51 27.62 7.09
N TYR A 172 1.80 28.00 5.85
CA TYR A 172 0.77 28.08 4.79
C TYR A 172 0.54 26.72 4.10
N ASP A 173 -0.64 26.15 4.33
CA ASP A 173 -1.09 24.90 3.71
C ASP A 173 -1.80 25.10 2.37
N TRP A 174 -1.25 25.97 1.53
CA TRP A 174 -1.92 26.41 0.31
C TRP A 174 -0.96 26.35 -0.89
N ASP A 175 -1.42 25.78 -2.00
CA ASP A 175 -0.63 25.58 -3.24
C ASP A 175 -1.27 26.28 -4.45
N GLU A 176 -1.93 27.41 -4.20
CA GLU A 176 -2.51 28.24 -5.25
C GLU A 176 -2.12 29.72 -5.10
N ASP A 177 -1.91 30.42 -6.20
CA ASP A 177 -1.66 31.86 -6.17
C ASP A 177 -2.92 32.66 -6.49
N LEU A 178 -3.19 33.74 -5.75
CA LEU A 178 -4.35 34.61 -5.99
C LEU A 178 -4.00 35.71 -6.98
N VAL A 179 -4.89 36.04 -7.91
CA VAL A 179 -4.75 37.20 -8.82
C VAL A 179 -6.06 37.98 -8.88
N GLN A 180 -5.99 39.30 -8.70
CA GLN A 180 -7.14 40.19 -8.88
C GLN A 180 -7.25 40.66 -10.33
N ILE A 181 -8.40 40.41 -10.95
CA ILE A 181 -8.68 40.74 -12.36
C ILE A 181 -9.50 42.03 -12.49
N THR A 182 -10.52 42.20 -11.64
CA THR A 182 -11.40 43.37 -11.65
C THR A 182 -11.58 43.96 -10.25
N ARG A 183 -12.18 45.15 -10.19
CA ARG A 183 -12.68 45.77 -8.95
C ARG A 183 -14.05 46.42 -9.14
N GLY A 184 -14.87 46.34 -8.10
CA GLY A 184 -16.24 46.86 -8.08
C GLY A 184 -17.25 45.86 -8.67
N CYS A 185 -18.53 46.12 -8.47
CA CYS A 185 -19.60 45.22 -8.93
C CYS A 185 -20.86 46.01 -9.31
N SER A 186 -21.49 45.65 -10.44
CA SER A 186 -22.73 46.30 -10.89
C SER A 186 -23.99 45.78 -10.22
N TYR A 187 -23.92 44.64 -9.52
CA TYR A 187 -25.03 44.09 -8.75
C TYR A 187 -24.98 44.57 -7.30
N THR A 188 -26.15 44.86 -6.73
CA THR A 188 -26.31 45.24 -5.32
C THR A 188 -26.95 44.10 -4.55
N CYS A 189 -26.20 43.01 -4.38
CA CYS A 189 -26.66 41.87 -3.57
C CYS A 189 -26.82 42.30 -2.11
N ALA A 190 -27.85 41.80 -1.42
CA ALA A 190 -28.23 42.35 -0.12
C ALA A 190 -27.12 42.22 0.95
N MET A 191 -26.33 41.15 0.95
CA MET A 191 -25.24 40.93 1.92
C MET A 191 -23.89 41.55 1.55
N CYS A 192 -23.75 42.03 0.31
CA CYS A 192 -22.44 42.32 -0.26
C CYS A 192 -22.05 43.78 0.01
N SER A 193 -20.86 43.99 0.58
CA SER A 193 -20.30 45.33 0.80
C SER A 193 -19.38 45.81 -0.34
N ILE A 194 -19.16 44.98 -1.39
CA ILE A 194 -18.27 45.32 -2.52
C ILE A 194 -18.74 46.58 -3.27
N PRO A 195 -20.01 46.74 -3.66
CA PRO A 195 -20.43 47.94 -4.41
C PRO A 195 -20.24 49.23 -3.61
N ALA A 196 -20.41 49.17 -2.28
CA ALA A 196 -20.19 50.30 -1.38
C ALA A 196 -18.70 50.61 -1.21
N HIS A 197 -17.86 49.58 -1.01
CA HIS A 197 -16.42 49.74 -0.74
C HIS A 197 -15.58 50.00 -2.01
N MET A 198 -15.82 49.24 -3.08
CA MET A 198 -15.03 49.25 -4.32
C MET A 198 -15.77 49.89 -5.52
N GLY A 199 -16.98 50.39 -5.30
CA GLY A 199 -17.77 51.11 -6.29
C GLY A 199 -18.71 50.20 -7.10
N SER A 200 -19.79 50.81 -7.61
CA SER A 200 -20.85 50.13 -8.37
C SER A 200 -20.55 49.94 -9.87
N ARG A 201 -19.35 50.30 -10.31
CA ARG A 201 -18.88 50.11 -11.69
C ARG A 201 -17.70 49.14 -11.69
N ILE A 202 -17.79 48.11 -12.52
CA ILE A 202 -16.72 47.13 -12.71
C ILE A 202 -15.57 47.79 -13.49
N ARG A 203 -14.37 47.76 -12.89
CA ARG A 203 -13.12 48.26 -13.45
C ARG A 203 -12.24 47.08 -13.81
N LEU A 204 -11.91 46.95 -15.10
CA LEU A 204 -11.15 45.84 -15.66
C LEU A 204 -9.66 46.19 -15.71
N ARG A 205 -8.80 45.31 -15.21
CA ARG A 205 -7.34 45.48 -15.33
C ARG A 205 -6.90 45.15 -16.77
N PRO A 206 -5.89 45.83 -17.35
CA PRO A 206 -5.40 45.48 -18.69
C PRO A 206 -4.94 44.02 -18.76
N ILE A 207 -5.39 43.26 -19.78
CA ILE A 207 -5.10 41.82 -19.92
C ILE A 207 -3.60 41.54 -19.92
N ASP A 208 -2.79 42.36 -20.61
CA ASP A 208 -1.34 42.15 -20.64
C ASP A 208 -0.69 42.23 -19.26
N LYS A 209 -1.22 43.07 -18.35
CA LYS A 209 -0.75 43.13 -16.96
C LYS A 209 -1.17 41.93 -16.13
N VAL A 210 -2.35 41.39 -16.38
CA VAL A 210 -2.80 40.13 -15.77
C VAL A 210 -1.92 38.97 -16.22
N ILE A 211 -1.65 38.85 -17.52
CA ILE A 211 -0.79 37.80 -18.07
C ILE A 211 0.65 37.92 -17.58
N GLU A 212 1.19 39.14 -17.51
CA GLU A 212 2.53 39.41 -16.95
C GLU A 212 2.64 38.88 -15.51
N GLU A 213 1.64 39.17 -14.67
CA GLU A 213 1.62 38.70 -13.28
C GLU A 213 1.51 37.18 -13.18
N ILE A 214 0.59 36.55 -13.91
CA ILE A 214 0.36 35.09 -13.85
C ILE A 214 1.62 34.30 -14.21
N ARG A 215 2.44 34.80 -15.14
CA ARG A 215 3.72 34.17 -15.51
C ARG A 215 4.75 34.13 -14.38
N THR A 216 4.63 35.03 -13.40
CA THR A 216 5.57 35.15 -12.28
C THR A 216 5.14 34.39 -11.02
N LEU A 217 3.98 33.74 -11.06
CA LEU A 217 3.42 33.00 -9.93
C LEU A 217 4.17 31.70 -9.65
N LYS A 218 4.28 31.35 -8.37
CA LYS A 218 5.06 30.20 -7.87
C LYS A 218 4.34 28.89 -8.19
N PHE A 219 3.02 28.85 -8.01
CA PHE A 219 2.24 27.62 -8.11
C PHE A 219 1.63 27.40 -9.49
N GLU A 220 1.34 26.13 -9.82
CA GLU A 220 0.62 25.75 -11.05
C GLU A 220 -0.88 26.10 -10.98
N ASN A 221 -1.45 26.04 -9.78
CA ASN A 221 -2.83 26.43 -9.50
C ASN A 221 -2.93 27.95 -9.22
N VAL A 222 -3.92 28.61 -9.79
CA VAL A 222 -4.12 30.06 -9.68
C VAL A 222 -5.60 30.36 -9.43
N TYR A 223 -5.91 31.03 -8.31
CA TYR A 223 -7.23 31.58 -8.07
C TYR A 223 -7.38 32.96 -8.72
N LEU A 224 -8.23 33.05 -9.75
CA LEU A 224 -8.69 34.32 -10.29
C LEU A 224 -9.74 34.89 -9.31
N ALA A 225 -9.28 35.68 -8.35
CA ALA A 225 -10.07 36.22 -7.23
C ALA A 225 -11.06 37.30 -7.71
N ASP A 226 -12.09 36.87 -8.42
CA ASP A 226 -13.07 37.70 -9.09
C ASP A 226 -14.42 37.00 -9.28
N ASP A 227 -15.49 37.58 -8.74
CA ASP A 227 -16.85 37.03 -8.84
C ASP A 227 -17.62 37.53 -10.07
N THR A 228 -17.03 38.45 -10.85
CA THR A 228 -17.71 39.20 -11.91
C THR A 228 -17.32 38.76 -13.31
N LEU A 229 -16.23 38.00 -13.46
CA LEU A 229 -15.64 37.61 -14.74
C LEU A 229 -16.62 36.85 -15.66
N PHE A 230 -17.59 36.16 -15.07
CA PHE A 230 -18.60 35.39 -15.79
C PHE A 230 -19.91 36.15 -16.02
N PHE A 231 -20.04 37.43 -15.65
CA PHE A 231 -21.31 38.11 -15.82
C PHE A 231 -21.70 38.31 -17.30
N PRO A 232 -23.01 38.31 -17.63
CA PRO A 232 -23.48 38.30 -19.01
C PRO A 232 -23.39 39.65 -19.74
N GLN A 233 -22.96 40.75 -19.09
CA GLN A 233 -22.84 42.02 -19.78
C GLN A 233 -21.74 41.95 -20.85
N ARG A 234 -22.08 42.39 -22.07
CA ARG A 234 -21.23 42.30 -23.27
C ARG A 234 -19.76 42.67 -23.03
N ARG A 235 -19.51 43.81 -22.37
CA ARG A 235 -18.15 44.31 -22.10
C ARG A 235 -17.31 43.35 -21.24
N ILE A 236 -17.94 42.66 -20.29
CA ILE A 236 -17.27 41.70 -19.39
C ILE A 236 -17.05 40.38 -20.13
N ALA A 237 -18.08 39.90 -20.83
CA ALA A 237 -17.99 38.68 -21.62
C ALA A 237 -16.92 38.75 -22.71
N GLU A 238 -16.77 39.89 -23.40
CA GLU A 238 -15.71 40.12 -24.39
C GLU A 238 -14.32 40.13 -23.74
N TYR A 239 -14.18 40.78 -22.58
CA TYR A 239 -12.93 40.79 -21.82
C TYR A 239 -12.52 39.39 -21.32
N ALA A 240 -13.46 38.65 -20.74
CA ALA A 240 -13.23 37.30 -20.22
C ALA A 240 -12.84 36.32 -21.34
N ALA A 241 -13.52 36.38 -22.49
CA ALA A 241 -13.16 35.55 -23.64
C ALA A 241 -11.75 35.84 -24.16
N GLU A 242 -11.35 37.11 -24.22
CA GLU A 242 -9.98 37.47 -24.62
C GLU A 242 -8.94 37.04 -23.57
N LEU A 243 -9.26 37.20 -22.27
CA LEU A 243 -8.40 36.72 -21.20
C LEU A 243 -8.18 35.21 -21.31
N PHE A 244 -9.25 34.41 -21.45
CA PHE A 244 -9.17 32.95 -21.54
C PHE A 244 -8.29 32.47 -22.70
N LYS A 245 -8.40 33.09 -23.88
CA LYS A 245 -7.50 32.79 -25.02
C LYS A 245 -6.02 33.04 -24.69
N ARG A 246 -5.75 34.04 -23.86
CA ARG A 246 -4.38 34.42 -23.45
C ARG A 246 -3.86 33.57 -22.28
N LEU A 247 -4.73 32.95 -21.51
CA LEU A 247 -4.38 32.01 -20.44
C LEU A 247 -4.05 30.60 -20.97
N GLU A 248 -4.73 30.15 -22.03
CA GLU A 248 -4.53 28.84 -22.67
C GLU A 248 -3.05 28.45 -22.89
N PRO A 249 -2.18 29.30 -23.49
CA PRO A 249 -0.78 28.93 -23.73
C PRO A 249 0.10 28.92 -22.47
N LEU A 250 -0.40 29.34 -21.30
CA LEU A 250 0.39 29.38 -20.06
C LEU A 250 0.45 28.01 -19.35
N GLY A 251 -0.45 27.07 -19.70
CA GLY A 251 -0.48 25.73 -19.10
C GLY A 251 -0.76 25.69 -17.59
N LYS A 252 -1.33 26.77 -17.02
CA LYS A 252 -1.71 26.86 -15.61
C LYS A 252 -3.15 26.35 -15.40
N LYS A 253 -3.51 26.05 -14.15
CA LYS A 253 -4.85 25.63 -13.75
C LYS A 253 -5.53 26.72 -12.94
N TYR A 254 -6.80 26.99 -13.21
CA TYR A 254 -7.48 28.16 -12.68
C TYR A 254 -8.73 27.81 -11.88
N PHE A 255 -8.84 28.40 -10.70
CA PHE A 255 -10.05 28.48 -9.90
C PHE A 255 -10.75 29.81 -10.19
N VAL A 256 -12.07 29.80 -10.34
CA VAL A 256 -12.89 31.00 -10.59
C VAL A 256 -14.14 30.99 -9.69
N ALA A 257 -14.70 32.17 -9.44
CA ALA A 257 -15.92 32.34 -8.67
C ALA A 257 -16.98 33.15 -9.46
N SER A 258 -18.26 32.92 -9.15
CA SER A 258 -19.40 33.69 -9.68
C SER A 258 -20.67 33.44 -8.86
N THR A 259 -21.78 34.01 -9.29
CA THR A 259 -23.17 33.64 -8.90
C THR A 259 -23.90 32.99 -10.09
N MET A 260 -25.16 32.60 -9.92
CA MET A 260 -25.99 32.09 -11.03
C MET A 260 -26.31 33.15 -12.11
N ALA A 261 -26.05 34.44 -11.84
CA ALA A 261 -26.20 35.52 -12.82
C ALA A 261 -25.02 35.59 -13.79
N LEU A 262 -24.79 34.53 -14.56
CA LEU A 262 -23.60 34.34 -15.40
C LEU A 262 -23.88 34.03 -16.88
N ARG A 263 -22.85 34.14 -17.73
CA ARG A 263 -22.78 33.67 -19.11
C ARG A 263 -22.28 32.24 -19.14
N TRP A 264 -23.09 31.32 -19.63
CA TRP A 264 -22.88 29.88 -19.50
C TRP A 264 -23.17 29.12 -20.81
N ASP A 265 -23.12 29.79 -21.96
CA ASP A 265 -23.23 29.12 -23.26
C ASP A 265 -22.04 28.19 -23.50
N LYS A 266 -22.32 27.13 -24.26
CA LYS A 266 -21.37 26.05 -24.55
C LYS A 266 -20.01 26.55 -25.05
N GLU A 267 -20.00 27.47 -26.01
CA GLU A 267 -18.75 27.99 -26.60
C GLU A 267 -17.88 28.73 -25.57
N PHE A 268 -18.51 29.49 -24.67
CA PHE A 268 -17.81 30.19 -23.61
C PHE A 268 -17.23 29.23 -22.56
N LEU A 269 -17.99 28.20 -22.16
CA LEU A 269 -17.51 27.18 -21.22
C LEU A 269 -16.43 26.27 -21.84
N ASP A 270 -16.53 25.94 -23.13
CA ASP A 270 -15.48 25.22 -23.86
C ASP A 270 -14.18 26.03 -23.89
N LEU A 271 -14.27 27.35 -24.09
CA LEU A 271 -13.12 28.24 -24.03
C LEU A 271 -12.52 28.33 -22.62
N ALA A 272 -13.35 28.41 -21.58
CA ALA A 272 -12.90 28.39 -20.19
C ALA A 272 -12.15 27.08 -19.86
N ALA A 273 -12.69 25.93 -20.27
CA ALA A 273 -12.04 24.64 -20.08
C ALA A 273 -10.67 24.57 -20.78
N ARG A 274 -10.59 24.98 -22.05
CA ARG A 274 -9.31 25.05 -22.78
C ARG A 274 -8.30 26.00 -22.15
N ALA A 275 -8.77 27.10 -21.59
CA ALA A 275 -7.92 28.06 -20.88
C ALA A 275 -7.33 27.51 -19.57
N GLY A 276 -7.80 26.34 -19.09
CA GLY A 276 -7.33 25.70 -17.87
C GLY A 276 -8.20 25.95 -16.65
N ILE A 277 -9.42 26.51 -16.80
CA ILE A 277 -10.39 26.58 -15.70
C ILE A 277 -10.77 25.15 -15.30
N CYS A 278 -10.57 24.78 -14.04
CA CYS A 278 -10.85 23.44 -13.52
C CYS A 278 -11.72 23.44 -12.25
N ASN A 279 -11.90 24.59 -11.60
CA ASN A 279 -12.77 24.76 -10.44
C ASN A 279 -13.66 25.98 -10.59
N PHE A 280 -14.95 25.83 -10.29
CA PHE A 280 -15.96 26.87 -10.39
C PHE A 280 -16.75 26.99 -9.09
N TYR A 281 -16.50 28.06 -8.34
CA TYR A 281 -17.20 28.40 -7.11
C TYR A 281 -18.44 29.26 -7.39
N CYS A 282 -19.61 28.80 -6.95
CA CYS A 282 -20.88 29.45 -7.21
C CYS A 282 -21.59 29.81 -5.90
N THR A 283 -21.68 31.11 -5.59
CA THR A 283 -22.47 31.58 -4.44
C THR A 283 -23.96 31.64 -4.80
N MET A 284 -24.78 31.03 -3.96
CA MET A 284 -26.20 30.80 -4.15
C MET A 284 -27.04 31.55 -3.13
N ASN A 285 -28.33 31.73 -3.43
CA ASN A 285 -29.31 32.51 -2.66
C ASN A 285 -29.02 34.03 -2.56
N VAL A 286 -28.12 34.53 -3.41
CA VAL A 286 -27.68 35.93 -3.47
C VAL A 286 -28.12 36.67 -4.72
N ASP A 287 -28.37 35.95 -5.82
CA ASP A 287 -28.77 36.49 -7.12
C ASP A 287 -30.20 36.07 -7.51
N PRO A 288 -30.89 36.79 -8.41
CA PRO A 288 -32.29 36.52 -8.75
C PRO A 288 -32.60 35.09 -9.25
N ILE A 289 -31.64 34.40 -9.85
CA ILE A 289 -31.82 33.05 -10.41
C ILE A 289 -31.74 32.02 -9.28
N SER A 290 -30.67 32.06 -8.47
CA SER A 290 -30.53 31.12 -7.36
C SER A 290 -31.62 31.31 -6.29
N ILE A 291 -32.08 32.55 -6.06
CA ILE A 291 -33.24 32.84 -5.19
C ILE A 291 -34.50 32.14 -5.69
N LYS A 292 -34.84 32.31 -6.97
CA LYS A 292 -36.03 31.68 -7.56
C LYS A 292 -35.95 30.16 -7.57
N ALA A 293 -34.76 29.60 -7.81
CA ALA A 293 -34.55 28.16 -7.75
C ALA A 293 -34.90 27.61 -6.36
N LEU A 294 -34.43 28.26 -5.30
CA LEU A 294 -34.71 27.88 -3.92
C LEU A 294 -36.17 28.14 -3.51
N GLN A 295 -36.85 29.11 -4.12
CA GLN A 295 -38.29 29.35 -3.95
C GLN A 295 -39.18 28.36 -4.75
N GLY A 296 -38.60 27.43 -5.52
CA GLY A 296 -39.34 26.39 -6.25
C GLY A 296 -39.54 26.65 -7.75
N GLY A 297 -38.87 27.63 -8.33
CA GLY A 297 -38.90 27.90 -9.77
C GLY A 297 -38.34 26.74 -10.59
N ALA A 298 -39.19 26.03 -11.35
CA ALA A 298 -38.79 24.84 -12.10
C ALA A 298 -37.73 25.15 -13.18
N ARG A 299 -37.87 26.29 -13.88
CA ARG A 299 -36.92 26.73 -14.90
C ARG A 299 -35.53 26.98 -14.30
N GLU A 300 -35.47 27.75 -13.21
CA GLU A 300 -34.20 28.12 -12.58
C GLU A 300 -33.51 26.92 -11.91
N ARG A 301 -34.28 25.97 -11.36
CA ARG A 301 -33.73 24.69 -10.87
C ARG A 301 -33.11 23.88 -12.00
N GLN A 302 -33.79 23.76 -13.14
CA GLN A 302 -33.24 23.05 -14.29
C GLN A 302 -31.97 23.72 -14.83
N MET A 303 -31.92 25.07 -14.86
CA MET A 303 -30.72 25.81 -15.25
C MET A 303 -29.50 25.45 -14.40
N LEU A 304 -29.66 25.26 -13.08
CA LEU A 304 -28.56 24.82 -12.23
C LEU A 304 -28.11 23.40 -12.56
N VAL A 305 -29.05 22.47 -12.72
CA VAL A 305 -28.74 21.07 -13.09
C VAL A 305 -27.95 21.02 -14.41
N ASP A 306 -28.38 21.80 -15.40
CA ASP A 306 -27.73 21.88 -16.70
C ASP A 306 -26.34 22.51 -16.59
N LEU A 307 -26.17 23.57 -15.80
CA LEU A 307 -24.88 24.21 -15.56
C LEU A 307 -23.88 23.24 -14.93
N VAL A 308 -24.26 22.55 -13.85
CA VAL A 308 -23.38 21.60 -13.15
C VAL A 308 -22.93 20.50 -14.10
N ARG A 309 -23.87 19.91 -14.86
CA ARG A 309 -23.53 18.88 -15.86
C ARG A 309 -22.57 19.40 -16.93
N MET A 310 -22.83 20.59 -17.48
CA MET A 310 -21.96 21.16 -18.51
C MET A 310 -20.55 21.44 -18.00
N LEU A 311 -20.39 21.86 -16.74
CA LEU A 311 -19.07 22.07 -16.14
C LEU A 311 -18.36 20.72 -15.91
N GLU A 312 -19.03 19.74 -15.32
CA GLU A 312 -18.46 18.42 -15.03
C GLU A 312 -18.08 17.65 -16.30
N ASP A 313 -18.88 17.73 -17.38
CA ASP A 313 -18.56 17.15 -18.71
C ASP A 313 -17.26 17.71 -19.31
N ARG A 314 -16.82 18.89 -18.83
CA ARG A 314 -15.59 19.57 -19.23
C ARG A 314 -14.47 19.43 -18.21
N ASN A 315 -14.67 18.57 -17.19
CA ASN A 315 -13.76 18.41 -16.07
C ASN A 315 -13.54 19.72 -15.27
N ILE A 316 -14.58 20.56 -15.21
CA ILE A 316 -14.63 21.74 -14.33
C ILE A 316 -15.49 21.38 -13.12
N ARG A 317 -14.86 21.28 -11.96
CA ARG A 317 -15.54 20.94 -10.70
C ARG A 317 -16.45 22.08 -10.26
N PHE A 318 -17.71 21.76 -9.95
CA PHE A 318 -18.65 22.73 -9.38
C PHE A 318 -18.62 22.73 -7.84
N PHE A 319 -18.35 23.89 -7.24
CA PHE A 319 -18.43 24.13 -5.79
C PHE A 319 -19.63 25.03 -5.47
N GLY A 320 -20.61 24.51 -4.73
CA GLY A 320 -21.81 25.27 -4.34
C GLY A 320 -21.68 25.92 -2.96
N SER A 321 -21.91 27.22 -2.84
CA SER A 321 -21.93 27.93 -1.55
C SER A 321 -23.32 28.50 -1.28
N PHE A 322 -24.05 27.94 -0.31
CA PHE A 322 -25.46 28.25 -0.09
C PHE A 322 -25.70 29.09 1.17
N ALA A 323 -26.28 30.28 1.00
CA ALA A 323 -26.69 31.11 2.12
C ALA A 323 -28.08 30.68 2.67
N ILE A 324 -28.24 30.66 3.99
CA ILE A 324 -29.47 30.30 4.71
C ILE A 324 -29.87 31.42 5.68
N GLY A 325 -31.16 31.74 5.79
CA GLY A 325 -31.68 32.75 6.71
C GLY A 325 -32.13 34.05 6.03
N ARG A 326 -32.50 33.98 4.75
CA ARG A 326 -33.23 35.04 4.07
C ARG A 326 -34.59 35.24 4.71
N ASP A 327 -35.13 36.46 4.74
CA ASP A 327 -36.45 36.77 5.30
C ASP A 327 -37.64 35.90 4.80
N TRP A 328 -37.52 35.19 3.68
CA TRP A 328 -38.53 34.25 3.15
C TRP A 328 -38.19 32.77 3.36
N ASP A 329 -37.02 32.45 3.90
CA ASP A 329 -36.67 31.08 4.23
C ASP A 329 -37.63 30.59 5.33
N ASP A 330 -37.89 29.30 5.31
CA ASP A 330 -38.78 28.62 6.26
C ASP A 330 -38.09 27.33 6.75
N THR A 331 -38.78 26.58 7.60
CA THR A 331 -38.29 25.32 8.15
C THR A 331 -38.15 24.19 7.12
N GLY A 332 -38.33 24.45 5.83
CA GLY A 332 -38.09 23.52 4.72
C GLY A 332 -36.90 23.89 3.83
N ILE A 333 -36.13 24.93 4.18
CA ILE A 333 -35.01 25.40 3.34
C ILE A 333 -33.92 24.34 3.17
N ALA A 334 -33.57 23.60 4.23
CA ALA A 334 -32.57 22.54 4.17
C ALA A 334 -32.97 21.45 3.17
N ASP A 335 -34.24 21.02 3.20
CA ASP A 335 -34.76 20.00 2.30
C ASP A 335 -34.76 20.46 0.84
N ARG A 336 -35.06 21.74 0.59
CA ARG A 336 -34.99 22.31 -0.77
C ARG A 336 -33.57 22.38 -1.30
N ILE A 337 -32.60 22.69 -0.44
CA ILE A 337 -31.17 22.67 -0.80
C ILE A 337 -30.72 21.23 -1.10
N LEU A 338 -31.04 20.28 -0.23
CA LEU A 338 -30.67 18.87 -0.40
C LEU A 338 -31.30 18.25 -1.67
N ASP A 339 -32.58 18.52 -1.96
CA ASP A 339 -33.25 18.08 -3.19
C ASP A 339 -32.53 18.61 -4.45
N LEU A 340 -32.17 19.89 -4.43
CA LEU A 340 -31.47 20.52 -5.54
C LEU A 340 -30.06 19.97 -5.70
N TYR A 341 -29.36 19.73 -4.60
CA TYR A 341 -28.06 19.06 -4.55
C TYR A 341 -28.12 17.68 -5.23
N ILE A 342 -29.06 16.83 -4.80
CA ILE A 342 -29.18 15.46 -5.31
C ILE A 342 -29.45 15.46 -6.82
N LYS A 343 -30.36 16.33 -7.28
CA LYS A 343 -30.73 16.42 -8.70
C LYS A 343 -29.62 16.96 -9.59
N ALA A 344 -28.89 17.97 -9.09
CA ALA A 344 -27.79 18.57 -9.84
C ALA A 344 -26.50 17.72 -9.77
N GLY A 345 -26.38 16.82 -8.80
CA GLY A 345 -25.19 16.00 -8.61
C GLY A 345 -24.02 16.79 -8.03
N ILE A 346 -24.29 17.82 -7.21
CA ILE A 346 -23.26 18.70 -6.65
C ILE A 346 -22.41 17.92 -5.64
N ARG A 347 -21.11 17.80 -5.86
CA ARG A 347 -20.21 16.97 -5.05
C ARG A 347 -19.50 17.72 -3.92
N THR A 348 -19.53 19.04 -3.95
CA THR A 348 -18.79 19.88 -3.01
C THR A 348 -19.60 21.10 -2.68
N SER A 349 -19.82 21.36 -1.40
CA SER A 349 -20.59 22.51 -0.96
C SER A 349 -20.20 22.99 0.43
N GLU A 350 -20.49 24.26 0.67
CA GLU A 350 -20.54 24.85 2.01
C GLU A 350 -21.91 25.53 2.21
N PHE A 351 -22.31 25.68 3.46
CA PHE A 351 -23.54 26.36 3.85
C PHE A 351 -23.25 27.39 4.93
N PHE A 352 -23.76 28.61 4.80
CA PHE A 352 -23.48 29.71 5.71
C PHE A 352 -24.74 30.53 6.02
N PHE A 353 -24.80 31.19 7.18
CA PHE A 353 -25.90 32.09 7.51
C PHE A 353 -25.84 33.39 6.71
N PHE A 354 -27.01 33.89 6.33
CA PHE A 354 -27.22 35.15 5.63
C PHE A 354 -26.89 36.35 6.55
N THR A 355 -25.60 36.56 6.79
CA THR A 355 -25.08 37.45 7.84
C THR A 355 -25.13 38.92 7.40
N PRO A 356 -25.67 39.85 8.21
CA PRO A 356 -25.69 41.27 7.87
C PRO A 356 -24.31 41.91 8.10
N TYR A 357 -23.50 42.07 7.05
CA TYR A 357 -22.19 42.73 7.19
C TYR A 357 -22.27 44.25 7.11
N PRO A 358 -21.52 45.02 7.93
CA PRO A 358 -21.41 46.47 7.81
C PRO A 358 -21.11 46.93 6.38
N GLY A 359 -21.81 47.98 5.93
CA GLY A 359 -21.72 48.50 4.56
C GLY A 359 -22.56 47.77 3.50
N SER A 360 -23.28 46.71 3.88
CA SER A 360 -24.24 46.03 3.02
C SER A 360 -25.65 46.62 3.14
N VAL A 361 -26.48 46.45 2.11
CA VAL A 361 -27.89 46.86 2.13
C VAL A 361 -28.67 46.13 3.22
N HIS A 362 -28.31 44.87 3.49
CA HIS A 362 -28.96 44.06 4.50
C HIS A 362 -28.70 44.57 5.90
N TRP A 363 -27.44 44.95 6.20
CA TRP A 363 -27.07 45.58 7.47
C TRP A 363 -27.85 46.87 7.71
N GLU A 364 -27.81 47.81 6.76
CA GLU A 364 -28.52 49.09 6.90
C GLU A 364 -30.02 48.90 7.16
N ARG A 365 -30.63 47.91 6.49
CA ARG A 365 -32.04 47.59 6.67
C ARG A 365 -32.32 46.99 8.05
N LEU A 366 -31.55 46.00 8.49
CA LEU A 366 -31.80 45.32 9.77
C LEU A 366 -31.45 46.20 10.98
N GLU A 367 -30.40 47.01 10.88
CA GLU A 367 -30.04 47.99 11.91
C GLU A 367 -31.17 49.03 12.08
N ARG A 368 -31.74 49.55 10.98
CA ARG A 368 -32.90 50.46 11.03
C ARG A 368 -34.16 49.79 11.61
N GLN A 369 -34.29 48.48 11.45
CA GLN A 369 -35.39 47.68 11.98
C GLN A 369 -35.15 47.24 13.43
N GLY A 370 -33.97 47.47 14.00
CA GLY A 370 -33.61 47.00 15.34
C GLY A 370 -33.49 45.49 15.46
N ARG A 371 -33.29 44.76 14.35
CA ARG A 371 -33.28 43.28 14.31
C ARG A 371 -31.91 42.66 14.57
N ILE A 372 -30.85 43.45 14.65
CA ILE A 372 -29.50 42.96 14.96
C ILE A 372 -29.35 42.95 16.48
N PHE A 373 -29.30 41.75 17.07
CA PHE A 373 -29.22 41.59 18.53
C PHE A 373 -27.79 41.32 19.02
N ASP A 374 -26.88 40.89 18.14
CA ASP A 374 -25.50 40.59 18.48
C ASP A 374 -24.53 41.48 17.70
N LYS A 375 -23.61 42.14 18.42
CA LYS A 375 -22.56 43.01 17.85
C LYS A 375 -21.16 42.56 18.28
N ASP A 376 -21.03 41.33 18.76
CA ASP A 376 -19.73 40.67 18.87
C ASP A 376 -19.26 40.25 17.50
N TRP A 377 -18.23 40.93 16.99
CA TRP A 377 -17.77 40.70 15.63
C TRP A 377 -17.17 39.30 15.40
N ARG A 378 -16.82 38.56 16.47
CA ARG A 378 -16.41 37.15 16.37
C ARG A 378 -17.51 36.28 15.78
N ASN A 379 -18.77 36.60 16.09
CA ASN A 379 -19.94 35.84 15.64
C ASN A 379 -20.36 36.15 14.19
N TYR A 380 -19.72 37.11 13.52
CA TYR A 380 -20.02 37.46 12.12
C TYR A 380 -19.32 36.52 11.12
N ASN A 381 -19.00 35.29 11.51
CA ASN A 381 -18.22 34.32 10.72
C ASN A 381 -19.06 33.45 9.77
N GLY A 382 -20.37 33.73 9.63
CA GLY A 382 -21.29 32.93 8.81
C GLY A 382 -21.76 31.62 9.46
N ALA A 383 -21.31 31.30 10.68
CA ALA A 383 -21.74 30.13 11.45
C ALA A 383 -22.64 30.48 12.66
N HIS A 384 -22.83 31.77 12.96
CA HIS A 384 -23.72 32.22 14.02
C HIS A 384 -24.88 33.07 13.50
N VAL A 385 -26.00 33.01 14.23
CA VAL A 385 -27.17 33.85 14.01
C VAL A 385 -27.01 35.12 14.84
N VAL A 386 -26.87 36.27 14.17
CA VAL A 386 -26.64 37.59 14.82
C VAL A 386 -27.83 38.55 14.71
N ALA A 387 -28.88 38.15 14.01
CA ALA A 387 -30.07 38.95 13.78
C ALA A 387 -31.35 38.12 13.78
N GLU A 388 -32.47 38.73 14.18
CA GLU A 388 -33.79 38.11 14.22
C GLU A 388 -34.28 37.78 12.81
N HIS A 389 -34.84 36.59 12.63
CA HIS A 389 -35.49 36.15 11.39
C HIS A 389 -37.02 36.33 11.49
N PRO A 390 -37.74 36.79 10.45
CA PRO A 390 -39.15 37.17 10.58
C PRO A 390 -40.09 35.97 10.72
N ALA A 391 -39.66 34.77 10.32
CA ALA A 391 -40.50 33.57 10.27
C ALA A 391 -39.93 32.37 11.06
N MET A 392 -38.75 32.50 11.68
CA MET A 392 -38.09 31.40 12.39
C MET A 392 -37.41 31.94 13.64
N SER A 393 -37.46 31.17 14.72
CA SER A 393 -36.60 31.41 15.89
C SER A 393 -35.14 31.11 15.56
N VAL A 394 -34.23 31.59 16.42
CA VAL A 394 -32.79 31.29 16.31
C VAL A 394 -32.53 29.78 16.29
N ASP A 395 -33.23 29.02 17.14
CA ASP A 395 -33.06 27.57 17.24
C ASP A 395 -33.54 26.85 15.98
N GLN A 396 -34.68 27.25 15.42
CA GLN A 396 -35.18 26.69 14.16
C GLN A 396 -34.23 26.95 12.99
N LEU A 397 -33.64 28.15 12.92
CA LEU A 397 -32.68 28.50 11.87
C LEU A 397 -31.38 27.70 12.02
N ARG A 398 -30.91 27.49 13.27
CA ARG A 398 -29.78 26.58 13.59
C ARG A 398 -30.07 25.14 13.22
N GLU A 399 -31.26 24.63 13.52
CA GLU A 399 -31.66 23.26 13.18
C GLU A 399 -31.59 23.01 11.67
N GLN A 400 -32.11 23.92 10.85
CA GLN A 400 -32.04 23.81 9.39
C GLN A 400 -30.60 23.82 8.88
N PHE A 401 -29.75 24.65 9.49
CA PHE A 401 -28.34 24.74 9.17
C PHE A 401 -27.59 23.43 9.50
N THR A 402 -27.74 22.93 10.72
CA THR A 402 -27.15 21.64 11.13
C THR A 402 -27.65 20.50 10.26
N LYS A 403 -28.95 20.47 9.93
CA LYS A 403 -29.55 19.44 9.07
C LYS A 403 -28.89 19.36 7.70
N VAL A 404 -28.71 20.51 7.02
CA VAL A 404 -28.12 20.50 5.67
C VAL A 404 -26.66 20.06 5.68
N TRP A 405 -25.87 20.49 6.67
CA TRP A 405 -24.48 20.06 6.85
C TRP A 405 -24.41 18.55 7.06
N THR A 406 -25.13 18.04 8.06
CA THR A 406 -25.10 16.62 8.43
C THR A 406 -25.54 15.71 7.29
N GLU A 407 -26.69 15.97 6.66
CA GLU A 407 -27.20 15.10 5.61
C GLU A 407 -26.38 15.19 4.31
N PHE A 408 -25.88 16.37 3.94
CA PHE A 408 -25.04 16.51 2.75
C PHE A 408 -23.78 15.66 2.87
N PHE A 409 -23.03 15.77 3.98
CA PHE A 409 -21.77 15.06 4.15
C PHE A 409 -21.93 13.58 4.48
N ARG A 410 -23.03 13.19 5.15
CA ARG A 410 -23.40 11.77 5.29
C ARG A 410 -23.57 11.10 3.92
N LEU A 411 -24.30 11.76 3.01
CA LEU A 411 -24.52 11.25 1.64
C LEU A 411 -23.23 11.21 0.80
N GLN A 412 -22.24 12.05 1.10
CA GLN A 412 -20.93 11.99 0.43
C GLN A 412 -20.07 10.84 0.93
N LYS A 413 -20.09 10.53 2.24
CA LYS A 413 -19.32 9.41 2.82
C LYS A 413 -19.70 8.07 2.19
N GLU A 414 -21.00 7.89 1.91
CA GLU A 414 -21.54 6.69 1.25
C GLU A 414 -21.16 6.60 -0.25
N ARG A 415 -20.69 7.68 -0.88
CA ARG A 415 -20.42 7.76 -2.33
C ARG A 415 -18.94 7.62 -2.73
N HIS A 416 -18.10 7.11 -1.83
CA HIS A 416 -16.65 6.92 -1.98
C HIS A 416 -15.87 8.19 -2.36
N ALA A 417 -15.13 8.66 -1.37
CA ALA A 417 -14.53 9.98 -1.36
C ALA A 417 -13.22 10.15 -2.14
N SER A 418 -12.67 9.10 -2.74
CA SER A 418 -11.50 9.23 -3.62
C SER A 418 -11.73 10.19 -4.78
N HIS A 419 -12.99 10.41 -5.19
CA HIS A 419 -13.38 11.36 -6.23
C HIS A 419 -13.68 12.79 -5.73
N LEU A 420 -13.75 13.00 -4.42
CA LEU A 420 -14.34 14.20 -3.80
C LEU A 420 -13.29 15.16 -3.23
N GLU A 421 -12.05 14.72 -3.05
CA GLU A 421 -10.98 15.52 -2.46
C GLU A 421 -10.19 16.30 -3.54
N PRO A 422 -9.66 17.51 -3.24
CA PRO A 422 -9.00 18.33 -4.24
C PRO A 422 -7.72 17.65 -4.75
N LEU A 423 -7.78 17.18 -5.99
CA LEU A 423 -6.57 16.92 -6.76
C LEU A 423 -5.89 18.27 -7.06
N THR A 424 -4.58 18.27 -7.01
CA THR A 424 -3.74 19.40 -7.41
C THR A 424 -2.82 18.95 -8.53
N TYR A 425 -2.12 19.88 -9.17
CA TYR A 425 -1.17 19.57 -10.22
C TYR A 425 0.26 19.92 -9.77
N ASP A 426 1.19 19.01 -10.04
CA ASP A 426 2.64 19.23 -9.93
C ASP A 426 3.31 18.80 -11.23
N LYS A 427 3.99 19.74 -11.89
CA LYS A 427 4.69 19.54 -13.18
C LYS A 427 3.79 18.91 -14.24
N GLY A 428 2.52 19.34 -14.29
CA GLY A 428 1.54 18.83 -15.24
C GLY A 428 0.99 17.43 -14.94
N GLN A 429 1.34 16.81 -13.80
CA GLN A 429 0.74 15.56 -13.33
C GLN A 429 -0.26 15.83 -12.21
N GLU A 430 -1.39 15.13 -12.25
CA GLU A 430 -2.36 15.15 -11.14
C GLU A 430 -1.77 14.43 -9.92
N ILE A 431 -1.85 15.10 -8.78
CA ILE A 431 -1.46 14.60 -7.47
C ILE A 431 -2.59 14.85 -6.48
N VAL A 432 -2.60 14.12 -5.37
CA VAL A 432 -3.52 14.42 -4.28
C VAL A 432 -3.12 15.74 -3.59
N GLY A 433 -4.09 16.58 -3.27
CA GLY A 433 -3.82 17.86 -2.60
C GLY A 433 -3.27 17.71 -1.18
N LYS A 434 -2.70 18.80 -0.64
CA LYS A 434 -2.14 18.86 0.72
C LYS A 434 -2.99 18.23 1.83
N PRO A 435 -4.34 18.39 1.88
CA PRO A 435 -5.16 17.72 2.89
C PRO A 435 -5.04 16.18 2.87
N LEU A 436 -5.04 15.58 1.67
CA LEU A 436 -4.84 14.14 1.50
C LEU A 436 -3.41 13.73 1.83
N GLN A 437 -2.42 14.52 1.43
CA GLN A 437 -1.02 14.27 1.79
C GLN A 437 -0.83 14.24 3.31
N ARG A 438 -1.52 15.13 4.06
CA ARG A 438 -1.54 15.13 5.54
C ARG A 438 -2.21 13.88 6.14
N LYS A 439 -3.20 13.30 5.46
CA LYS A 439 -3.76 11.98 5.82
C LYS A 439 -2.79 10.83 5.52
N GLY A 440 -1.58 11.11 5.04
CA GLY A 440 -0.52 10.11 4.89
C GLY A 440 -0.77 9.09 3.79
N VAL A 441 -1.50 9.46 2.73
CA VAL A 441 -1.89 8.53 1.64
C VAL A 441 -0.69 7.98 0.85
N ARG A 442 0.38 8.75 0.71
CA ARG A 442 1.53 8.35 -0.12
C ARG A 442 2.26 7.14 0.47
N GLY A 443 2.50 6.15 -0.37
CA GLY A 443 3.20 4.93 0.00
C GLY A 443 2.39 4.00 0.90
N GLN A 444 1.05 4.15 0.94
CA GLN A 444 0.16 3.22 1.63
C GLN A 444 -0.42 2.21 0.65
N ALA A 445 -0.60 0.98 1.12
CA ALA A 445 -1.20 -0.11 0.36
C ALA A 445 -2.72 -0.15 0.55
N VAL A 446 -3.47 0.03 -0.54
CA VAL A 446 -4.94 0.01 -0.55
C VAL A 446 -5.48 -1.08 -1.47
N VAL A 447 -6.53 -1.77 -1.05
CA VAL A 447 -7.24 -2.77 -1.85
C VAL A 447 -8.22 -2.05 -2.75
N THR A 448 -8.14 -2.27 -4.06
CA THR A 448 -9.02 -1.64 -5.07
C THR A 448 -9.85 -2.62 -5.87
N GLY A 449 -9.53 -3.91 -5.80
CA GLY A 449 -10.30 -4.97 -6.46
C GLY A 449 -10.25 -6.28 -5.69
N ILE A 450 -11.33 -7.04 -5.76
CA ILE A 450 -11.52 -8.36 -5.14
C ILE A 450 -12.14 -9.29 -6.18
N GLY A 451 -11.53 -10.45 -6.37
CA GLY A 451 -12.11 -11.62 -7.01
C GLY A 451 -12.16 -12.77 -6.01
N VAL A 452 -13.23 -13.56 -6.03
CA VAL A 452 -13.44 -14.64 -5.05
C VAL A 452 -14.28 -15.78 -5.61
N LEU A 453 -13.85 -17.01 -5.38
CA LEU A 453 -14.63 -18.24 -5.53
C LEU A 453 -14.55 -19.00 -4.21
N SER A 454 -15.68 -19.18 -3.53
CA SER A 454 -15.73 -19.79 -2.20
C SER A 454 -17.01 -20.61 -1.96
N PRO A 455 -17.05 -21.45 -0.91
CA PRO A 455 -18.23 -22.24 -0.58
C PRO A 455 -19.47 -21.40 -0.21
N ILE A 456 -19.30 -20.12 0.14
CA ILE A 456 -20.38 -19.22 0.57
C ILE A 456 -20.70 -18.10 -0.43
N GLY A 457 -20.03 -18.07 -1.59
CA GLY A 457 -20.27 -17.08 -2.63
C GLY A 457 -19.08 -16.92 -3.60
N ASN A 458 -19.41 -16.52 -4.83
CA ASN A 458 -18.45 -16.28 -5.91
C ASN A 458 -18.33 -14.79 -6.28
N ASP A 459 -18.85 -13.92 -5.40
CA ASP A 459 -18.78 -12.47 -5.51
C ASP A 459 -18.96 -11.82 -4.12
N PRO A 460 -18.49 -10.57 -3.93
CA PRO A 460 -18.58 -9.88 -2.65
C PRO A 460 -19.99 -9.73 -2.08
N ALA A 461 -21.01 -9.51 -2.92
CA ALA A 461 -22.38 -9.30 -2.45
C ALA A 461 -22.98 -10.59 -1.90
N THR A 462 -22.77 -11.72 -2.59
CA THR A 462 -23.23 -13.04 -2.13
C THR A 462 -22.55 -13.44 -0.82
N ILE A 463 -21.24 -13.20 -0.67
CA ILE A 463 -20.51 -13.48 0.58
C ILE A 463 -21.08 -12.65 1.73
N THR A 464 -21.27 -11.35 1.52
CA THR A 464 -21.82 -10.43 2.53
C THR A 464 -23.18 -10.92 3.04
N ALA A 465 -24.09 -11.26 2.12
CA ALA A 465 -25.40 -11.81 2.48
C ALA A 465 -25.27 -13.14 3.24
N SER A 466 -24.34 -14.03 2.83
CA SER A 466 -24.11 -15.30 3.53
C SER A 466 -23.63 -15.08 4.97
N LEU A 467 -22.78 -14.09 5.22
CA LEU A 467 -22.30 -13.74 6.57
C LEU A 467 -23.41 -13.17 7.45
N GLN A 468 -24.26 -12.30 6.91
CA GLN A 468 -25.39 -11.70 7.63
C GLN A 468 -26.45 -12.73 7.99
N ASP A 469 -26.79 -13.62 7.04
CA ASP A 469 -27.83 -14.63 7.19
C ASP A 469 -27.36 -15.91 7.92
N GLY A 470 -26.06 -16.05 8.22
CA GLY A 470 -25.49 -17.26 8.81
C GLY A 470 -25.50 -18.48 7.86
N ARG A 471 -25.41 -18.27 6.53
CA ARG A 471 -25.47 -19.35 5.54
C ARG A 471 -24.13 -20.07 5.40
N THR A 472 -24.07 -21.32 5.87
CA THR A 472 -22.89 -22.19 5.73
C THR A 472 -22.75 -22.77 4.32
N GLY A 473 -21.51 -22.82 3.83
CA GLY A 473 -21.09 -23.54 2.63
C GLY A 473 -20.67 -24.99 2.91
N ILE A 474 -20.63 -25.42 4.18
CA ILE A 474 -20.25 -26.78 4.57
C ILE A 474 -21.43 -27.73 4.35
N ALA A 475 -21.25 -28.71 3.47
CA ALA A 475 -22.23 -29.77 3.22
C ALA A 475 -21.53 -31.08 2.80
N PRO A 476 -22.29 -32.16 2.52
CA PRO A 476 -21.70 -33.40 2.03
C PRO A 476 -20.86 -33.17 0.76
N ILE A 477 -19.64 -33.70 0.77
CA ILE A 477 -18.68 -33.66 -0.34
C ILE A 477 -19.22 -34.48 -1.50
N THR A 478 -19.10 -33.95 -2.72
CA THR A 478 -19.59 -34.57 -3.95
C THR A 478 -18.47 -34.93 -4.93
N LYS A 479 -17.25 -34.40 -4.71
CA LYS A 479 -16.10 -34.56 -5.62
C LYS A 479 -15.45 -35.95 -5.60
N PHE A 480 -15.55 -36.66 -4.48
CA PHE A 480 -14.96 -37.99 -4.30
C PHE A 480 -15.74 -38.79 -3.24
N ASP A 481 -15.53 -40.11 -3.20
CA ASP A 481 -16.17 -40.97 -2.22
C ASP A 481 -15.65 -40.68 -0.80
N THR A 482 -16.60 -40.44 0.11
CA THR A 482 -16.31 -40.15 1.52
C THR A 482 -16.69 -41.28 2.48
N SER A 483 -17.13 -42.44 1.96
CA SER A 483 -17.56 -43.59 2.76
C SER A 483 -16.50 -44.11 3.76
N HIS A 484 -15.22 -43.86 3.48
CA HIS A 484 -14.08 -44.28 4.30
C HIS A 484 -13.57 -43.21 5.27
N PHE A 485 -14.14 -42.00 5.25
CA PHE A 485 -13.75 -40.91 6.15
C PHE A 485 -14.68 -40.79 7.36
N ARG A 486 -14.17 -40.23 8.45
CA ARG A 486 -14.93 -39.95 9.68
C ARG A 486 -16.11 -39.00 9.44
N THR A 487 -16.03 -38.18 8.39
CA THR A 487 -17.04 -37.17 8.07
C THR A 487 -17.24 -37.06 6.57
N PRO A 488 -18.49 -36.94 6.10
CA PRO A 488 -18.79 -36.65 4.71
C PRO A 488 -18.75 -35.15 4.41
N PHE A 489 -18.56 -34.27 5.41
CA PHE A 489 -18.76 -32.83 5.25
C PHE A 489 -17.49 -32.07 4.88
N GLY A 490 -17.60 -31.14 3.92
CA GLY A 490 -16.54 -30.24 3.48
C GLY A 490 -17.08 -28.96 2.83
N GLY A 491 -16.19 -27.99 2.60
CA GLY A 491 -16.51 -26.73 1.93
C GLY A 491 -16.11 -26.75 0.46
N GLU A 492 -17.05 -27.03 -0.44
CA GLU A 492 -16.82 -27.03 -1.90
C GLU A 492 -17.23 -25.69 -2.53
N ILE A 493 -16.44 -25.18 -3.48
CA ILE A 493 -16.86 -24.09 -4.37
C ILE A 493 -18.01 -24.60 -5.24
N ARG A 494 -19.10 -23.82 -5.33
CA ARG A 494 -20.31 -24.20 -6.08
C ARG A 494 -20.63 -23.20 -7.17
N GLY A 495 -21.33 -23.66 -8.21
CA GLY A 495 -21.82 -22.78 -9.28
C GLY A 495 -20.71 -22.15 -10.12
N PHE A 496 -19.51 -22.75 -10.15
CA PHE A 496 -18.41 -22.34 -11.01
C PHE A 496 -18.22 -23.37 -12.12
N ASN A 497 -18.20 -22.89 -13.37
CA ASN A 497 -17.89 -23.69 -14.55
C ASN A 497 -16.76 -22.98 -15.33
N PRO A 498 -15.57 -23.61 -15.50
CA PRO A 498 -14.43 -22.97 -16.16
C PRO A 498 -14.73 -22.57 -17.61
N ALA A 499 -15.61 -23.30 -18.31
CA ALA A 499 -15.99 -23.01 -19.70
C ALA A 499 -16.73 -21.67 -19.89
N ASP A 500 -17.26 -21.09 -18.80
CA ASP A 500 -17.93 -19.78 -18.86
C ASP A 500 -16.92 -18.61 -18.80
N HIS A 501 -15.66 -18.89 -18.49
CA HIS A 501 -14.63 -17.88 -18.20
C HIS A 501 -13.33 -18.05 -18.98
N LEU A 502 -13.01 -19.27 -19.41
CA LEU A 502 -11.75 -19.62 -20.07
C LEU A 502 -12.01 -20.18 -21.47
N GLY A 503 -11.11 -19.86 -22.40
CA GLY A 503 -11.14 -20.45 -23.73
C GLY A 503 -10.82 -21.96 -23.72
N PRO A 504 -11.23 -22.74 -24.74
CA PRO A 504 -10.92 -24.17 -24.82
C PRO A 504 -9.42 -24.49 -24.78
N GLU A 505 -8.57 -23.58 -25.24
CA GLU A 505 -7.10 -23.71 -25.16
C GLU A 505 -6.59 -23.54 -23.73
N GLU A 506 -7.03 -22.49 -23.02
CA GLU A 506 -6.69 -22.26 -21.61
C GLU A 506 -7.15 -23.42 -20.71
N ILE A 507 -8.33 -24.00 -20.98
CA ILE A 507 -8.81 -25.16 -20.21
C ILE A 507 -7.90 -26.39 -20.41
N ARG A 508 -7.38 -26.59 -21.62
CA ARG A 508 -6.41 -27.68 -21.90
C ARG A 508 -5.03 -27.38 -21.31
N GLN A 509 -4.66 -26.12 -21.24
CA GLN A 509 -3.36 -25.68 -20.71
C GLN A 509 -3.33 -25.64 -19.18
N TYR A 510 -4.47 -25.41 -18.53
CA TYR A 510 -4.61 -25.40 -17.09
C TYR A 510 -5.55 -26.55 -16.70
N GLU A 511 -5.13 -27.79 -16.92
CA GLU A 511 -5.97 -28.97 -16.64
C GLU A 511 -6.37 -29.07 -15.16
N ASP A 512 -5.51 -28.63 -14.24
CA ASP A 512 -5.81 -28.65 -12.81
C ASP A 512 -6.83 -27.56 -12.45
N PRO A 513 -7.99 -27.93 -11.84
CA PRO A 513 -9.01 -26.97 -11.45
C PRO A 513 -8.53 -25.81 -10.57
N TYR A 514 -7.47 -25.98 -9.76
CA TYR A 514 -6.98 -24.87 -8.92
C TYR A 514 -6.39 -23.72 -9.77
N LEU A 515 -5.78 -24.02 -10.93
CA LEU A 515 -5.23 -23.04 -11.86
C LEU A 515 -6.33 -22.34 -12.64
N GLN A 516 -7.33 -23.08 -13.12
CA GLN A 516 -8.48 -22.50 -13.83
C GLN A 516 -9.21 -21.46 -12.97
N ARG A 517 -9.42 -21.80 -11.70
CA ARG A 517 -10.00 -20.90 -10.69
C ARG A 517 -9.09 -19.71 -10.47
N ALA A 518 -7.78 -19.91 -10.35
CA ALA A 518 -6.84 -18.81 -10.13
C ALA A 518 -6.83 -17.79 -11.27
N VAL A 519 -6.71 -18.24 -12.51
CA VAL A 519 -6.73 -17.35 -13.69
C VAL A 519 -8.03 -16.57 -13.76
N THR A 520 -9.17 -17.26 -13.57
CA THR A 520 -10.49 -16.62 -13.54
C THR A 520 -10.58 -15.57 -12.44
N THR A 521 -10.21 -15.93 -11.21
CA THR A 521 -10.41 -15.09 -10.03
C THR A 521 -9.47 -13.88 -10.04
N ALA A 522 -8.24 -14.03 -10.55
CA ALA A 522 -7.33 -12.92 -10.77
C ALA A 522 -7.89 -11.92 -11.81
N ARG A 523 -8.49 -12.41 -12.90
CA ARG A 523 -9.19 -11.56 -13.89
C ARG A 523 -10.39 -10.83 -13.28
N GLN A 524 -11.16 -11.50 -12.41
CA GLN A 524 -12.25 -10.84 -11.66
C GLN A 524 -11.72 -9.70 -10.78
N ALA A 525 -10.62 -9.91 -10.05
CA ALA A 525 -10.02 -8.88 -9.20
C ALA A 525 -9.52 -7.67 -10.00
N LEU A 526 -8.83 -7.91 -11.13
CA LEU A 526 -8.37 -6.86 -12.04
C LEU A 526 -9.54 -6.06 -12.63
N ALA A 527 -10.59 -6.75 -13.07
CA ALA A 527 -11.81 -6.12 -13.58
C ALA A 527 -12.49 -5.27 -12.50
N HIS A 528 -12.61 -5.77 -11.27
CA HIS A 528 -13.17 -5.02 -10.14
C HIS A 528 -12.36 -3.76 -9.83
N ALA A 529 -11.02 -3.80 -9.94
CA ALA A 529 -10.17 -2.62 -9.80
C ALA A 529 -10.25 -1.62 -10.96
N GLY A 530 -10.90 -1.98 -12.08
CA GLY A 530 -10.88 -1.20 -13.31
C GLY A 530 -9.52 -1.19 -14.02
N ILE A 531 -8.70 -2.22 -13.81
CA ILE A 531 -7.41 -2.38 -14.49
C ILE A 531 -7.60 -3.30 -15.68
N GLN A 532 -7.32 -2.77 -16.87
CA GLN A 532 -7.29 -3.55 -18.10
C GLN A 532 -5.86 -4.02 -18.37
N ILE A 533 -5.71 -5.30 -18.71
CA ILE A 533 -4.49 -5.84 -19.30
C ILE A 533 -4.78 -5.95 -20.79
N HIS A 534 -4.08 -5.16 -21.60
CA HIS A 534 -4.23 -5.18 -23.06
C HIS A 534 -3.52 -6.39 -23.67
N ASP A 535 -4.10 -6.97 -24.71
CA ASP A 535 -3.50 -8.10 -25.43
C ASP A 535 -2.15 -7.71 -26.06
N GLY A 536 -1.13 -8.55 -25.85
CA GLY A 536 0.13 -8.51 -26.59
C GLY A 536 1.34 -7.84 -25.91
N GLY A 537 1.22 -7.32 -24.68
CA GLY A 537 2.34 -6.70 -23.95
C GLY A 537 2.55 -7.29 -22.54
N VAL A 538 3.82 -7.47 -22.14
CA VAL A 538 4.19 -7.94 -20.79
C VAL A 538 4.20 -6.78 -19.79
N ARG A 539 3.34 -6.84 -18.77
CA ARG A 539 3.24 -5.85 -17.69
C ARG A 539 4.26 -6.13 -16.59
N ARG A 540 5.40 -5.43 -16.64
CA ARG A 540 6.48 -5.52 -15.64
C ARG A 540 6.28 -4.61 -14.43
N ASP A 541 5.32 -3.68 -14.50
CA ASP A 541 4.92 -2.76 -13.44
C ASP A 541 3.93 -3.37 -12.43
N ILE A 542 3.55 -4.64 -12.61
CA ILE A 542 2.67 -5.39 -11.71
C ILE A 542 3.45 -6.59 -11.15
N ALA A 543 3.43 -6.77 -9.83
CA ALA A 543 3.98 -7.97 -9.18
C ALA A 543 2.87 -8.98 -8.85
N LEU A 544 3.24 -10.26 -8.76
CA LEU A 544 2.41 -11.35 -8.24
C LEU A 544 2.88 -11.73 -6.83
N VAL A 545 1.97 -11.74 -5.87
CA VAL A 545 2.23 -12.22 -4.52
C VAL A 545 1.21 -13.30 -4.19
N LEU A 546 1.66 -14.54 -4.13
CA LEU A 546 0.82 -15.72 -4.15
C LEU A 546 0.98 -16.55 -2.88
N GLY A 547 -0.10 -17.18 -2.43
CA GLY A 547 -0.10 -18.11 -1.30
C GLY A 547 -0.82 -19.41 -1.61
N THR A 548 -0.24 -20.54 -1.23
CA THR A 548 -0.86 -21.88 -1.31
C THR A 548 -0.34 -22.76 -0.18
N CYS A 549 -1.10 -23.79 0.20
CA CYS A 549 -0.63 -24.80 1.14
C CYS A 549 0.16 -25.89 0.43
N ASN A 550 -0.44 -26.51 -0.59
CA ASN A 550 0.05 -27.74 -1.21
C ASN A 550 0.20 -27.66 -2.74
N GLY A 551 -0.05 -26.50 -3.37
CA GLY A 551 0.04 -26.37 -4.83
C GLY A 551 -0.97 -27.25 -5.57
N GLY A 552 -0.55 -27.88 -6.67
CA GLY A 552 -1.41 -28.67 -7.55
C GLY A 552 -1.63 -30.11 -7.10
N LEU A 553 -2.17 -30.28 -5.91
CA LEU A 553 -2.27 -31.60 -5.31
C LEU A 553 -3.18 -32.55 -6.11
N LEU A 554 -4.19 -32.06 -6.85
CA LEU A 554 -5.00 -32.91 -7.74
C LEU A 554 -4.19 -33.51 -8.89
N SER A 555 -3.23 -32.76 -9.45
CA SER A 555 -2.28 -33.28 -10.43
C SER A 555 -1.36 -34.34 -9.82
N ALA A 556 -0.91 -34.13 -8.57
CA ALA A 556 -0.16 -35.15 -7.83
C ALA A 556 -1.01 -36.41 -7.55
N GLU A 557 -2.29 -36.29 -7.18
CA GLU A 557 -3.18 -37.45 -7.02
C GLU A 557 -3.33 -38.25 -8.33
N ALA A 558 -3.38 -37.57 -9.48
CA ALA A 558 -3.42 -38.23 -10.77
C ALA A 558 -2.13 -39.02 -11.06
N GLU A 559 -0.96 -38.47 -10.72
CA GLU A 559 0.33 -39.15 -10.84
C GLU A 559 0.37 -40.43 -9.99
N TYR A 560 0.03 -40.34 -8.70
CA TYR A 560 0.08 -41.50 -7.81
C TYR A 560 -1.01 -42.52 -8.13
N SER A 561 -2.18 -42.08 -8.61
CA SER A 561 -3.19 -43.00 -9.15
C SER A 561 -2.66 -43.76 -10.37
N TRP A 562 -1.89 -43.12 -11.24
CA TRP A 562 -1.29 -43.77 -12.41
C TRP A 562 -0.22 -44.78 -11.99
N LYS A 563 0.69 -44.38 -11.08
CA LYS A 563 1.74 -45.23 -10.51
C LYS A 563 1.17 -46.53 -9.93
N HIS A 564 0.03 -46.46 -9.24
CA HIS A 564 -0.64 -47.61 -8.63
C HIS A 564 -1.68 -48.29 -9.54
N GLY A 565 -1.72 -47.95 -10.84
CA GLY A 565 -2.60 -48.61 -11.81
C GLY A 565 -4.10 -48.32 -11.64
N LYS A 566 -4.46 -47.29 -10.89
CA LYS A 566 -5.85 -46.86 -10.64
C LYS A 566 -6.41 -45.95 -11.75
N THR A 567 -5.57 -45.46 -12.65
CA THR A 567 -6.00 -44.69 -13.83
C THR A 567 -5.19 -45.08 -15.06
N VAL A 568 -5.79 -44.86 -16.24
CA VAL A 568 -5.16 -45.01 -17.55
C VAL A 568 -4.44 -43.74 -18.04
N LYS A 569 -4.67 -42.60 -17.38
CA LYS A 569 -3.95 -41.35 -17.69
C LYS A 569 -2.49 -41.51 -17.27
N SER A 570 -1.56 -41.48 -18.21
CA SER A 570 -0.13 -41.58 -17.93
C SER A 570 0.44 -40.28 -17.37
N PHE A 571 1.50 -40.39 -16.59
CA PHE A 571 2.33 -39.24 -16.22
C PHE A 571 2.97 -38.59 -17.44
N ASP A 572 3.02 -37.26 -17.44
CA ASP A 572 3.69 -36.44 -18.45
C ASP A 572 4.26 -35.16 -17.82
N GLU A 573 5.01 -34.39 -18.61
CA GLU A 573 5.63 -33.13 -18.16
C GLU A 573 4.62 -32.06 -17.76
N HIS A 574 3.45 -32.06 -18.39
CA HIS A 574 2.38 -31.09 -18.12
C HIS A 574 1.74 -31.33 -16.76
N MET A 575 1.50 -32.59 -16.42
CA MET A 575 1.06 -33.03 -15.09
C MET A 575 2.08 -32.66 -14.01
N ASN A 576 3.37 -32.92 -14.26
CA ASN A 576 4.43 -32.56 -13.32
C ASN A 576 4.46 -31.05 -13.04
N LEU A 577 4.45 -30.22 -14.08
CA LEU A 577 4.50 -28.76 -13.92
C LEU A 577 3.33 -28.22 -13.08
N GLN A 578 2.13 -28.76 -13.29
CA GLN A 578 0.93 -28.32 -12.56
C GLN A 578 0.94 -28.78 -11.10
N ALA A 579 1.52 -29.95 -10.81
CA ALA A 579 1.68 -30.47 -9.45
C ALA A 579 2.63 -29.63 -8.60
N GLN A 580 3.68 -29.06 -9.21
CA GLN A 580 4.67 -28.27 -8.49
C GLN A 580 4.14 -26.90 -8.05
N TYR A 581 4.61 -26.42 -6.89
CA TYR A 581 4.24 -25.11 -6.33
C TYR A 581 4.44 -23.97 -7.34
N TYR A 582 5.59 -23.95 -8.02
CA TYR A 582 5.96 -22.90 -8.95
C TYR A 582 5.09 -22.85 -10.22
N GLY A 583 4.37 -23.93 -10.54
CA GLY A 583 3.37 -23.96 -11.62
C GLY A 583 2.25 -22.94 -11.41
N PHE A 584 1.91 -22.65 -10.16
CA PHE A 584 0.89 -21.67 -9.81
C PHE A 584 1.24 -20.26 -10.30
N GLY A 585 2.46 -19.78 -10.00
CA GLY A 585 2.92 -18.48 -10.46
C GLY A 585 3.15 -18.42 -11.97
N LYS A 586 3.63 -19.52 -12.58
CA LYS A 586 3.88 -19.60 -14.02
C LYS A 586 2.57 -19.47 -14.80
N ALA A 587 1.52 -20.15 -14.35
CA ALA A 587 0.20 -20.08 -14.97
C ALA A 587 -0.35 -18.65 -14.96
N LEU A 588 -0.24 -17.93 -13.84
CA LEU A 588 -0.71 -16.55 -13.72
C LEU A 588 0.15 -15.55 -14.50
N ALA A 589 1.47 -15.69 -14.46
CA ALA A 589 2.37 -14.85 -15.25
C ALA A 589 2.06 -14.98 -16.75
N HIS A 590 1.82 -16.21 -17.23
CA HIS A 590 1.42 -16.48 -18.61
C HIS A 590 0.02 -15.94 -18.92
N ALA A 591 -1.01 -16.34 -18.17
CA ALA A 591 -2.41 -16.03 -18.46
C ALA A 591 -2.75 -14.54 -18.41
N LEU A 592 -2.00 -13.79 -17.58
CA LEU A 592 -2.21 -12.36 -17.34
C LEU A 592 -1.16 -11.49 -18.03
N GLY A 593 -0.16 -12.07 -18.70
CA GLY A 593 0.94 -11.30 -19.29
C GLY A 593 1.72 -10.47 -18.26
N ILE A 594 1.90 -10.97 -17.04
CA ILE A 594 2.59 -10.25 -15.95
C ILE A 594 4.04 -10.71 -15.87
N GLY A 595 4.98 -9.76 -15.94
CA GLY A 595 6.42 -10.01 -15.91
C GLY A 595 7.18 -9.37 -14.74
N GLY A 596 6.46 -8.82 -13.75
CA GLY A 596 7.08 -8.33 -12.51
C GLY A 596 7.52 -9.46 -11.58
N GLU A 597 7.86 -9.10 -10.34
CA GLU A 597 8.28 -10.06 -9.32
C GLU A 597 7.16 -11.08 -9.01
N VAL A 598 7.52 -12.36 -8.87
CA VAL A 598 6.60 -13.43 -8.44
C VAL A 598 7.07 -13.98 -7.11
N TRP A 599 6.30 -13.74 -6.06
CA TRP A 599 6.53 -14.26 -4.73
C TRP A 599 5.53 -15.39 -4.45
N LEU A 600 6.00 -16.56 -4.02
CA LEU A 600 5.13 -17.68 -3.68
C LEU A 600 5.37 -18.14 -2.24
N VAL A 601 4.46 -17.76 -1.35
CA VAL A 601 4.49 -18.06 0.08
C VAL A 601 3.79 -19.40 0.35
N THR A 602 4.50 -20.33 0.97
CA THR A 602 4.02 -21.70 1.25
C THR A 602 4.17 -22.06 2.73
N THR A 603 3.50 -21.31 3.59
CA THR A 603 3.46 -21.52 5.05
C THR A 603 2.18 -22.25 5.50
N ALA A 604 1.77 -23.29 4.78
CA ALA A 604 0.53 -24.02 5.01
C ALA A 604 -0.69 -23.09 5.22
N CYS A 605 -1.36 -23.18 6.37
CA CYS A 605 -2.60 -22.45 6.67
C CYS A 605 -2.44 -20.91 6.75
N SER A 606 -1.22 -20.41 6.88
CA SER A 606 -0.90 -18.98 7.01
C SER A 606 -0.38 -18.35 5.72
N SER A 607 -0.31 -19.11 4.61
CA SER A 607 0.32 -18.68 3.35
C SER A 607 -0.21 -17.35 2.83
N THR A 608 -1.52 -17.21 2.63
CA THR A 608 -2.08 -15.96 2.12
C THR A 608 -2.05 -14.80 3.12
N THR A 609 -2.06 -15.08 4.43
CA THR A 609 -1.91 -14.04 5.47
C THR A 609 -0.49 -13.46 5.46
N GLY A 610 0.52 -14.31 5.28
CA GLY A 610 1.90 -13.85 5.04
C GLY A 610 2.02 -13.08 3.71
N ALA A 611 1.31 -13.52 2.68
CA ALA A 611 1.26 -12.87 1.37
C ALA A 611 0.65 -11.45 1.42
N ILE A 612 -0.39 -11.21 2.24
CA ILE A 612 -0.94 -9.86 2.51
C ILE A 612 0.17 -8.92 2.99
N GLY A 613 0.96 -9.37 3.97
CA GLY A 613 2.06 -8.58 4.51
C GLY A 613 3.15 -8.26 3.49
N LEU A 614 3.48 -9.24 2.65
CA LEU A 614 4.46 -9.06 1.59
C LEU A 614 3.98 -8.07 0.51
N ALA A 615 2.71 -8.13 0.11
CA ALA A 615 2.11 -7.17 -0.82
C ALA A 615 2.14 -5.74 -0.26
N GLN A 616 1.77 -5.56 1.02
CA GLN A 616 1.89 -4.28 1.72
C GLN A 616 3.33 -3.77 1.69
N MET A 617 4.31 -4.63 1.98
CA MET A 617 5.72 -4.26 1.99
C MET A 617 6.22 -3.77 0.63
N LEU A 618 5.85 -4.44 -0.48
CA LEU A 618 6.26 -4.04 -1.83
C LEU A 618 5.74 -2.64 -2.21
N ILE A 619 4.48 -2.34 -1.87
CA ILE A 619 3.89 -1.00 -2.09
C ILE A 619 4.54 0.04 -1.17
N ASN A 620 4.65 -0.25 0.13
CA ASN A 620 5.18 0.71 1.10
C ASN A 620 6.65 1.07 0.84
N ARG A 621 7.42 0.15 0.24
CA ARG A 621 8.80 0.41 -0.19
C ARG A 621 8.91 1.18 -1.51
N GLY A 622 7.80 1.41 -2.20
CA GLY A 622 7.78 2.02 -3.54
C GLY A 622 8.38 1.14 -4.62
N TYR A 623 8.41 -0.19 -4.42
CA TYR A 623 8.94 -1.14 -5.40
C TYR A 623 7.96 -1.45 -6.50
N TYR A 624 6.67 -1.39 -6.17
CA TYR A 624 5.56 -1.58 -7.08
C TYR A 624 4.45 -0.60 -6.73
N ASP A 625 3.72 -0.18 -7.74
CA ASP A 625 2.49 0.59 -7.57
C ASP A 625 1.26 -0.31 -7.53
N LYS A 626 1.40 -1.55 -8.03
CA LYS A 626 0.32 -2.52 -8.20
C LYS A 626 0.84 -3.92 -7.90
N VAL A 627 0.10 -4.64 -7.08
CA VAL A 627 0.35 -6.03 -6.74
C VAL A 627 -0.95 -6.81 -6.94
N VAL A 628 -0.88 -7.92 -7.67
CA VAL A 628 -1.93 -8.94 -7.69
C VAL A 628 -1.59 -9.94 -6.59
N LEU A 629 -2.35 -9.88 -5.51
CA LEU A 629 -2.24 -10.75 -4.35
C LEU A 629 -3.27 -11.87 -4.47
N GLY A 630 -2.91 -13.13 -4.24
CA GLY A 630 -3.93 -14.19 -4.28
C GLY A 630 -3.52 -15.54 -3.73
N GLY A 631 -4.48 -16.46 -3.70
CA GLY A 631 -4.25 -17.85 -3.33
C GLY A 631 -5.35 -18.79 -3.81
N SER A 632 -4.98 -20.04 -4.05
CA SER A 632 -5.86 -21.09 -4.55
C SER A 632 -5.44 -22.42 -3.96
N ASP A 633 -6.38 -23.16 -3.37
CA ASP A 633 -6.18 -24.53 -2.91
C ASP A 633 -7.47 -25.34 -3.16
N ALA A 634 -7.31 -26.62 -3.52
CA ALA A 634 -8.40 -27.53 -3.86
C ALA A 634 -8.68 -28.59 -2.79
N LEU A 635 -9.96 -28.93 -2.63
CA LEU A 635 -10.38 -30.03 -1.76
C LEU A 635 -10.16 -31.35 -2.50
N CYS A 636 -9.34 -32.23 -1.92
CA CYS A 636 -8.92 -33.47 -2.56
C CYS A 636 -8.75 -34.62 -1.55
N VAL A 637 -8.57 -35.85 -2.05
CA VAL A 637 -8.51 -37.08 -1.27
C VAL A 637 -7.28 -37.09 -0.35
N ALA A 638 -6.10 -36.73 -0.84
CA ALA A 638 -4.84 -36.76 -0.10
C ALA A 638 -4.88 -35.86 1.14
N ASN A 639 -5.43 -34.64 1.02
CA ASN A 639 -5.61 -33.74 2.15
C ASN A 639 -6.65 -34.29 3.13
N MET A 640 -7.78 -34.77 2.62
CA MET A 640 -8.85 -35.34 3.45
C MET A 640 -8.34 -36.56 4.25
N SER A 641 -7.64 -37.48 3.59
CA SER A 641 -7.01 -38.65 4.21
C SER A 641 -6.05 -38.25 5.32
N GLY A 642 -5.16 -37.28 5.08
CA GLY A 642 -4.20 -36.83 6.09
C GLY A 642 -4.85 -36.25 7.35
N PHE A 643 -5.79 -35.31 7.19
CA PHE A 643 -6.51 -34.74 8.33
C PHE A 643 -7.40 -35.78 9.04
N ASN A 644 -7.99 -36.72 8.30
CA ASN A 644 -8.76 -37.82 8.86
C ASN A 644 -7.87 -38.77 9.68
N GLY A 645 -6.68 -39.10 9.19
CA GLY A 645 -5.68 -39.93 9.88
C GLY A 645 -5.21 -39.30 11.18
N LEU A 646 -4.97 -37.98 11.19
CA LEU A 646 -4.68 -37.22 12.41
C LEU A 646 -5.85 -37.13 13.39
N LYS A 647 -7.04 -37.60 13.00
CA LYS A 647 -8.32 -37.43 13.73
C LYS A 647 -8.64 -35.95 13.99
N ALA A 648 -8.15 -35.07 13.12
CA ALA A 648 -8.36 -33.63 13.20
C ALA A 648 -9.73 -33.20 12.62
N THR A 649 -10.38 -34.07 11.85
CA THR A 649 -11.69 -33.79 11.23
C THR A 649 -12.84 -33.84 12.23
N SER A 650 -13.80 -32.91 12.09
CA SER A 650 -15.06 -32.90 12.83
C SER A 650 -16.05 -33.92 12.26
N THR A 651 -16.84 -34.58 13.10
CA THR A 651 -17.89 -35.53 12.68
C THR A 651 -19.11 -34.86 12.05
N ASP A 652 -19.28 -33.56 12.24
CA ASP A 652 -20.35 -32.72 11.67
C ASP A 652 -19.73 -31.38 11.23
N ARG A 653 -20.56 -30.38 10.91
CA ARG A 653 -20.12 -29.01 10.65
C ARG A 653 -19.29 -28.46 11.81
N VAL A 654 -18.16 -27.85 11.47
CA VAL A 654 -17.19 -27.31 12.43
C VAL A 654 -17.82 -26.20 13.27
N ALA A 655 -17.51 -26.25 14.57
CA ALA A 655 -17.90 -25.27 15.57
C ALA A 655 -16.65 -24.79 16.32
N PRO A 656 -15.92 -23.78 15.80
CA PRO A 656 -14.74 -23.22 16.45
C PRO A 656 -15.02 -22.84 17.91
N PHE A 657 -14.11 -23.20 18.80
CA PHE A 657 -14.20 -22.98 20.26
C PHE A 657 -15.38 -23.68 20.98
N SER A 658 -16.20 -24.46 20.25
CA SER A 658 -17.46 -25.08 20.69
C SER A 658 -17.54 -26.57 20.31
N LEU A 659 -18.64 -27.28 20.59
CA LEU A 659 -18.87 -28.63 20.10
C LEU A 659 -19.64 -28.63 18.77
N PRO A 660 -19.34 -29.56 17.83
CA PRO A 660 -18.35 -30.64 17.91
C PRO A 660 -16.89 -30.21 17.63
N VAL A 661 -15.93 -31.00 18.13
CA VAL A 661 -14.48 -30.77 17.98
C VAL A 661 -13.96 -31.29 16.63
N GLY A 662 -13.07 -30.51 16.01
CA GLY A 662 -12.37 -30.82 14.78
C GLY A 662 -12.68 -29.82 13.68
N LEU A 663 -12.08 -30.00 12.50
CA LEU A 663 -12.27 -29.15 11.33
C LEU A 663 -13.02 -29.86 10.20
N ASN A 664 -13.69 -29.12 9.32
CA ASN A 664 -14.03 -29.61 7.98
C ASN A 664 -13.03 -29.01 6.99
N VAL A 665 -12.53 -29.81 6.04
CA VAL A 665 -11.63 -29.31 4.99
C VAL A 665 -12.47 -28.59 3.93
N GLY A 666 -11.97 -27.48 3.40
CA GLY A 666 -12.63 -26.73 2.34
C GLY A 666 -11.66 -26.35 1.22
N GLU A 667 -12.18 -25.69 0.20
CA GLU A 667 -11.42 -25.07 -0.88
C GLU A 667 -11.88 -23.63 -1.11
N ALA A 668 -10.97 -22.80 -1.62
CA ALA A 668 -11.28 -21.44 -2.02
C ALA A 668 -10.22 -20.91 -2.97
N CYS A 669 -10.60 -19.93 -3.78
CA CYS A 669 -9.70 -19.13 -4.59
C CYS A 669 -10.03 -17.65 -4.40
N VAL A 670 -9.05 -16.83 -4.01
CA VAL A 670 -9.26 -15.41 -3.71
C VAL A 670 -8.11 -14.59 -4.25
N PHE A 671 -8.43 -13.45 -4.87
CA PHE A 671 -7.44 -12.50 -5.37
C PHE A 671 -7.83 -11.07 -5.03
N TRP A 672 -6.84 -10.27 -4.63
CA TRP A 672 -6.93 -8.82 -4.45
C TRP A 672 -6.02 -8.11 -5.44
N VAL A 673 -6.47 -6.93 -5.89
CA VAL A 673 -5.59 -5.91 -6.45
C VAL A 673 -5.26 -4.94 -5.32
N VAL A 674 -3.97 -4.80 -5.04
CA VAL A 674 -3.43 -3.86 -4.06
C VAL A 674 -2.65 -2.78 -4.81
N GLU A 675 -2.95 -1.52 -4.53
CA GLU A 675 -2.30 -0.37 -5.18
C GLU A 675 -1.68 0.59 -4.15
N GLU A 676 -0.73 1.39 -4.63
CA GLU A 676 -0.32 2.60 -3.93
C GLU A 676 -1.49 3.59 -3.90
N MET A 677 -1.83 4.04 -2.69
CA MET A 677 -3.08 4.74 -2.40
C MET A 677 -3.18 6.11 -3.09
N GLU A 678 -2.10 6.92 -3.13
CA GLU A 678 -2.11 8.19 -3.87
C GLU A 678 -2.44 7.96 -5.36
N LYS A 679 -1.76 7.00 -6.00
CA LYS A 679 -1.98 6.64 -7.41
C LYS A 679 -3.38 6.07 -7.67
N ALA A 680 -3.89 5.23 -6.76
CA ALA A 680 -5.26 4.72 -6.81
C ALA A 680 -6.28 5.87 -6.75
N MET A 681 -6.08 6.86 -5.88
CA MET A 681 -6.96 8.01 -5.74
C MET A 681 -6.89 8.95 -6.95
N VAL A 682 -5.70 9.24 -7.48
CA VAL A 682 -5.52 10.05 -8.70
C VAL A 682 -6.29 9.46 -9.88
N ARG A 683 -6.19 8.13 -10.08
CA ARG A 683 -6.97 7.44 -11.14
C ARG A 683 -8.43 7.19 -10.76
N LYS A 684 -8.92 7.74 -9.64
CA LYS A 684 -10.32 7.66 -9.23
C LYS A 684 -10.75 6.19 -8.96
N ALA A 685 -9.87 5.38 -8.39
CA ALA A 685 -10.18 4.00 -8.02
C ALA A 685 -11.13 3.95 -6.81
N HIS A 686 -11.97 2.92 -6.78
CA HIS A 686 -12.75 2.59 -5.60
C HIS A 686 -11.84 1.86 -4.58
N CYS A 687 -11.55 2.51 -3.47
CA CYS A 687 -10.75 1.94 -2.39
C CYS A 687 -11.66 1.18 -1.40
N LEU A 688 -11.30 -0.06 -1.08
CA LEU A 688 -12.11 -0.97 -0.26
C LEU A 688 -11.61 -1.03 1.19
N ALA A 689 -10.29 -1.11 1.38
CA ALA A 689 -9.62 -1.19 2.68
C ALA A 689 -8.13 -0.87 2.54
N ARG A 690 -7.47 -0.50 3.63
CA ARG A 690 -6.01 -0.30 3.68
C ARG A 690 -5.35 -1.44 4.45
N LEU A 691 -4.23 -1.92 3.93
CA LEU A 691 -3.34 -2.85 4.64
C LEU A 691 -2.48 -2.00 5.58
N ALA A 692 -2.78 -2.05 6.88
CA ALA A 692 -2.19 -1.14 7.87
C ALA A 692 -0.96 -1.73 8.57
N GLY A 693 -0.94 -3.05 8.81
CA GLY A 693 0.24 -3.70 9.37
C GLY A 693 0.19 -5.23 9.25
N HIS A 694 1.33 -5.87 9.48
CA HIS A 694 1.41 -7.34 9.49
C HIS A 694 2.56 -7.86 10.35
N ALA A 695 2.48 -9.14 10.71
CA ALA A 695 3.57 -9.86 11.34
C ALA A 695 3.59 -11.33 10.93
N THR A 696 4.80 -11.90 10.93
CA THR A 696 5.04 -13.34 10.87
C THR A 696 5.96 -13.74 12.03
N THR A 697 5.66 -14.84 12.72
CA THR A 697 6.48 -15.36 13.83
C THR A 697 6.53 -16.88 13.83
N CYS A 698 7.34 -17.48 14.71
CA CYS A 698 7.34 -18.91 14.95
C CYS A 698 7.10 -19.28 16.42
N ASP A 699 6.40 -20.39 16.64
CA ASP A 699 6.28 -21.02 17.95
C ASP A 699 7.59 -21.67 18.42
N ALA A 700 8.33 -22.29 17.49
CA ALA A 700 9.48 -23.16 17.77
C ALA A 700 9.18 -24.17 18.89
N TYR A 701 8.11 -24.96 18.69
CA TYR A 701 7.55 -25.84 19.72
C TYR A 701 7.33 -27.29 19.25
N HIS A 702 6.50 -27.50 18.22
CA HIS A 702 6.16 -28.84 17.74
C HIS A 702 5.78 -28.81 16.24
N PRO A 703 5.98 -29.90 15.47
CA PRO A 703 5.63 -29.95 14.05
C PRO A 703 4.15 -29.71 13.74
N THR A 704 3.24 -30.11 14.62
CA THR A 704 1.78 -30.01 14.38
C THR A 704 0.99 -29.34 15.49
N ALA A 705 1.57 -29.22 16.69
CA ALA A 705 0.87 -28.71 17.86
C ALA A 705 1.28 -27.27 18.11
N PRO A 706 0.33 -26.35 18.36
CA PRO A 706 0.67 -24.98 18.74
C PRO A 706 1.29 -24.95 20.14
N ASP A 707 2.02 -23.89 20.46
CA ASP A 707 2.49 -23.65 21.82
C ASP A 707 1.28 -23.52 22.77
N PRO A 708 1.07 -24.45 23.72
CA PRO A 708 -0.11 -24.45 24.61
C PRO A 708 -0.16 -23.26 25.56
N ARG A 709 0.89 -22.43 25.60
CA ARG A 709 0.91 -21.16 26.33
C ARG A 709 0.26 -20.01 25.56
N GLY A 710 0.01 -20.15 24.26
CA GLY A 710 -0.48 -19.06 23.40
C GLY A 710 0.57 -17.98 23.15
N ASP A 711 1.85 -18.30 23.30
CA ASP A 711 2.96 -17.34 23.28
C ASP A 711 3.23 -16.80 21.86
N GLY A 712 3.22 -17.66 20.82
CA GLY A 712 3.33 -17.22 19.43
C GLY A 712 2.09 -16.48 18.91
N VAL A 713 0.89 -16.90 19.35
CA VAL A 713 -0.37 -16.17 19.10
C VAL A 713 -0.27 -14.74 19.61
N TYR A 714 0.05 -14.57 20.91
CA TYR A 714 0.24 -13.25 21.52
C TYR A 714 1.26 -12.39 20.75
N ARG A 715 2.47 -12.93 20.52
CA ARG A 715 3.54 -12.19 19.82
C ARG A 715 3.13 -11.75 18.43
N THR A 716 2.48 -12.62 17.67
CA THR A 716 2.12 -12.31 16.28
C THR A 716 1.12 -11.16 16.22
N LEU A 717 0.11 -11.18 17.07
CA LEU A 717 -0.90 -10.12 17.15
C LEU A 717 -0.29 -8.80 17.66
N GLU A 718 0.55 -8.86 18.70
CA GLU A 718 1.26 -7.71 19.25
C GLU A 718 2.15 -7.05 18.18
N CYS A 719 2.96 -7.84 17.47
CA CYS A 719 3.81 -7.34 16.39
C CYS A 719 3.00 -6.74 15.23
N ALA A 720 1.86 -7.32 14.87
CA ALA A 720 1.02 -6.83 13.77
C ALA A 720 0.36 -5.48 14.12
N LEU A 721 -0.14 -5.35 15.36
CA LEU A 721 -0.68 -4.08 15.87
C LEU A 721 0.41 -3.02 16.01
N ALA A 722 1.60 -3.39 16.49
CA ALA A 722 2.75 -2.50 16.58
C ALA A 722 3.19 -2.01 15.19
N ASP A 723 3.22 -2.90 14.19
CA ASP A 723 3.49 -2.50 12.81
C ASP A 723 2.42 -1.53 12.31
N ALA A 724 1.14 -1.80 12.58
CA ALA A 724 0.03 -0.91 12.21
C ALA A 724 -0.01 0.41 12.99
N GLN A 725 0.78 0.55 14.06
CA GLN A 725 0.72 1.66 15.03
C GLN A 725 -0.69 1.83 15.65
N LEU A 726 -1.36 0.71 15.90
CA LEU A 726 -2.67 0.65 16.55
C LEU A 726 -2.59 -0.08 17.88
N SER A 727 -3.48 0.28 18.79
CA SER A 727 -3.70 -0.41 20.06
C SER A 727 -4.86 -1.40 19.95
N VAL A 728 -5.04 -2.22 20.99
CA VAL A 728 -6.20 -3.14 21.10
C VAL A 728 -7.52 -2.37 21.11
N ALA A 729 -7.55 -1.14 21.63
CA ALA A 729 -8.78 -0.35 21.69
C ALA A 729 -9.25 0.16 20.32
N ASP A 730 -8.36 0.14 19.31
CA ASP A 730 -8.65 0.65 17.97
C ASP A 730 -9.29 -0.40 17.05
N ILE A 731 -9.32 -1.68 17.46
CA ILE A 731 -9.84 -2.78 16.64
C ILE A 731 -11.26 -3.18 17.06
N GLY A 732 -12.11 -3.44 16.06
CA GLY A 732 -13.51 -3.85 16.27
C GLY A 732 -13.70 -5.35 16.50
N CYS A 733 -12.80 -6.19 15.98
CA CYS A 733 -12.77 -7.62 16.24
C CYS A 733 -11.41 -8.25 15.87
N ILE A 734 -11.19 -9.46 16.37
CA ILE A 734 -10.12 -10.37 15.93
C ILE A 734 -10.76 -11.54 15.19
N ASN A 735 -10.54 -11.62 13.88
CA ASN A 735 -10.77 -12.86 13.15
C ASN A 735 -9.63 -13.84 13.45
N SER A 736 -9.99 -14.80 14.29
CA SER A 736 -9.13 -15.87 14.78
C SER A 736 -8.83 -16.92 13.69
N HIS A 737 -7.80 -17.72 13.91
CA HIS A 737 -7.56 -18.92 13.15
C HIS A 737 -8.66 -19.96 13.42
N GLY A 738 -9.10 -20.14 14.66
CA GLY A 738 -10.30 -20.86 15.09
C GLY A 738 -10.66 -22.08 14.25
N THR A 739 -9.78 -23.10 14.21
CA THR A 739 -9.95 -24.28 13.35
C THR A 739 -11.03 -25.25 13.84
N GLY A 740 -11.48 -25.13 15.08
CA GLY A 740 -12.34 -26.13 15.72
C GLY A 740 -11.56 -27.25 16.40
N THR A 741 -10.23 -27.30 16.21
CA THR A 741 -9.38 -28.30 16.88
C THR A 741 -9.10 -27.92 18.33
N GLU A 742 -9.06 -28.92 19.21
CA GLU A 742 -8.91 -28.70 20.66
C GLU A 742 -7.62 -27.95 21.01
N ALA A 743 -6.49 -28.34 20.40
CA ALA A 743 -5.19 -27.76 20.70
C ALA A 743 -5.07 -26.30 20.23
N ASN A 744 -5.53 -26.00 19.00
CA ASN A 744 -5.52 -24.65 18.44
C ASN A 744 -6.38 -23.71 19.26
N ASP A 745 -7.68 -24.02 19.36
CA ASP A 745 -8.68 -23.08 19.88
C ASP A 745 -8.37 -22.70 21.33
N ARG A 746 -7.83 -23.63 22.12
CA ARG A 746 -7.38 -23.38 23.49
C ARG A 746 -6.12 -22.51 23.55
N ALA A 747 -5.11 -22.79 22.75
CA ALA A 747 -3.86 -22.00 22.71
C ALA A 747 -4.13 -20.58 22.21
N GLU A 748 -4.98 -20.47 21.19
CA GLU A 748 -5.42 -19.23 20.59
C GLU A 748 -6.22 -18.37 21.57
N SER A 749 -7.23 -18.94 22.22
CA SER A 749 -8.02 -18.23 23.24
C SER A 749 -7.13 -17.68 24.35
N LYS A 750 -6.12 -18.45 24.77
CA LYS A 750 -5.16 -18.01 25.79
C LYS A 750 -4.25 -16.87 25.32
N GLY A 751 -3.75 -16.95 24.08
CA GLY A 751 -2.89 -15.92 23.50
C GLY A 751 -3.63 -14.61 23.26
N ILE A 752 -4.86 -14.69 22.73
CA ILE A 752 -5.72 -13.52 22.52
C ILE A 752 -6.13 -12.91 23.87
N ALA A 753 -6.56 -13.70 24.86
CA ALA A 753 -6.91 -13.20 26.19
C ALA A 753 -5.75 -12.40 26.82
N ARG A 754 -4.51 -12.87 26.65
CA ARG A 754 -3.31 -12.17 27.13
C ARG A 754 -3.11 -10.82 26.42
N LEU A 755 -3.40 -10.74 25.13
CA LEU A 755 -3.26 -9.51 24.35
C LEU A 755 -4.33 -8.49 24.72
N ILE A 756 -5.60 -8.90 24.75
CA ILE A 756 -6.72 -7.97 24.89
C ILE A 756 -6.96 -7.51 26.33
N GLY A 757 -6.54 -8.31 27.31
CA GLY A 757 -6.79 -8.04 28.72
C GLY A 757 -8.29 -7.93 29.01
N ASP A 758 -8.69 -6.83 29.65
CA ASP A 758 -10.10 -6.54 29.96
C ASP A 758 -10.82 -5.78 28.83
N THR A 759 -10.15 -5.48 27.72
CA THR A 759 -10.74 -4.76 26.59
C THR A 759 -11.76 -5.67 25.89
N PRO A 760 -13.04 -5.26 25.75
CA PRO A 760 -14.10 -6.11 25.21
C PRO A 760 -14.04 -6.21 23.68
N VAL A 761 -13.01 -6.88 23.15
CA VAL A 761 -12.82 -7.12 21.72
C VAL A 761 -13.43 -8.49 21.35
N PRO A 762 -14.44 -8.54 20.47
CA PRO A 762 -15.00 -9.79 19.97
C PRO A 762 -13.97 -10.61 19.19
N VAL A 763 -14.07 -11.93 19.31
CA VAL A 763 -13.28 -12.91 18.56
C VAL A 763 -14.20 -13.72 17.67
N ILE A 764 -13.88 -13.86 16.40
CA ILE A 764 -14.72 -14.60 15.44
C ILE A 764 -13.90 -15.68 14.74
N SER A 765 -14.54 -16.75 14.29
CA SER A 765 -13.93 -17.67 13.34
C SER A 765 -14.85 -17.89 12.15
N LEU A 766 -14.40 -17.43 10.98
CA LEU A 766 -15.15 -17.57 9.74
C LEU A 766 -15.07 -18.97 9.15
N LYS A 767 -14.20 -19.85 9.67
CA LYS A 767 -14.14 -21.27 9.25
C LYS A 767 -15.43 -22.02 9.53
N SER A 768 -16.28 -21.54 10.44
CA SER A 768 -17.64 -22.09 10.64
C SER A 768 -18.51 -21.98 9.38
N PHE A 769 -18.22 -21.04 8.48
CA PHE A 769 -18.96 -20.84 7.23
C PHE A 769 -18.50 -21.76 6.10
N PHE A 770 -17.19 -21.87 5.86
CA PHE A 770 -16.64 -22.51 4.65
C PHE A 770 -15.63 -23.62 4.93
N GLY A 771 -15.42 -23.97 6.21
CA GLY A 771 -14.40 -24.93 6.62
C GLY A 771 -13.00 -24.33 6.53
N HIS A 772 -11.99 -25.20 6.54
CA HIS A 772 -10.59 -24.81 6.45
C HIS A 772 -10.09 -24.96 5.01
N CYS A 773 -10.04 -23.83 4.29
CA CYS A 773 -9.59 -23.74 2.89
C CYS A 773 -8.06 -23.72 2.72
N MET A 774 -7.32 -24.41 3.60
CA MET A 774 -5.86 -24.52 3.53
C MET A 774 -5.17 -23.15 3.41
N GLY A 775 -4.30 -22.94 2.41
CA GLY A 775 -3.49 -21.73 2.25
C GLY A 775 -4.27 -20.52 1.72
N SER A 776 -5.39 -20.72 1.04
CA SER A 776 -6.27 -19.62 0.59
C SER A 776 -7.19 -19.07 1.69
N THR A 777 -7.29 -19.76 2.83
CA THR A 777 -8.11 -19.37 3.99
C THR A 777 -7.88 -17.91 4.42
N GLY A 778 -6.62 -17.49 4.57
CA GLY A 778 -6.27 -16.19 5.16
C GLY A 778 -6.82 -15.00 4.36
N LEU A 779 -6.75 -15.05 3.03
CA LEU A 779 -7.29 -14.00 2.16
C LEU A 779 -8.82 -14.05 2.06
N LEU A 780 -9.44 -15.23 2.12
CA LEU A 780 -10.90 -15.36 2.18
C LEU A 780 -11.46 -14.75 3.47
N GLU A 781 -10.80 -15.05 4.59
CA GLU A 781 -11.09 -14.49 5.91
C GLU A 781 -10.95 -12.97 5.94
N ALA A 782 -9.83 -12.46 5.42
CA ALA A 782 -9.61 -11.02 5.29
C ALA A 782 -10.67 -10.36 4.38
N THR A 783 -11.08 -11.02 3.30
CA THR A 783 -12.15 -10.55 2.40
C THR A 783 -13.48 -10.43 3.14
N CYS A 784 -13.88 -11.46 3.88
CA CYS A 784 -15.09 -11.43 4.69
C CYS A 784 -15.04 -10.31 5.75
N GLY A 785 -13.89 -10.11 6.40
CA GLY A 785 -13.69 -9.04 7.38
C GLY A 785 -13.80 -7.63 6.77
N VAL A 786 -13.23 -7.40 5.58
CA VAL A 786 -13.36 -6.13 4.84
C VAL A 786 -14.82 -5.84 4.52
N LEU A 787 -15.54 -6.84 3.99
CA LEU A 787 -16.96 -6.69 3.63
C LEU A 787 -17.82 -6.39 4.86
N ALA A 788 -17.61 -7.13 5.96
CA ALA A 788 -18.37 -6.91 7.19
C ALA A 788 -18.09 -5.55 7.84
N MET A 789 -16.82 -5.12 7.86
CA MET A 789 -16.41 -3.80 8.35
C MET A 789 -17.05 -2.67 7.54
N ASN A 790 -17.10 -2.81 6.22
CA ASN A 790 -17.68 -1.81 5.33
C ASN A 790 -19.21 -1.73 5.46
N GLU A 791 -19.87 -2.86 5.74
CA GLU A 791 -21.32 -2.93 6.00
C GLU A 791 -21.71 -2.65 7.47
N GLY A 792 -20.74 -2.53 8.38
CA GLY A 792 -20.97 -2.14 9.78
C GLY A 792 -21.52 -3.25 10.66
N PHE A 793 -21.02 -4.47 10.51
CA PHE A 793 -21.34 -5.59 11.42
C PHE A 793 -20.12 -6.49 11.70
N VAL A 794 -20.16 -7.20 12.83
CA VAL A 794 -19.21 -8.27 13.17
C VAL A 794 -19.87 -9.62 12.81
N PRO A 795 -19.26 -10.44 11.93
CA PRO A 795 -19.79 -11.76 11.58
C PRO A 795 -19.85 -12.70 12.80
N PRO A 796 -20.80 -13.65 12.85
CA PRO A 796 -20.86 -14.62 13.92
C PRO A 796 -19.85 -15.77 13.74
N THR A 797 -19.57 -16.49 14.82
CA THR A 797 -19.09 -17.87 14.75
C THR A 797 -20.31 -18.80 14.78
N ILE A 798 -20.67 -19.41 13.64
CA ILE A 798 -21.86 -20.26 13.52
C ILE A 798 -21.62 -21.70 14.02
N ASN A 799 -22.71 -22.45 14.22
CA ASN A 799 -22.72 -23.79 14.84
C ASN A 799 -22.26 -23.81 16.32
N PHE A 800 -22.26 -22.65 16.97
CA PHE A 800 -21.79 -22.50 18.34
C PHE A 800 -22.88 -22.95 19.32
N THR A 801 -22.58 -23.92 20.17
CA THR A 801 -23.50 -24.48 21.17
C THR A 801 -23.11 -24.00 22.57
N GLU A 802 -21.91 -24.37 23.01
CA GLU A 802 -21.33 -23.96 24.28
C GLU A 802 -19.80 -23.87 24.17
N PRO A 803 -19.14 -22.95 24.91
CA PRO A 803 -17.69 -22.84 24.87
C PRO A 803 -17.01 -24.06 25.50
N ARG A 804 -15.93 -24.53 24.88
CA ARG A 804 -15.10 -25.62 25.43
C ARG A 804 -14.20 -25.11 26.58
N PRO A 805 -13.75 -25.99 27.49
CA PRO A 805 -12.84 -25.61 28.57
C PRO A 805 -11.58 -24.87 28.08
N GLY A 806 -11.35 -23.66 28.60
CA GLY A 806 -10.22 -22.81 28.20
C GLY A 806 -10.51 -21.87 27.02
N CYS A 807 -11.69 -21.99 26.39
CA CYS A 807 -12.22 -21.01 25.45
C CYS A 807 -13.12 -20.04 26.23
N THR A 808 -12.64 -18.84 26.52
CA THR A 808 -13.25 -17.90 27.51
C THR A 808 -13.63 -16.54 26.94
N LEU A 809 -13.45 -16.33 25.64
CA LEU A 809 -13.64 -15.04 24.99
C LEU A 809 -15.07 -14.87 24.45
N ASP A 810 -15.40 -13.66 24.00
CA ASP A 810 -16.64 -13.39 23.29
C ASP A 810 -16.54 -13.86 21.84
N TYR A 811 -17.09 -15.04 21.54
CA TYR A 811 -16.98 -15.69 20.23
C TYR A 811 -18.06 -15.28 19.21
N VAL A 812 -18.94 -14.34 19.57
CA VAL A 812 -20.08 -13.90 18.74
C VAL A 812 -20.91 -15.10 18.22
N PRO A 813 -21.55 -15.88 19.11
CA PRO A 813 -22.17 -17.15 18.73
C PRO A 813 -23.40 -16.96 17.83
N ASN A 814 -23.40 -17.61 16.67
CA ASN A 814 -24.50 -17.82 15.71
C ASN A 814 -25.12 -16.60 15.03
N GLU A 815 -25.26 -15.46 15.70
CA GLU A 815 -25.93 -14.27 15.17
C GLU A 815 -24.95 -13.11 14.99
N SER A 816 -25.02 -12.47 13.81
CA SER A 816 -24.19 -11.30 13.52
C SER A 816 -24.49 -10.16 14.50
N ARG A 817 -23.45 -9.40 14.87
CA ARG A 817 -23.58 -8.26 15.77
C ARG A 817 -23.44 -6.97 14.98
N GLN A 818 -24.47 -6.13 15.00
CA GLN A 818 -24.37 -4.78 14.42
C GLN A 818 -23.35 -3.94 15.19
N ALA A 819 -22.31 -3.47 14.50
CA ALA A 819 -21.22 -2.71 15.10
C ALA A 819 -20.42 -2.00 14.01
N ARG A 820 -20.22 -0.68 14.16
CA ARG A 820 -19.34 0.09 13.28
C ARG A 820 -17.96 0.17 13.90
N TYR A 821 -16.95 -0.22 13.15
CA TYR A 821 -15.55 -0.17 13.53
C TYR A 821 -14.70 0.13 12.30
N ASP A 822 -13.45 0.54 12.54
CA ASP A 822 -12.57 1.04 11.48
C ASP A 822 -11.33 0.18 11.26
N ALA A 823 -11.09 -0.83 12.10
CA ALA A 823 -9.97 -1.77 11.97
C ALA A 823 -10.32 -3.16 12.51
N PHE A 824 -9.72 -4.20 11.94
CA PHE A 824 -9.76 -5.56 12.48
C PHE A 824 -8.43 -6.29 12.25
N VAL A 825 -8.24 -7.39 12.99
CA VAL A 825 -7.09 -8.28 12.80
C VAL A 825 -7.56 -9.60 12.18
N SER A 826 -6.83 -10.12 11.21
CA SER A 826 -7.02 -11.49 10.68
C SER A 826 -5.74 -12.30 10.89
N ALA A 827 -5.85 -13.45 11.56
CA ALA A 827 -4.68 -14.23 11.97
C ALA A 827 -4.81 -15.73 11.68
N ASN A 828 -3.69 -16.37 11.34
CA ASN A 828 -3.61 -17.80 10.99
C ASN A 828 -2.37 -18.44 11.61
N TYR A 829 -2.53 -19.62 12.22
CA TYR A 829 -1.48 -20.33 12.95
C TYR A 829 -1.33 -21.75 12.39
N ALA A 830 -0.31 -21.95 11.58
CA ALA A 830 -0.14 -23.15 10.78
C ALA A 830 0.76 -24.20 11.45
N PHE A 831 0.73 -25.42 10.89
CA PHE A 831 1.72 -26.46 11.18
C PHE A 831 3.16 -25.95 11.00
N GLY A 832 4.10 -26.61 11.67
CA GLY A 832 5.48 -26.15 11.83
C GLY A 832 5.62 -24.91 12.72
N GLY A 833 4.52 -24.45 13.36
CA GLY A 833 4.50 -23.29 14.24
C GLY A 833 4.60 -21.96 13.49
N ASN A 834 4.18 -21.90 12.22
CA ASN A 834 4.23 -20.67 11.41
C ASN A 834 3.00 -19.81 11.73
N ASN A 835 3.22 -18.61 12.25
CA ASN A 835 2.15 -17.72 12.66
C ASN A 835 2.16 -16.46 11.79
N ALA A 836 1.00 -16.01 11.32
CA ALA A 836 0.87 -14.75 10.59
C ALA A 836 -0.39 -13.98 11.02
N ALA A 837 -0.29 -12.66 11.05
CA ALA A 837 -1.43 -11.78 11.25
C ALA A 837 -1.34 -10.53 10.36
N ALA A 838 -2.49 -10.05 9.91
CA ALA A 838 -2.65 -8.80 9.17
C ALA A 838 -3.65 -7.89 9.88
N VAL A 839 -3.34 -6.60 9.94
CA VAL A 839 -4.22 -5.54 10.43
C VAL A 839 -4.73 -4.76 9.24
N ILE A 840 -6.05 -4.72 9.10
CA ILE A 840 -6.74 -4.10 7.96
C ILE A 840 -7.65 -3.00 8.52
N THR A 841 -7.58 -1.82 7.91
CA THR A 841 -8.39 -0.67 8.31
C THR A 841 -9.29 -0.22 7.18
N LYS A 842 -10.30 0.61 7.48
CA LYS A 842 -10.89 1.48 6.47
C LYS A 842 -9.79 2.28 5.78
N TRP A 843 -9.95 2.45 4.48
CA TRP A 843 -8.92 3.04 3.64
C TRP A 843 -8.72 4.54 3.93
N ASP A 844 -9.77 5.22 4.37
CA ASP A 844 -9.87 6.68 4.49
C ASP A 844 -9.45 7.23 5.86
N LEU A 845 -9.05 6.35 6.80
CA LEU A 845 -8.48 6.78 8.07
C LEU A 845 -7.16 7.53 7.85
N PRO A 846 -6.84 8.56 8.65
CA PRO A 846 -5.50 9.13 8.66
C PRO A 846 -4.44 8.04 8.83
N ALA A 847 -3.40 8.09 8.02
CA ALA A 847 -2.20 7.27 8.16
C ALA A 847 -1.10 8.13 8.77
N ILE A 848 -0.35 7.57 9.71
CA ILE A 848 0.89 8.20 10.18
C ILE A 848 1.96 7.91 9.11
N PRO A 849 2.55 8.93 8.46
CA PRO A 849 3.63 8.72 7.51
C PRO A 849 4.77 7.94 8.16
N ARG A 850 5.14 6.79 7.58
CA ARG A 850 6.27 6.01 8.08
C ARG A 850 7.57 6.58 7.51
N ALA A 851 8.44 7.10 8.37
CA ALA A 851 9.83 7.32 8.00
C ALA A 851 10.48 5.96 7.74
N LEU A 852 10.78 5.65 6.49
CA LEU A 852 11.49 4.42 6.10
C LEU A 852 12.98 4.59 6.41
N GLU A 853 13.36 4.62 7.69
CA GLU A 853 14.77 4.46 8.04
C GLU A 853 15.18 3.05 7.63
N ARG A 854 16.07 2.96 6.63
CA ARG A 854 16.50 1.68 6.06
C ARG A 854 17.81 1.27 6.71
N LYS A 855 17.75 0.26 7.59
CA LYS A 855 18.95 -0.32 8.16
C LYS A 855 19.77 -1.03 7.09
N ARG A 856 21.09 -0.91 7.19
CA ARG A 856 22.03 -1.67 6.34
C ARG A 856 22.08 -3.12 6.80
N VAL A 857 22.21 -4.05 5.87
CA VAL A 857 22.13 -5.50 6.16
C VAL A 857 23.38 -6.21 5.67
N VAL A 858 23.99 -6.98 6.56
CA VAL A 858 25.25 -7.68 6.34
C VAL A 858 25.09 -9.18 6.51
N ILE A 859 25.91 -9.94 5.82
CA ILE A 859 26.07 -11.38 6.00
C ILE A 859 27.25 -11.58 6.94
N THR A 860 27.05 -12.32 8.02
CA THR A 860 28.08 -12.56 9.04
C THR A 860 28.48 -14.03 9.16
N GLY A 861 27.69 -14.93 8.59
CA GLY A 861 27.99 -16.36 8.57
C GLY A 861 27.36 -17.06 7.38
N ALA A 862 27.99 -18.16 6.97
CA ALA A 862 27.54 -19.04 5.91
C ALA A 862 27.68 -20.50 6.36
N GLY A 863 26.72 -21.35 5.98
CA GLY A 863 26.74 -22.79 6.18
C GLY A 863 26.27 -23.50 4.91
N ALA A 864 26.88 -24.64 4.61
CA ALA A 864 26.60 -25.43 3.42
C ALA A 864 26.63 -26.93 3.73
N VAL A 865 25.73 -27.67 3.09
CA VAL A 865 25.64 -29.13 3.07
C VAL A 865 25.43 -29.52 1.61
N SER A 866 26.29 -30.39 1.09
CA SER A 866 26.16 -30.92 -0.26
C SER A 866 26.85 -32.28 -0.36
N SER A 867 26.95 -32.81 -1.58
CA SER A 867 27.74 -34.00 -1.88
C SER A 867 29.24 -33.86 -1.56
N LEU A 868 29.76 -32.64 -1.40
CA LEU A 868 31.14 -32.40 -0.93
C LEU A 868 31.31 -32.52 0.59
N GLY A 869 30.22 -32.71 1.34
CA GLY A 869 30.22 -32.85 2.79
C GLY A 869 29.51 -31.70 3.52
N ILE A 870 29.89 -31.47 4.78
CA ILE A 870 29.20 -30.55 5.69
C ILE A 870 30.15 -29.44 6.15
N GLY A 871 29.67 -28.20 6.06
CA GLY A 871 30.38 -26.99 6.47
C GLY A 871 31.20 -26.36 5.35
N CYS A 872 31.31 -25.03 5.35
CA CYS A 872 31.98 -24.26 4.29
C CYS A 872 33.46 -24.65 4.13
N ASN A 873 34.19 -24.93 5.21
CA ASN A 873 35.61 -25.30 5.13
C ASN A 873 35.81 -26.63 4.40
N THR A 874 34.95 -27.61 4.63
CA THR A 874 34.96 -28.90 3.92
C THR A 874 34.72 -28.69 2.43
N HIS A 875 33.73 -27.87 2.07
CA HIS A 875 33.46 -27.52 0.67
C HIS A 875 34.65 -26.82 0.02
N LEU A 876 35.23 -25.82 0.69
CA LEU A 876 36.38 -25.07 0.18
C LEU A 876 37.61 -25.96 -0.04
N ALA A 877 37.89 -26.89 0.88
CA ALA A 877 38.99 -27.84 0.73
C ALA A 877 38.77 -28.73 -0.51
N ALA A 878 37.58 -29.31 -0.65
CA ALA A 878 37.23 -30.16 -1.78
C ALA A 878 37.30 -29.41 -3.13
N LEU A 879 36.72 -28.20 -3.18
CA LEU A 879 36.71 -27.35 -4.39
C LEU A 879 38.13 -26.98 -4.83
N ARG A 880 39.02 -26.64 -3.90
CA ARG A 880 40.44 -26.31 -4.22
C ARG A 880 41.22 -27.52 -4.72
N ASN A 881 40.90 -28.72 -4.24
CA ASN A 881 41.48 -29.96 -4.71
C ASN A 881 40.89 -30.42 -6.07
N GLY A 882 39.89 -29.71 -6.59
CA GLY A 882 39.19 -30.09 -7.83
C GLY A 882 38.32 -31.33 -7.65
N GLU A 883 37.88 -31.64 -6.44
CA GLU A 883 37.02 -32.78 -6.13
C GLU A 883 35.59 -32.57 -6.63
N THR A 884 34.88 -33.66 -6.89
CA THR A 884 33.46 -33.67 -7.24
C THR A 884 32.74 -34.69 -6.35
N GLY A 885 31.57 -34.30 -5.83
CA GLY A 885 30.66 -35.16 -5.08
C GLY A 885 29.64 -35.86 -5.98
N ILE A 886 29.66 -35.60 -7.29
CA ILE A 886 28.81 -36.29 -8.26
C ILE A 886 29.28 -37.73 -8.42
N GLY A 887 28.46 -38.68 -7.97
CA GLY A 887 28.81 -40.09 -7.86
C GLY A 887 27.62 -41.01 -8.13
N GLY A 888 27.84 -42.32 -8.03
CA GLY A 888 26.79 -43.32 -8.20
C GLY A 888 25.70 -43.22 -7.13
N ILE A 889 24.44 -43.48 -7.51
CA ILE A 889 23.29 -43.46 -6.61
C ILE A 889 22.95 -44.89 -6.15
N ASP A 890 23.52 -45.30 -5.03
CA ASP A 890 23.30 -46.64 -4.42
C ASP A 890 21.86 -46.88 -3.85
N PRO A 891 21.14 -45.88 -3.28
CA PRO A 891 19.87 -46.16 -2.58
C PRO A 891 18.62 -46.21 -3.47
N LEU A 892 18.71 -45.87 -4.77
CA LEU A 892 17.54 -45.87 -5.67
C LEU A 892 17.50 -47.18 -6.48
N GLN A 893 16.32 -47.77 -6.68
CA GLN A 893 16.18 -48.88 -7.63
C GLN A 893 16.31 -48.32 -9.06
N LEU A 894 17.50 -48.46 -9.66
CA LEU A 894 17.88 -47.77 -10.91
C LEU A 894 17.53 -48.52 -12.20
N GLU A 895 16.79 -49.63 -12.15
CA GLU A 895 16.44 -50.38 -13.36
C GLU A 895 15.64 -49.51 -14.35
N GLY A 896 16.17 -49.33 -15.56
CA GLY A 896 15.55 -48.52 -16.62
C GLY A 896 15.77 -47.00 -16.52
N MET A 897 16.63 -46.53 -15.62
CA MET A 897 17.00 -45.11 -15.54
C MET A 897 18.05 -44.74 -16.60
N SER A 898 17.95 -43.52 -17.14
CA SER A 898 18.89 -42.99 -18.14
C SER A 898 20.24 -42.55 -17.54
N SER A 899 20.32 -42.38 -16.23
CA SER A 899 21.55 -42.08 -15.49
C SER A 899 21.52 -42.58 -14.04
N ASP A 900 22.69 -43.00 -13.57
CA ASP A 900 22.97 -43.45 -12.20
C ASP A 900 23.75 -42.44 -11.36
N ARG A 901 23.95 -41.19 -11.80
CA ARG A 901 24.70 -40.19 -11.02
C ARG A 901 23.89 -39.02 -10.53
N ALA A 902 24.16 -38.65 -9.28
CA ALA A 902 23.70 -37.43 -8.66
C ALA A 902 24.72 -36.95 -7.62
N GLY A 903 24.55 -35.71 -7.18
CA GLY A 903 25.24 -35.19 -6.01
C GLY A 903 24.50 -35.58 -4.72
N MET A 904 24.76 -36.77 -4.19
CA MET A 904 24.17 -37.23 -2.93
C MET A 904 24.96 -36.72 -1.72
N VAL A 905 24.28 -36.21 -0.69
CA VAL A 905 24.92 -35.80 0.57
C VAL A 905 25.41 -37.07 1.28
N PRO A 906 26.69 -37.12 1.70
CA PRO A 906 27.20 -38.26 2.47
C PRO A 906 26.44 -38.43 3.78
N GLU A 907 26.16 -39.67 4.17
CA GLU A 907 25.55 -39.96 5.47
C GLU A 907 26.42 -39.41 6.61
N PHE A 908 25.77 -38.71 7.54
CA PHE A 908 26.44 -38.09 8.67
C PHE A 908 25.67 -38.32 9.96
N ARG A 909 26.40 -38.40 11.07
CA ARG A 909 25.82 -38.49 12.41
C ARG A 909 25.48 -37.09 12.89
N GLY A 910 24.21 -36.84 13.20
CA GLY A 910 23.77 -35.52 13.69
C GLY A 910 24.51 -35.04 14.93
N ALA A 911 24.94 -35.96 15.80
CA ALA A 911 25.75 -35.69 16.98
C ALA A 911 27.15 -35.09 16.67
N ASP A 912 27.66 -35.28 15.46
CA ASP A 912 28.92 -34.67 15.01
C ASP A 912 28.70 -33.23 14.51
N VAL A 913 27.47 -32.86 14.17
CA VAL A 913 27.06 -31.49 13.82
C VAL A 913 26.69 -30.70 15.08
N ASP A 914 25.71 -31.17 15.83
CA ASP A 914 25.33 -30.60 17.14
C ASP A 914 24.62 -31.65 18.01
N ARG A 915 25.25 -32.03 19.13
CA ARG A 915 24.71 -33.04 20.07
C ARG A 915 23.43 -32.63 20.79
N ARG A 916 23.04 -31.36 20.71
CA ARG A 916 21.84 -30.82 21.39
C ARG A 916 20.59 -30.96 20.53
N ILE A 917 20.74 -31.22 19.23
CA ILE A 917 19.65 -31.34 18.27
C ILE A 917 19.37 -32.82 18.02
N ASP A 918 18.09 -33.18 18.05
CA ASP A 918 17.62 -34.51 17.65
C ASP A 918 17.43 -34.54 16.13
N PHE A 919 18.51 -34.87 15.42
CA PHE A 919 18.49 -35.04 13.96
C PHE A 919 17.75 -36.31 13.53
N ASP A 920 17.59 -37.31 14.40
CA ASP A 920 16.98 -38.60 14.04
C ASP A 920 15.46 -38.48 13.91
N ALA A 921 14.84 -37.50 14.59
CA ALA A 921 13.43 -37.17 14.45
C ALA A 921 13.07 -36.40 13.17
N MET A 922 14.07 -35.91 12.43
CA MET A 922 13.86 -35.07 11.25
C MET A 922 13.88 -35.87 9.95
N ASN A 923 13.04 -35.48 8.97
CA ASN A 923 13.19 -35.94 7.60
C ASN A 923 14.52 -35.43 6.97
N ARG A 924 14.95 -36.06 5.87
CA ARG A 924 16.28 -35.86 5.29
C ARG A 924 16.52 -34.40 4.84
N ILE A 925 15.58 -33.76 4.14
CA ILE A 925 15.69 -32.31 3.82
C ILE A 925 15.83 -31.42 5.06
N SER A 926 15.10 -31.70 6.14
CA SER A 926 15.19 -30.92 7.38
C SER A 926 16.51 -31.13 8.10
N ARG A 927 17.10 -32.35 8.03
CA ARG A 927 18.45 -32.61 8.56
C ARG A 927 19.49 -31.78 7.83
N PHE A 928 19.41 -31.68 6.50
CA PHE A 928 20.33 -30.85 5.71
C PHE A 928 20.18 -29.38 6.06
N ALA A 929 18.94 -28.89 6.09
CA ALA A 929 18.63 -27.51 6.46
C ALA A 929 19.12 -27.15 7.87
N ALA A 930 18.89 -28.02 8.87
CA ALA A 930 19.33 -27.81 10.24
C ALA A 930 20.86 -27.78 10.34
N ALA A 931 21.55 -28.68 9.65
CA ALA A 931 23.02 -28.69 9.64
C ALA A 931 23.61 -27.45 8.97
N ALA A 932 23.03 -26.98 7.86
CA ALA A 932 23.44 -25.72 7.21
C ALA A 932 23.19 -24.51 8.13
N ALA A 933 22.04 -24.45 8.80
CA ALA A 933 21.70 -23.38 9.74
C ALA A 933 22.63 -23.35 10.97
N VAL A 934 22.95 -24.52 11.55
CA VAL A 934 23.95 -24.65 12.62
C VAL A 934 25.31 -24.12 12.14
N GLY A 935 25.74 -24.53 10.94
CA GLY A 935 26.98 -24.06 10.34
C GLY A 935 27.03 -22.53 10.17
N ALA A 936 25.95 -21.93 9.66
CA ALA A 936 25.85 -20.50 9.46
C ALA A 936 25.90 -19.71 10.78
N LEU A 937 25.17 -20.16 11.80
CA LEU A 937 25.20 -19.54 13.14
C LEU A 937 26.57 -19.69 13.80
N ALA A 938 27.19 -20.86 13.68
CA ALA A 938 28.53 -21.11 14.22
C ALA A 938 29.57 -20.21 13.54
N HIS A 939 29.53 -20.09 12.21
CA HIS A 939 30.39 -19.22 11.42
C HIS A 939 30.21 -17.74 11.81
N ALA A 940 28.96 -17.31 12.03
CA ALA A 940 28.66 -15.96 12.50
C ALA A 940 29.07 -15.69 13.96
N GLY A 941 29.36 -16.73 14.75
CA GLY A 941 29.58 -16.61 16.19
C GLY A 941 28.30 -16.33 16.99
N LEU A 942 27.14 -16.72 16.47
CA LEU A 942 25.82 -16.50 17.07
C LEU A 942 25.38 -17.69 17.94
N LYS A 943 24.72 -17.40 19.07
CA LYS A 943 24.16 -18.41 19.97
C LYS A 943 22.70 -18.08 20.30
N VAL A 944 21.80 -18.94 19.85
CA VAL A 944 20.37 -18.83 20.15
C VAL A 944 20.06 -19.54 21.46
N ASN A 945 19.23 -18.90 22.29
CA ASN A 945 18.71 -19.44 23.54
C ASN A 945 17.33 -18.84 23.83
N ARG A 946 16.66 -19.32 24.89
CA ARG A 946 15.29 -18.89 25.21
C ARG A 946 15.12 -17.39 25.46
N ARG A 947 16.16 -16.65 25.84
CA ARG A 947 16.09 -15.21 26.15
C ARG A 947 16.16 -14.32 24.91
N ASN A 948 16.83 -14.79 23.85
CA ASN A 948 17.01 -14.03 22.62
C ASN A 948 16.33 -14.69 21.41
N ALA A 949 15.59 -15.80 21.60
CA ALA A 949 14.92 -16.55 20.55
C ALA A 949 14.07 -15.69 19.58
N THR A 950 13.47 -14.60 20.06
CA THR A 950 12.64 -13.69 19.25
C THR A 950 13.45 -12.79 18.33
N ASP A 951 14.75 -12.62 18.58
CA ASP A 951 15.66 -11.80 17.76
C ASP A 951 16.06 -12.53 16.46
N PHE A 952 15.86 -13.85 16.41
CA PHE A 952 16.28 -14.73 15.31
C PHE A 952 15.07 -15.28 14.56
N GLY A 953 15.10 -15.09 13.24
CA GLY A 953 14.13 -15.64 12.31
C GLY A 953 14.76 -16.49 11.20
N MET A 954 13.92 -16.96 10.30
CA MET A 954 14.28 -17.78 9.15
C MET A 954 13.40 -17.51 7.94
N ALA A 955 14.00 -17.49 6.76
CA ALA A 955 13.32 -17.56 5.48
C ALA A 955 13.86 -18.78 4.74
N MET A 956 13.01 -19.77 4.50
CA MET A 956 13.39 -21.05 3.88
C MET A 956 12.90 -21.16 2.44
N GLY A 957 13.82 -21.42 1.52
CA GLY A 957 13.53 -21.71 0.12
C GLY A 957 13.47 -23.21 -0.14
N VAL A 958 12.48 -23.65 -0.90
CA VAL A 958 12.40 -25.04 -1.39
C VAL A 958 11.94 -25.06 -2.85
N CYS A 959 12.36 -26.08 -3.62
CA CYS A 959 11.85 -26.27 -4.98
C CYS A 959 10.58 -27.13 -4.96
N ASN A 960 10.74 -28.43 -4.74
CA ASN A 960 9.64 -29.40 -4.63
C ASN A 960 9.18 -29.59 -3.16
N GLY A 961 10.02 -29.19 -2.19
CA GLY A 961 9.76 -29.39 -0.77
C GLY A 961 10.09 -30.80 -0.28
N PRO A 962 9.66 -31.16 0.94
CA PRO A 962 9.83 -32.51 1.48
C PRO A 962 8.99 -33.54 0.70
N PRO A 963 9.45 -34.81 0.60
CA PRO A 963 8.77 -35.85 -0.14
C PRO A 963 7.34 -36.12 0.37
N GLU A 964 6.39 -36.03 -0.54
CA GLU A 964 5.00 -36.45 -0.34
C GLU A 964 4.81 -37.97 -0.48
N THR A 965 5.83 -38.66 -0.99
CA THR A 965 5.75 -40.05 -1.49
C THR A 965 5.19 -41.04 -0.48
N GLU A 966 5.65 -41.05 0.77
CA GLU A 966 5.16 -42.03 1.75
C GLU A 966 3.66 -41.87 2.06
N HIS A 967 3.17 -40.62 2.10
CA HIS A 967 1.75 -40.35 2.33
C HIS A 967 0.94 -40.71 1.09
N MET A 968 1.38 -40.25 -0.08
CA MET A 968 0.69 -40.47 -1.33
C MET A 968 0.65 -41.95 -1.73
N ASP A 969 1.76 -42.69 -1.58
CA ASP A 969 1.78 -44.13 -1.84
C ASP A 969 0.85 -44.88 -0.88
N SER A 970 0.81 -44.52 0.40
CA SER A 970 -0.12 -45.12 1.36
C SER A 970 -1.58 -44.91 0.93
N VAL A 971 -1.95 -43.67 0.59
CA VAL A 971 -3.32 -43.32 0.21
C VAL A 971 -3.73 -43.99 -1.10
N PHE A 972 -2.87 -43.95 -2.12
CA PHE A 972 -3.21 -44.40 -3.47
C PHE A 972 -2.92 -45.88 -3.74
N SER A 973 -2.17 -46.59 -2.89
CA SER A 973 -2.10 -48.07 -2.93
C SER A 973 -3.25 -48.75 -2.18
N SER A 974 -3.91 -48.03 -1.26
CA SER A 974 -5.02 -48.54 -0.45
C SER A 974 -6.38 -48.37 -1.16
N ASP A 975 -7.29 -49.34 -1.05
CA ASP A 975 -8.67 -49.22 -1.54
C ASP A 975 -9.54 -48.29 -0.66
N THR A 976 -9.10 -48.02 0.58
CA THR A 976 -9.83 -47.25 1.60
C THR A 976 -9.15 -45.90 1.93
N PHE A 977 -8.18 -45.47 1.11
CA PHE A 977 -7.47 -44.20 1.23
C PHE A 977 -6.69 -44.01 2.56
N GLU A 978 -6.10 -45.08 3.09
CA GLU A 978 -5.37 -45.06 4.36
C GLU A 978 -4.11 -44.16 4.30
N PRO A 979 -3.98 -43.15 5.18
CA PRO A 979 -2.84 -42.24 5.18
C PRO A 979 -1.66 -42.78 5.99
N ASN A 980 -0.44 -42.36 5.62
CA ASN A 980 0.71 -42.44 6.53
C ASN A 980 0.76 -41.17 7.39
N ILE A 981 0.34 -41.31 8.66
CA ILE A 981 0.19 -40.18 9.58
C ILE A 981 1.54 -39.57 9.97
N ASN A 982 2.62 -40.37 10.01
CA ASN A 982 3.94 -39.90 10.40
C ASN A 982 4.53 -38.97 9.33
N SER A 983 4.22 -39.20 8.05
CA SER A 983 4.72 -38.39 6.94
C SER A 983 3.79 -37.23 6.57
N PHE A 984 2.48 -37.31 6.81
CA PHE A 984 1.52 -36.26 6.41
C PHE A 984 1.90 -34.85 6.91
N SER A 985 2.36 -34.72 8.16
CA SER A 985 2.78 -33.42 8.70
C SER A 985 4.06 -32.85 8.05
N ASN A 986 4.81 -33.70 7.35
CA ASN A 986 6.05 -33.36 6.69
C ASN A 986 5.87 -33.02 5.21
N ILE A 987 4.75 -33.34 4.55
CA ILE A 987 4.58 -33.10 3.10
C ILE A 987 4.37 -31.62 2.75
N VAL A 988 4.04 -30.77 3.74
CA VAL A 988 3.91 -29.33 3.53
C VAL A 988 5.28 -28.66 3.44
N ALA A 989 5.47 -27.76 2.48
CA ALA A 989 6.75 -27.08 2.22
C ALA A 989 7.37 -26.42 3.46
N ASN A 990 6.55 -25.87 4.36
CA ASN A 990 7.02 -25.18 5.56
C ASN A 990 7.45 -26.08 6.71
N SER A 991 7.28 -27.40 6.60
CA SER A 991 7.74 -28.32 7.64
C SER A 991 9.25 -28.21 7.85
N THR A 992 10.04 -28.02 6.78
CA THR A 992 11.49 -27.83 6.84
C THR A 992 11.88 -26.64 7.70
N ALA A 993 11.25 -25.47 7.49
CA ALA A 993 11.49 -24.28 8.31
C ALA A 993 11.06 -24.51 9.76
N GLY A 994 9.92 -25.18 9.98
CA GLY A 994 9.41 -25.51 11.31
C GLY A 994 10.35 -26.41 12.11
N TRP A 995 10.92 -27.44 11.48
CA TRP A 995 11.90 -28.33 12.12
C TRP A 995 13.17 -27.58 12.54
N VAL A 996 13.71 -26.73 11.65
CA VAL A 996 14.89 -25.91 11.97
C VAL A 996 14.60 -24.90 13.08
N ALA A 997 13.45 -24.22 13.00
CA ALA A 997 13.04 -23.26 14.03
C ALA A 997 12.87 -23.94 15.39
N ASN A 998 12.28 -25.13 15.44
CA ASN A 998 12.16 -25.91 16.67
C ASN A 998 13.54 -26.31 17.22
N ALA A 999 14.39 -26.88 16.38
CA ALA A 999 15.74 -27.35 16.76
C ALA A 999 16.62 -26.23 17.32
N LEU A 1000 16.51 -25.03 16.74
CA LEU A 1000 17.35 -23.88 17.09
C LEU A 1000 16.65 -22.85 18.00
N CYS A 1001 15.39 -23.09 18.38
CA CYS A 1001 14.55 -22.16 19.13
C CYS A 1001 14.40 -20.79 18.45
N LEU A 1002 14.17 -20.75 17.14
CA LEU A 1002 13.94 -19.50 16.39
C LEU A 1002 12.48 -19.07 16.52
N LYS A 1003 12.20 -17.98 17.24
CA LYS A 1003 10.84 -17.50 17.50
C LYS A 1003 10.46 -16.21 16.76
N GLY A 1004 11.42 -15.59 16.07
CA GLY A 1004 11.19 -14.41 15.25
C GLY A 1004 10.47 -14.75 13.95
N VAL A 1005 10.70 -13.92 12.93
CA VAL A 1005 10.14 -14.08 11.56
C VAL A 1005 10.37 -15.50 11.06
N ASN A 1006 9.34 -16.17 10.55
CA ASN A 1006 9.47 -17.49 9.94
C ASN A 1006 8.57 -17.59 8.72
N THR A 1007 9.17 -17.89 7.57
CA THR A 1007 8.44 -18.05 6.31
C THR A 1007 9.10 -19.11 5.44
N THR A 1008 8.31 -19.69 4.54
CA THR A 1008 8.78 -20.56 3.47
C THR A 1008 8.34 -20.00 2.13
N LEU A 1009 9.27 -19.98 1.18
CA LEU A 1009 9.04 -19.54 -0.19
C LEU A 1009 9.34 -20.70 -1.13
N ALA A 1010 8.43 -20.98 -2.06
CA ALA A 1010 8.57 -22.08 -3.02
C ALA A 1010 8.45 -21.63 -4.48
N PRO A 1011 9.17 -20.59 -4.94
CA PRO A 1011 9.15 -20.18 -6.34
C PRO A 1011 9.81 -21.22 -7.27
N GLY A 1012 10.27 -22.36 -6.78
CA GLY A 1012 11.00 -23.36 -7.57
C GLY A 1012 12.51 -23.19 -7.46
N PRO A 1013 13.28 -23.47 -8.53
CA PRO A 1013 14.73 -23.40 -8.46
C PRO A 1013 15.23 -22.00 -8.06
N HIS A 1014 16.34 -21.97 -7.31
CA HIS A 1014 17.00 -20.79 -6.76
C HIS A 1014 16.18 -19.97 -5.75
N ALA A 1015 15.16 -20.58 -5.12
CA ALA A 1015 14.37 -19.98 -4.04
C ALA A 1015 15.21 -19.31 -2.94
N GLY A 1016 16.44 -19.79 -2.69
CA GLY A 1016 17.37 -19.18 -1.74
C GLY A 1016 17.67 -17.69 -1.99
N LEU A 1017 17.74 -17.22 -3.25
CA LEU A 1017 17.91 -15.79 -3.53
C LEU A 1017 16.66 -14.97 -3.15
N GLN A 1018 15.47 -15.54 -3.34
CA GLN A 1018 14.23 -14.90 -2.91
C GLN A 1018 14.15 -14.83 -1.38
N CYS A 1019 14.64 -15.84 -0.66
CA CYS A 1019 14.75 -15.81 0.80
C CYS A 1019 15.76 -14.76 1.30
N MET A 1020 16.86 -14.54 0.58
CA MET A 1020 17.77 -13.42 0.87
C MET A 1020 17.08 -12.06 0.68
N ALA A 1021 16.30 -11.89 -0.39
CA ALA A 1021 15.54 -10.68 -0.63
C ALA A 1021 14.49 -10.42 0.46
N TYR A 1022 13.78 -11.47 0.90
CA TYR A 1022 12.84 -11.37 2.02
C TYR A 1022 13.54 -10.97 3.33
N ALA A 1023 14.67 -11.64 3.66
CA ALA A 1023 15.45 -11.35 4.85
C ALA A 1023 15.98 -9.90 4.85
N LEU A 1024 16.47 -9.41 3.70
CA LEU A 1024 16.89 -8.03 3.53
C LEU A 1024 15.79 -7.05 3.93
N GLU A 1025 14.57 -7.24 3.44
CA GLU A 1025 13.49 -6.26 3.64
C GLU A 1025 12.99 -6.20 5.08
N PHE A 1026 12.92 -7.34 5.77
CA PHE A 1026 12.55 -7.40 7.19
C PHE A 1026 13.66 -6.84 8.09
N LEU A 1027 14.92 -7.16 7.84
CA LEU A 1027 16.07 -6.62 8.60
C LEU A 1027 16.23 -5.12 8.36
N ALA A 1028 16.13 -4.68 7.10
CA ALA A 1028 16.23 -3.27 6.74
C ALA A 1028 15.08 -2.43 7.33
N GLY A 1029 13.92 -3.05 7.58
CA GLY A 1029 12.80 -2.43 8.31
C GLY A 1029 12.91 -2.49 9.83
N GLY A 1030 14.01 -3.04 10.39
CA GLY A 1030 14.21 -3.15 11.83
C GLY A 1030 13.29 -4.15 12.53
N ARG A 1031 12.67 -5.07 11.77
CA ARG A 1031 11.69 -6.04 12.30
C ARG A 1031 12.30 -7.31 12.89
N ALA A 1032 13.60 -7.51 12.68
CA ALA A 1032 14.40 -8.58 13.24
C ALA A 1032 15.84 -8.10 13.40
N LYS A 1033 16.64 -8.79 14.23
CA LYS A 1033 18.09 -8.53 14.33
C LYS A 1033 18.89 -9.46 13.44
N CYS A 1034 18.47 -10.72 13.35
CA CYS A 1034 19.09 -11.75 12.53
C CYS A 1034 18.03 -12.60 11.83
N ILE A 1035 18.21 -12.88 10.55
CA ILE A 1035 17.40 -13.84 9.79
C ILE A 1035 18.34 -14.81 9.08
N LEU A 1036 18.07 -16.11 9.19
CA LEU A 1036 18.72 -17.13 8.37
C LEU A 1036 18.00 -17.21 7.02
N ALA A 1037 18.62 -16.70 5.97
CA ALA A 1037 18.18 -16.92 4.60
C ALA A 1037 18.74 -18.28 4.14
N ALA A 1038 17.88 -19.27 3.95
CA ALA A 1038 18.28 -20.64 3.70
C ALA A 1038 17.50 -21.26 2.54
N ALA A 1039 18.04 -22.33 1.97
CA ALA A 1039 17.35 -23.18 1.01
C ALA A 1039 17.82 -24.63 1.14
N ALA A 1040 16.95 -25.58 0.81
CA ALA A 1040 17.25 -27.01 0.89
C ALA A 1040 16.44 -27.81 -0.13
N ASP A 1041 17.04 -28.89 -0.64
CA ASP A 1041 16.35 -29.92 -1.43
C ASP A 1041 16.93 -31.30 -1.09
N GLU A 1042 16.12 -32.34 -1.31
CA GLU A 1042 16.53 -33.73 -1.22
C GLU A 1042 16.17 -34.50 -2.50
N ILE A 1043 16.94 -35.54 -2.80
CA ILE A 1043 16.65 -36.45 -3.91
C ILE A 1043 15.94 -37.68 -3.33
N TYR A 1044 14.75 -37.96 -3.86
CA TYR A 1044 13.96 -39.13 -3.49
C TYR A 1044 13.46 -39.88 -4.74
N PRO A 1045 13.10 -41.17 -4.62
CA PRO A 1045 12.86 -42.04 -5.78
C PRO A 1045 11.85 -41.51 -6.79
N GLN A 1046 10.72 -40.97 -6.31
CA GLN A 1046 9.64 -40.51 -7.19
C GLN A 1046 10.08 -39.33 -8.07
N THR A 1047 10.67 -38.29 -7.48
CA THR A 1047 11.15 -37.12 -8.24
C THR A 1047 12.26 -37.47 -9.20
N TYR A 1048 13.17 -38.37 -8.81
CA TYR A 1048 14.22 -38.86 -9.72
C TYR A 1048 13.61 -39.59 -10.94
N TYR A 1049 12.63 -40.46 -10.69
CA TYR A 1049 11.90 -41.18 -11.72
C TYR A 1049 11.14 -40.24 -12.65
N ASN A 1050 10.49 -39.22 -12.12
CA ASN A 1050 9.78 -38.20 -12.89
C ASN A 1050 10.74 -37.44 -13.83
N TYR A 1051 11.91 -37.00 -13.33
CA TYR A 1051 12.93 -36.38 -14.19
C TYR A 1051 13.46 -37.33 -15.26
N ASN A 1052 13.56 -38.62 -14.98
CA ASN A 1052 13.93 -39.62 -15.97
C ASN A 1052 12.89 -39.71 -17.11
N LEU A 1053 11.61 -39.83 -16.76
CA LEU A 1053 10.52 -39.93 -17.74
C LEU A 1053 10.40 -38.68 -18.62
N MET A 1054 10.60 -37.50 -18.03
CA MET A 1054 10.58 -36.23 -18.75
C MET A 1054 11.86 -35.97 -19.57
N GLY A 1055 12.90 -36.81 -19.40
CA GLY A 1055 14.17 -36.71 -20.11
C GLY A 1055 15.10 -35.61 -19.61
N PHE A 1056 14.95 -35.14 -18.36
CA PHE A 1056 15.79 -34.09 -17.76
C PHE A 1056 17.13 -34.61 -17.22
N LEU A 1057 17.23 -35.89 -16.90
CA LEU A 1057 18.47 -36.46 -16.42
C LEU A 1057 19.52 -36.45 -17.54
N TYR A 1058 20.76 -36.18 -17.16
CA TYR A 1058 21.90 -36.26 -18.07
C TYR A 1058 22.16 -37.73 -18.51
N GLN A 1059 22.96 -37.94 -19.55
CA GLN A 1059 23.35 -39.27 -20.04
C GLN A 1059 24.88 -39.34 -20.18
N GLY A 1060 25.50 -40.44 -19.73
CA GLY A 1060 26.96 -40.64 -19.80
C GLY A 1060 27.58 -41.07 -18.46
N ASN A 1061 28.88 -41.43 -18.51
CA ASN A 1061 29.61 -42.01 -17.37
C ASN A 1061 30.89 -41.24 -17.01
N GLU A 1062 31.32 -40.28 -17.84
CA GLU A 1062 32.55 -39.52 -17.66
C GLU A 1062 32.27 -38.13 -17.06
N GLU A 1063 33.25 -37.55 -16.34
CA GLU A 1063 33.10 -36.20 -15.76
C GLU A 1063 32.81 -35.11 -16.80
N ILE A 1064 33.31 -35.28 -18.02
CA ILE A 1064 33.06 -34.36 -19.14
C ILE A 1064 31.60 -34.39 -19.61
N ASP A 1065 30.86 -35.47 -19.33
CA ASP A 1065 29.53 -35.70 -19.87
C ASP A 1065 28.48 -34.78 -19.24
N TYR A 1066 28.68 -34.44 -17.96
CA TYR A 1066 27.75 -33.62 -17.18
C TYR A 1066 28.13 -32.14 -17.03
N ARG A 1067 29.00 -31.65 -17.91
CA ARG A 1067 29.35 -30.21 -18.00
C ARG A 1067 28.33 -29.44 -18.84
N LEU A 1068 28.53 -28.13 -19.09
CA LEU A 1068 27.55 -27.30 -19.82
C LEU A 1068 27.22 -27.87 -21.22
N ARG A 1069 25.92 -28.04 -21.50
CA ARG A 1069 25.36 -28.41 -22.81
C ARG A 1069 24.40 -27.31 -23.32
N LEU A 1070 24.98 -26.18 -23.74
CA LEU A 1070 24.23 -24.97 -24.11
C LEU A 1070 23.25 -25.15 -25.29
N SER A 1071 23.40 -26.21 -26.09
CA SER A 1071 22.51 -26.54 -27.22
C SER A 1071 21.39 -27.51 -26.86
N GLU A 1072 21.44 -28.14 -25.69
CA GLU A 1072 20.45 -29.13 -25.25
C GLU A 1072 19.42 -28.47 -24.35
N SER A 1073 18.13 -28.71 -24.59
CA SER A 1073 17.06 -28.15 -23.77
C SER A 1073 16.93 -28.87 -22.42
N LYS A 1074 17.07 -30.21 -22.40
CA LYS A 1074 16.78 -31.03 -21.22
C LYS A 1074 17.95 -31.90 -20.82
N ARG A 1075 18.83 -31.36 -19.97
CA ARG A 1075 19.90 -32.10 -19.28
C ARG A 1075 20.29 -31.40 -17.98
N LYS A 1076 20.32 -32.13 -16.88
CA LYS A 1076 20.92 -31.70 -15.61
C LYS A 1076 21.41 -32.90 -14.79
N VAL A 1077 22.50 -32.71 -14.05
CA VAL A 1077 22.82 -33.57 -12.90
C VAL A 1077 22.18 -32.95 -11.68
N ILE A 1078 21.24 -33.66 -11.06
CA ILE A 1078 20.62 -33.18 -9.83
C ILE A 1078 21.52 -33.44 -8.62
N GLY A 1079 21.39 -32.60 -7.61
CA GLY A 1079 22.05 -32.77 -6.32
C GLY A 1079 21.08 -32.52 -5.17
N GLU A 1080 21.40 -33.03 -4.00
CA GLU A 1080 20.72 -32.72 -2.75
C GLU A 1080 21.64 -31.94 -1.81
N GLY A 1081 21.04 -31.24 -0.86
CA GLY A 1081 21.77 -30.47 0.13
C GLY A 1081 21.02 -29.23 0.60
N ALA A 1082 21.73 -28.37 1.31
CA ALA A 1082 21.19 -27.13 1.85
C ALA A 1082 22.27 -26.06 2.00
N ALA A 1083 21.86 -24.80 2.02
CA ALA A 1083 22.71 -23.69 2.39
C ALA A 1083 21.94 -22.69 3.26
N ALA A 1084 22.65 -22.00 4.14
CA ALA A 1084 22.10 -20.95 4.98
C ALA A 1084 23.10 -19.79 5.11
N LEU A 1085 22.58 -18.56 5.07
CA LEU A 1085 23.32 -17.33 5.32
C LEU A 1085 22.73 -16.63 6.54
N ALA A 1086 23.56 -16.36 7.55
CA ALA A 1086 23.19 -15.54 8.69
C ALA A 1086 23.28 -14.06 8.29
N MET A 1087 22.11 -13.42 8.15
CA MET A 1087 21.99 -12.01 7.79
C MET A 1087 21.58 -11.20 9.01
N GLU A 1088 22.27 -10.09 9.27
CA GLU A 1088 22.04 -9.21 10.42
C GLU A 1088 21.93 -7.74 9.98
N THR A 1089 21.23 -6.93 10.77
CA THR A 1089 21.42 -5.48 10.67
C THR A 1089 22.87 -5.12 11.00
N LEU A 1090 23.44 -4.13 10.30
CA LEU A 1090 24.81 -3.67 10.54
C LEU A 1090 25.02 -3.24 12.01
N ASP A 1091 24.03 -2.61 12.63
CA ASP A 1091 24.07 -2.21 14.04
C ASP A 1091 24.28 -3.42 14.96
N ALA A 1092 23.46 -4.46 14.80
CA ALA A 1092 23.56 -5.68 15.61
C ALA A 1092 24.89 -6.40 15.40
N ALA A 1093 25.39 -6.43 14.16
CA ALA A 1093 26.71 -6.98 13.85
C ALA A 1093 27.83 -6.15 14.50
N ALA A 1094 27.74 -4.82 14.46
CA ALA A 1094 28.73 -3.92 15.04
C ALA A 1094 28.77 -4.00 16.58
N GLU A 1095 27.62 -4.08 17.25
CA GLU A 1095 27.49 -4.21 18.71
C GLU A 1095 28.32 -5.38 19.26
N ARG A 1096 28.31 -6.50 18.53
CA ARG A 1096 29.04 -7.72 18.91
C ARG A 1096 30.42 -7.85 18.24
N LYS A 1097 30.87 -6.83 17.51
CA LYS A 1097 32.12 -6.85 16.71
C LYS A 1097 32.19 -8.06 15.77
N ALA A 1098 31.08 -8.33 15.10
CA ALA A 1098 30.97 -9.43 14.16
C ALA A 1098 31.96 -9.27 13.00
N ARG A 1099 32.44 -10.41 12.49
CA ARG A 1099 33.08 -10.45 11.17
C ARG A 1099 31.98 -10.32 10.12
N ILE A 1100 32.24 -9.48 9.11
CA ILE A 1100 31.30 -9.25 8.00
C ILE A 1100 31.87 -9.94 6.77
N LEU A 1101 31.09 -10.87 6.21
CA LEU A 1101 31.41 -11.57 4.96
C LEU A 1101 31.09 -10.70 3.74
N GLY A 1102 30.00 -9.92 3.83
CA GLY A 1102 29.59 -8.97 2.80
C GLY A 1102 28.34 -8.19 3.21
N GLU A 1103 28.01 -7.15 2.46
CA GLU A 1103 26.79 -6.35 2.64
C GLU A 1103 25.85 -6.57 1.46
N VAL A 1104 24.56 -6.77 1.72
CA VAL A 1104 23.54 -6.93 0.69
C VAL A 1104 22.99 -5.54 0.34
N LEU A 1105 23.22 -5.09 -0.90
CA LEU A 1105 22.89 -3.73 -1.33
C LEU A 1105 21.51 -3.62 -2.00
N GLY A 1106 21.12 -4.63 -2.76
CA GLY A 1106 19.86 -4.64 -3.50
C GLY A 1106 19.58 -5.97 -4.18
N TYR A 1107 18.33 -6.18 -4.59
CA TYR A 1107 17.89 -7.35 -5.33
C TYR A 1107 16.92 -6.95 -6.44
N GLY A 1108 16.75 -7.80 -7.43
CA GLY A 1108 15.73 -7.68 -8.46
C GLY A 1108 15.24 -9.06 -8.87
N MET A 1109 13.95 -9.16 -9.18
CA MET A 1109 13.35 -10.37 -9.71
C MET A 1109 12.35 -10.01 -10.80
N SER A 1110 12.06 -10.98 -11.64
CA SER A 1110 11.06 -10.89 -12.69
C SER A 1110 10.59 -12.28 -13.08
N ALA A 1111 9.49 -12.33 -13.82
CA ALA A 1111 9.04 -13.52 -14.50
C ALA A 1111 9.00 -13.30 -16.02
N ASP A 1112 9.33 -14.34 -16.76
CA ASP A 1112 9.06 -14.43 -18.18
C ASP A 1112 7.59 -14.83 -18.33
N ALA A 1113 6.76 -13.95 -18.89
CA ALA A 1113 5.37 -14.26 -19.26
C ALA A 1113 5.28 -15.14 -20.53
N GLY A 1114 6.24 -16.05 -20.69
CA GLY A 1114 6.36 -16.96 -21.82
C GLY A 1114 5.39 -18.15 -21.74
N PRO A 1115 5.50 -19.12 -22.68
CA PRO A 1115 4.58 -20.26 -22.73
C PRO A 1115 4.58 -21.07 -21.43
N PHE A 1116 3.40 -21.51 -20.98
CA PHE A 1116 3.27 -22.32 -19.77
C PHE A 1116 4.03 -23.65 -19.88
N ASP A 1117 3.96 -24.34 -21.01
CA ASP A 1117 4.49 -25.71 -21.18
C ASP A 1117 5.85 -25.77 -21.87
N ALA A 1118 6.58 -24.66 -21.92
CA ALA A 1118 7.91 -24.60 -22.52
C ALA A 1118 8.93 -23.87 -21.63
N GLN A 1119 10.20 -24.06 -21.97
CA GLN A 1119 11.30 -23.30 -21.38
C GLN A 1119 11.27 -21.84 -21.80
N CYS A 1120 11.50 -20.95 -20.85
CA CYS A 1120 11.57 -19.52 -21.09
C CYS A 1120 13.01 -19.07 -21.35
N LEU A 1121 13.40 -19.09 -22.63
CA LEU A 1121 14.78 -18.78 -23.08
C LEU A 1121 15.02 -17.30 -23.43
N GLY A 1122 13.98 -16.45 -23.36
CA GLY A 1122 14.11 -15.01 -23.65
C GLY A 1122 14.98 -14.28 -22.63
N THR A 1123 15.79 -13.31 -23.05
CA THR A 1123 16.75 -12.61 -22.17
C THR A 1123 16.14 -11.45 -21.37
N GLU A 1124 15.01 -10.91 -21.83
CA GLU A 1124 14.45 -9.66 -21.29
C GLU A 1124 14.10 -9.72 -19.80
N GLY A 1125 13.52 -10.83 -19.33
CA GLY A 1125 13.15 -10.95 -17.91
C GLY A 1125 14.40 -10.91 -17.01
N LEU A 1126 15.42 -11.71 -17.33
CA LEU A 1126 16.66 -11.71 -16.55
C LEU A 1126 17.40 -10.38 -16.62
N ALA A 1127 17.44 -9.72 -17.77
CA ALA A 1127 17.99 -8.37 -17.90
C ALA A 1127 17.27 -7.40 -16.96
N HIS A 1128 15.93 -7.43 -16.94
CA HIS A 1128 15.12 -6.59 -16.05
C HIS A 1128 15.36 -6.89 -14.55
N ALA A 1129 15.55 -8.16 -14.18
CA ALA A 1129 15.90 -8.53 -12.81
C ALA A 1129 17.27 -7.94 -12.41
N CYS A 1130 18.27 -8.02 -13.29
CA CYS A 1130 19.58 -7.41 -13.06
C CYS A 1130 19.51 -5.89 -12.95
N GLU A 1131 18.78 -5.22 -13.85
CA GLU A 1131 18.56 -3.76 -13.82
C GLU A 1131 17.97 -3.31 -12.49
N ARG A 1132 16.86 -3.93 -12.04
CA ARG A 1132 16.23 -3.61 -10.75
C ARG A 1132 17.19 -3.83 -9.57
N ALA A 1133 17.99 -4.89 -9.61
CA ALA A 1133 18.96 -5.17 -8.56
C ALA A 1133 20.04 -4.07 -8.46
N LEU A 1134 20.57 -3.66 -9.62
CA LEU A 1134 21.56 -2.59 -9.74
C LEU A 1134 21.00 -1.22 -9.34
N GLU A 1135 19.78 -0.89 -9.77
CA GLU A 1135 19.08 0.34 -9.40
C GLU A 1135 18.85 0.43 -7.90
N ARG A 1136 18.31 -0.62 -7.29
CA ARG A 1136 18.07 -0.68 -5.84
C ARG A 1136 19.38 -0.66 -5.04
N ALA A 1137 20.45 -1.23 -5.58
CA ALA A 1137 21.78 -1.19 -4.99
C ALA A 1137 22.50 0.14 -5.21
N ARG A 1138 22.06 0.96 -6.18
CA ARG A 1138 22.75 2.16 -6.68
C ARG A 1138 24.18 1.85 -7.16
N VAL A 1139 24.31 0.76 -7.90
CA VAL A 1139 25.58 0.24 -8.42
C VAL A 1139 25.50 0.21 -9.95
N ASN A 1140 26.53 0.73 -10.63
CA ASN A 1140 26.60 0.65 -12.09
C ASN A 1140 27.00 -0.77 -12.52
N ALA A 1141 26.40 -1.29 -13.60
CA ALA A 1141 26.73 -2.61 -14.16
C ALA A 1141 28.24 -2.81 -14.39
N GLU A 1142 28.93 -1.77 -14.87
CA GLU A 1142 30.38 -1.79 -15.09
C GLU A 1142 31.20 -2.00 -13.80
N SER A 1143 30.66 -1.74 -12.63
CA SER A 1143 31.40 -1.90 -11.37
C SER A 1143 31.31 -3.30 -10.78
N ILE A 1144 30.68 -4.25 -11.47
CA ILE A 1144 30.62 -5.66 -11.07
C ILE A 1144 31.97 -6.34 -11.37
N ASP A 1145 32.58 -6.90 -10.34
CA ASP A 1145 33.90 -7.54 -10.40
C ASP A 1145 33.83 -9.06 -10.52
N LEU A 1146 32.75 -9.65 -10.01
CA LEU A 1146 32.55 -11.11 -9.96
C LEU A 1146 31.07 -11.45 -10.08
N ILE A 1147 30.76 -12.51 -10.83
CA ILE A 1147 29.41 -13.05 -10.94
C ILE A 1147 29.34 -14.44 -10.32
N VAL A 1148 28.44 -14.62 -9.36
CA VAL A 1148 28.10 -15.93 -8.81
C VAL A 1148 26.85 -16.42 -9.55
N TRP A 1149 26.92 -17.62 -10.12
CA TRP A 1149 25.81 -18.22 -10.85
C TRP A 1149 25.67 -19.71 -10.50
N ALA A 1150 24.51 -20.26 -10.75
CA ALA A 1150 24.21 -21.67 -10.53
C ALA A 1150 23.59 -22.25 -11.80
N PRO A 1151 24.42 -22.67 -12.77
CA PRO A 1151 23.93 -23.13 -14.05
C PRO A 1151 23.19 -24.47 -13.92
N GLN A 1152 22.22 -24.72 -14.79
CA GLN A 1152 21.49 -26.00 -14.84
C GLN A 1152 22.22 -27.09 -15.63
N GLY A 1153 23.11 -26.68 -16.55
CA GLY A 1153 23.80 -27.55 -17.50
C GLY A 1153 23.22 -27.52 -18.93
N ASN A 1154 22.27 -26.64 -19.24
CA ASN A 1154 21.46 -26.71 -20.47
C ASN A 1154 21.28 -25.35 -21.17
N ALA A 1155 20.40 -25.27 -22.17
CA ALA A 1155 20.12 -24.06 -22.95
C ALA A 1155 19.70 -22.84 -22.11
N GLN A 1156 19.18 -23.03 -20.89
CA GLN A 1156 18.87 -21.92 -19.98
C GLN A 1156 20.13 -21.12 -19.61
N ASP A 1157 21.29 -21.77 -19.55
CA ASP A 1157 22.55 -21.11 -19.20
C ASP A 1157 23.07 -20.22 -20.35
N GLN A 1158 22.66 -20.50 -21.59
CA GLN A 1158 22.95 -19.62 -22.73
C GLN A 1158 22.26 -18.27 -22.57
N LYS A 1159 21.00 -18.25 -22.08
CA LYS A 1159 20.29 -17.01 -21.74
C LYS A 1159 21.07 -16.20 -20.70
N VAL A 1160 21.57 -16.85 -19.66
CA VAL A 1160 22.37 -16.18 -18.61
C VAL A 1160 23.64 -15.58 -19.19
N LEU A 1161 24.40 -16.35 -19.96
CA LEU A 1161 25.65 -15.87 -20.59
C LEU A 1161 25.39 -14.68 -21.53
N SER A 1162 24.28 -14.69 -22.28
CA SER A 1162 23.89 -13.59 -23.16
C SER A 1162 23.53 -12.31 -22.39
N VAL A 1163 22.80 -12.40 -21.28
CA VAL A 1163 22.49 -11.23 -20.45
C VAL A 1163 23.75 -10.66 -19.82
N VAL A 1164 24.66 -11.52 -19.34
CA VAL A 1164 25.95 -11.07 -18.81
C VAL A 1164 26.74 -10.32 -19.89
N GLU A 1165 26.85 -10.85 -21.12
CA GLU A 1165 27.54 -10.14 -22.21
C GLU A 1165 26.89 -8.79 -22.54
N GLN A 1166 25.54 -8.72 -22.54
CA GLN A 1166 24.79 -7.48 -22.79
C GLN A 1166 25.01 -6.43 -21.69
N MET A 1167 25.04 -6.84 -20.42
CA MET A 1167 25.05 -5.93 -19.27
C MET A 1167 26.43 -5.31 -18.98
N VAL A 1168 27.52 -6.08 -19.10
CA VAL A 1168 28.88 -5.59 -18.79
C VAL A 1168 29.71 -5.23 -20.03
N GLY A 1169 29.18 -5.47 -21.23
CA GLY A 1169 29.84 -5.17 -22.51
C GLY A 1169 31.09 -6.03 -22.78
N ARG A 1170 31.62 -5.93 -24.00
CA ARG A 1170 32.90 -6.55 -24.39
C ARG A 1170 34.07 -5.75 -23.83
N ARG A 1171 34.33 -5.88 -22.53
CA ARG A 1171 35.59 -5.43 -21.91
C ARG A 1171 36.79 -6.16 -22.53
N ASP A 1172 37.97 -5.53 -22.47
CA ASP A 1172 39.26 -6.21 -22.59
C ASP A 1172 39.39 -7.18 -21.38
N GLY A 1173 38.71 -8.33 -21.47
CA GLY A 1173 38.52 -9.30 -20.38
C GLY A 1173 37.07 -9.33 -19.87
N ALA A 1174 36.37 -10.44 -20.11
CA ALA A 1174 35.01 -10.65 -19.62
C ALA A 1174 34.99 -10.92 -18.09
N VAL A 1175 34.00 -10.36 -17.37
CA VAL A 1175 33.82 -10.55 -15.92
C VAL A 1175 33.81 -12.06 -15.59
N PRO A 1176 34.55 -12.54 -14.58
CA PRO A 1176 34.60 -13.96 -14.25
C PRO A 1176 33.31 -14.46 -13.61
N LEU A 1177 32.93 -15.70 -13.95
CA LEU A 1177 31.76 -16.41 -13.40
C LEU A 1177 32.26 -17.55 -12.51
N VAL A 1178 31.67 -17.70 -11.32
CA VAL A 1178 32.03 -18.76 -10.36
C VAL A 1178 30.79 -19.56 -9.94
N THR A 1179 30.95 -20.88 -9.87
CA THR A 1179 29.91 -21.83 -9.46
C THR A 1179 30.47 -23.07 -8.78
N THR A 1180 29.61 -23.77 -8.04
CA THR A 1180 29.87 -25.10 -7.47
C THR A 1180 29.04 -26.20 -8.12
N THR A 1181 28.08 -25.90 -9.01
CA THR A 1181 27.10 -26.88 -9.50
C THR A 1181 27.76 -28.13 -10.10
N PHE A 1182 28.84 -27.98 -10.86
CA PHE A 1182 29.54 -29.11 -11.48
C PHE A 1182 30.39 -29.95 -10.51
N ASN A 1183 30.51 -29.50 -9.25
CA ASN A 1183 31.12 -30.25 -8.16
C ASN A 1183 30.05 -30.89 -7.26
N THR A 1184 28.90 -30.23 -7.09
CA THR A 1184 27.89 -30.63 -6.12
C THR A 1184 26.67 -31.33 -6.71
N GLY A 1185 26.44 -31.21 -8.02
CA GLY A 1185 25.12 -31.38 -8.64
C GLY A 1185 24.26 -30.10 -8.49
N TYR A 1186 23.19 -30.02 -9.27
CA TYR A 1186 22.20 -28.95 -9.23
C TYR A 1186 21.19 -29.18 -8.10
N ILE A 1187 21.45 -28.55 -6.95
CA ILE A 1187 20.58 -28.50 -5.78
C ILE A 1187 19.60 -27.35 -6.04
N GLU A 1188 18.42 -27.67 -6.55
CA GLU A 1188 17.56 -26.75 -7.30
C GLU A 1188 17.36 -25.39 -6.60
N SER A 1189 16.90 -25.38 -5.36
CA SER A 1189 16.67 -24.18 -4.54
C SER A 1189 17.95 -23.56 -3.96
N ALA A 1190 18.99 -24.36 -3.72
CA ALA A 1190 20.12 -23.99 -2.87
C ALA A 1190 21.47 -23.80 -3.60
N SER A 1191 21.65 -24.26 -4.84
CA SER A 1191 22.94 -24.24 -5.55
C SER A 1191 23.61 -22.86 -5.58
N ILE A 1192 22.80 -21.82 -5.75
CA ILE A 1192 23.29 -20.43 -5.77
C ILE A 1192 23.77 -19.96 -4.39
N LEU A 1193 23.09 -20.38 -3.31
CA LEU A 1193 23.52 -20.07 -1.95
C LEU A 1193 24.74 -20.90 -1.53
N VAL A 1194 24.86 -22.15 -1.97
CA VAL A 1194 26.06 -22.96 -1.79
C VAL A 1194 27.25 -22.29 -2.47
N SER A 1195 27.09 -21.86 -3.72
CA SER A 1195 28.13 -21.14 -4.47
C SER A 1195 28.49 -19.81 -3.80
N LEU A 1196 27.50 -19.01 -3.43
CA LEU A 1196 27.72 -17.70 -2.80
C LEU A 1196 28.39 -17.86 -1.42
N GLY A 1197 27.93 -18.79 -0.59
CA GLY A 1197 28.52 -19.07 0.71
C GLY A 1197 29.97 -19.52 0.61
N ALA A 1198 30.31 -20.37 -0.37
CA ALA A 1198 31.67 -20.78 -0.64
C ALA A 1198 32.54 -19.60 -1.13
N VAL A 1199 32.03 -18.75 -2.03
CA VAL A 1199 32.75 -17.54 -2.48
C VAL A 1199 33.04 -16.61 -1.31
N LEU A 1200 32.03 -16.30 -0.49
CA LEU A 1200 32.17 -15.41 0.66
C LEU A 1200 33.17 -15.98 1.68
N ALA A 1201 33.13 -17.28 1.97
CA ALA A 1201 34.09 -17.93 2.86
C ALA A 1201 35.53 -17.94 2.28
N ALA A 1202 35.70 -18.14 0.97
CA ALA A 1202 37.03 -18.11 0.34
C ALA A 1202 37.67 -16.71 0.40
N LEU A 1203 36.89 -15.68 0.08
CA LEU A 1203 37.34 -14.28 0.14
C LEU A 1203 37.69 -13.88 1.58
N GLU A 1204 36.95 -14.41 2.54
CA GLU A 1204 37.14 -14.18 3.96
C GLU A 1204 38.47 -14.77 4.45
N ASP A 1205 38.82 -16.00 4.04
CA ASP A 1205 40.10 -16.66 4.32
C ASP A 1205 41.31 -16.03 3.59
N GLY A 1206 41.09 -15.02 2.75
CA GLY A 1206 42.13 -14.45 1.87
C GLY A 1206 42.65 -15.48 0.85
N ALA A 1207 41.85 -16.50 0.57
CA ALA A 1207 42.24 -17.61 -0.27
C ALA A 1207 41.63 -17.45 -1.67
N GLY A 1208 42.37 -17.88 -2.69
CA GLY A 1208 41.90 -17.83 -4.08
C GLY A 1208 40.63 -18.66 -4.28
N LEU A 1209 39.82 -18.24 -5.26
CA LEU A 1209 38.70 -19.04 -5.78
C LEU A 1209 39.24 -20.30 -6.51
N TRP A 1210 38.36 -21.29 -6.71
CA TRP A 1210 38.72 -22.59 -7.29
C TRP A 1210 38.60 -22.62 -8.82
N PRO A 1211 39.33 -23.52 -9.50
CA PRO A 1211 39.17 -23.76 -10.93
C PRO A 1211 37.74 -24.18 -11.27
N GLN A 1212 37.17 -23.61 -12.34
CA GLN A 1212 35.83 -23.98 -12.80
C GLN A 1212 35.88 -25.23 -13.67
N LYS A 1213 34.79 -26.00 -13.65
CA LYS A 1213 34.61 -27.25 -14.40
C LYS A 1213 33.43 -27.16 -15.36
N THR A 1214 33.21 -26.01 -15.98
CA THR A 1214 32.06 -25.78 -16.87
C THR A 1214 32.19 -26.53 -18.19
N GLY A 1215 33.40 -26.94 -18.57
CA GLY A 1215 33.68 -27.58 -19.87
C GLY A 1215 33.81 -26.58 -21.02
N VAL A 1216 33.70 -25.28 -20.73
CA VAL A 1216 33.85 -24.19 -21.69
C VAL A 1216 35.18 -23.49 -21.42
N PRO A 1217 36.21 -23.65 -22.29
CA PRO A 1217 37.55 -23.11 -22.03
C PRO A 1217 37.56 -21.61 -21.71
N GLY A 1218 36.73 -20.82 -22.40
CA GLY A 1218 36.63 -19.39 -22.18
C GLY A 1218 35.99 -18.97 -20.85
N LEU A 1219 35.38 -19.90 -20.10
CA LEU A 1219 34.90 -19.71 -18.73
C LEU A 1219 35.90 -20.31 -17.72
N ASP A 1220 36.41 -21.52 -18.01
CA ASP A 1220 37.29 -22.27 -17.10
C ASP A 1220 38.70 -21.66 -16.95
N GLN A 1221 39.18 -20.91 -17.95
CA GLN A 1221 40.52 -20.31 -17.97
C GLN A 1221 40.57 -18.85 -17.49
N ARG A 1222 39.48 -18.28 -16.95
CA ARG A 1222 39.45 -16.89 -16.50
C ARG A 1222 40.12 -16.73 -15.13
N ASP A 1223 40.94 -15.69 -14.99
CA ASP A 1223 41.49 -15.29 -13.70
C ASP A 1223 40.42 -14.62 -12.83
N PHE A 1224 40.44 -14.93 -11.53
CA PHE A 1224 39.56 -14.30 -10.55
C PHE A 1224 40.25 -13.10 -9.89
N PRO A 1225 39.54 -11.98 -9.67
CA PRO A 1225 40.08 -10.87 -8.91
C PRO A 1225 40.40 -11.31 -7.47
N PRO A 1226 41.54 -10.90 -6.89
CA PRO A 1226 41.89 -11.29 -5.52
C PRO A 1226 40.96 -10.64 -4.47
N HIS A 1227 40.42 -9.47 -4.78
CA HIS A 1227 39.55 -8.69 -3.90
C HIS A 1227 38.39 -8.06 -4.71
N PRO A 1228 37.40 -8.85 -5.16
CA PRO A 1228 36.21 -8.28 -5.80
C PRO A 1228 35.52 -7.34 -4.81
N ARG A 1229 35.02 -6.19 -5.28
CA ARG A 1229 34.30 -5.22 -4.45
C ARG A 1229 32.80 -5.39 -4.60
N HIS A 1230 32.29 -5.56 -5.82
CA HIS A 1230 30.88 -5.83 -6.07
C HIS A 1230 30.69 -7.21 -6.70
N ILE A 1231 29.82 -7.99 -6.07
CA ILE A 1231 29.47 -9.34 -6.49
C ILE A 1231 28.01 -9.33 -6.93
N LEU A 1232 27.74 -9.84 -8.13
CA LEU A 1232 26.38 -10.07 -8.60
C LEU A 1232 26.07 -11.57 -8.54
N ALA A 1233 25.15 -11.97 -7.67
CA ALA A 1233 24.59 -13.31 -7.66
C ALA A 1233 23.32 -13.32 -8.53
N LEU A 1234 23.27 -14.14 -9.56
CA LEU A 1234 22.13 -14.18 -10.48
C LEU A 1234 21.77 -15.60 -10.90
N ALA A 1235 20.49 -15.81 -11.21
CA ALA A 1235 19.98 -17.11 -11.61
C ALA A 1235 18.72 -16.97 -12.49
N SER A 1236 18.48 -17.98 -13.32
CA SER A 1236 17.28 -18.08 -14.17
C SER A 1236 16.78 -19.52 -14.20
N THR A 1237 15.46 -19.70 -14.12
CA THR A 1237 14.82 -21.02 -14.10
C THR A 1237 14.21 -21.36 -15.45
N ASP A 1238 14.03 -22.65 -15.70
CA ASP A 1238 13.30 -23.19 -16.86
C ASP A 1238 11.84 -22.70 -16.92
N VAL A 1239 11.23 -22.46 -15.75
CA VAL A 1239 9.89 -21.88 -15.62
C VAL A 1239 9.83 -20.36 -15.78
N GLY A 1240 10.95 -19.71 -16.07
CA GLY A 1240 11.00 -18.29 -16.43
C GLY A 1240 11.12 -17.33 -15.25
N TYR A 1241 11.45 -17.80 -14.05
CA TYR A 1241 11.76 -16.90 -12.94
C TYR A 1241 13.22 -16.49 -12.97
N ASN A 1242 13.46 -15.20 -12.75
CA ASN A 1242 14.79 -14.61 -12.81
C ASN A 1242 15.09 -13.86 -11.52
N PHE A 1243 16.31 -14.03 -11.02
CA PHE A 1243 16.75 -13.48 -9.74
C PHE A 1243 18.12 -12.82 -9.89
N ALA A 1244 18.31 -11.68 -9.23
CA ALA A 1244 19.58 -10.99 -9.13
C ALA A 1244 19.73 -10.35 -7.74
N VAL A 1245 20.90 -10.48 -7.12
CA VAL A 1245 21.26 -9.85 -5.85
C VAL A 1245 22.66 -9.24 -5.96
N VAL A 1246 22.78 -7.98 -5.56
CA VAL A 1246 24.05 -7.24 -5.56
C VAL A 1246 24.59 -7.19 -4.14
N LEU A 1247 25.84 -7.63 -3.98
CA LEU A 1247 26.57 -7.58 -2.72
C LEU A 1247 27.83 -6.72 -2.83
N ARG A 1248 28.25 -6.18 -1.70
CA ARG A 1248 29.56 -5.57 -1.51
C ARG A 1248 30.43 -6.42 -0.59
N SER A 1249 31.62 -6.80 -1.05
CA SER A 1249 32.64 -7.49 -0.26
C SER A 1249 33.72 -6.52 0.23
N GLY A 1250 34.41 -6.89 1.31
CA GLY A 1250 35.48 -6.08 1.93
C GLY A 1250 35.03 -5.27 3.16
N PRO A 1251 35.89 -4.37 3.68
CA PRO A 1251 35.60 -3.62 4.91
C PRO A 1251 34.36 -2.74 4.77
N VAL A 1252 33.41 -2.92 5.68
CA VAL A 1252 32.16 -2.16 5.72
C VAL A 1252 32.32 -1.00 6.68
N SER A 1253 32.32 0.24 6.18
CA SER A 1253 32.35 1.44 7.04
C SER A 1253 31.10 1.48 7.93
N THR A 1254 31.27 1.83 9.20
CA THR A 1254 30.18 2.04 10.18
C THR A 1254 29.59 3.45 10.12
N GLU A 1255 30.08 4.33 9.25
CA GLU A 1255 29.49 5.66 9.07
C GLU A 1255 28.11 5.59 8.41
N SER A 1256 27.20 6.46 8.85
CA SER A 1256 25.82 6.56 8.35
C SER A 1256 25.81 6.93 6.86
N MET A 1257 24.87 6.37 6.10
CA MET A 1257 24.58 6.87 4.76
C MET A 1257 24.22 8.37 4.80
N PRO A 1258 24.61 9.18 3.78
CA PRO A 1258 24.07 10.52 3.64
C PRO A 1258 22.53 10.47 3.64
N GLN A 1259 21.90 11.31 4.45
CA GLN A 1259 20.44 11.40 4.53
C GLN A 1259 19.83 11.61 3.14
N ILE A 1260 18.75 10.88 2.88
CA ILE A 1260 17.97 10.95 1.64
C ILE A 1260 17.28 12.32 1.60
N GLN A 1261 17.83 13.28 0.85
CA GLN A 1261 17.06 14.41 0.35
C GLN A 1261 16.34 13.99 -0.94
N GLY A 1262 15.03 13.82 -0.87
CA GLY A 1262 14.13 13.87 -2.04
C GLY A 1262 13.63 12.53 -2.58
N ALA A 1263 12.40 12.16 -2.22
CA ALA A 1263 11.57 11.18 -2.93
C ALA A 1263 11.01 11.73 -4.27
N GLY A 1264 11.77 12.55 -4.99
CA GLY A 1264 11.27 13.37 -6.10
C GLY A 1264 11.94 13.19 -7.46
N GLN A 1265 12.85 12.21 -7.65
CA GLN A 1265 13.66 12.13 -8.87
C GLN A 1265 13.71 10.78 -9.60
N VAL A 1266 12.81 9.83 -9.32
CA VAL A 1266 12.76 8.55 -10.08
C VAL A 1266 11.73 8.57 -11.24
N ALA A 1267 11.29 9.75 -11.69
CA ALA A 1267 10.28 9.89 -12.76
C ALA A 1267 10.88 10.00 -14.18
N GLY A 1268 12.07 9.43 -14.41
CA GLY A 1268 12.90 9.81 -15.56
C GLY A 1268 13.26 8.72 -16.57
N TYR A 1269 12.52 7.62 -16.72
CA TYR A 1269 12.68 6.71 -17.87
C TYR A 1269 11.35 5.99 -18.21
N ALA A 1270 10.36 6.77 -18.67
CA ALA A 1270 9.21 6.25 -19.41
C ALA A 1270 9.25 6.83 -20.83
N ALA A 1271 9.91 6.11 -21.73
CA ALA A 1271 9.81 6.23 -23.18
C ALA A 1271 10.01 4.84 -23.80
#